data_AF-A0A9X3X5L2-F1
#
_entry.id   AF-A0A9X3X5L2-F1
#
_cell.length_a   1.000
_cell.length_b   1.000
_cell.length_c   1.000
_cell.angle_alpha   90.00
_cell.angle_beta   90.00
_cell.angle_gamma   90.00
#
_symmetry.space_group_name_H-M   'P 1'
#
loop_
_entity.id
_entity.type
_entity.pdbx_description
1 polymer ?
#
loop_
_entity_poly.entity_id
_entity_poly.type
_entity_poly.pdbx_seq_one_letter_code
_entity_poly.pdbx_strand_id
1 'polypeptide(L)'
;MSFPLLVLHLSDLHFGPHGRFGGQDGERLAARFAAAIDAAREELGIRQGVGLVVVTGDIAEAARKNEYEAALGFFGHLDALLRVPRDRFVFVPGNHDVSWAETRKVQIEQEDEGFDDAELERRLALVRLARFEAFVTAFHGRPRAELPTVTSIGHGAVVHHFAMPDGGIAVAALNSCERESHARQGGSFGEAQAQRLLDHLRGLPPSWMSILAVHHNPITPVPEAVESWVQWLRGHPGPLKPETIEHFAADAAGFEGKEHLRAVTEDARVSVVLHGHHHGADAHAFPFRRGEKGHTLVLSSGSWGLSPGKLPESQPAMVHLLELDPARRQARSILRIYAPRVRAEGQVEPGTFAVDPASPRGATLDLYVPKGFGEEKQIVTPSEAVEVSAFVEAYRRRFGARYVRWDLGGVGVTQPSGGGPPVPSRLDEMFVPPRLGTNTDADRLDDGAPLEPFALATRETPLVIRGPAGCGKTTILRHCFRKLLAEGEKNCVPFLIELRELGRAWERAVPSERTLEAYLAGRLAEVRGRDERKTLAVLFDDPTGPRPILLVDGWDELGDLGDEVREKLMGLLGTSPRVLAVVTSRPYGESRPSGAEGFDVLDVQPLSDEEIRAFATRFHGRVHGEDEASAHAASERFVSALASSAEAEALARTALLLVMMLFVHRSRPLPDKRHELYRICLDNLLSARPRAKEAEGARAPSAVFRPEDAAERMRVLAELADRVQRDGYREQSRSPIVRTEDELCALLPSRFSYEERRGFIAWLVSSAGVLVDRADETFSFAHLSFQEYLVAHHWAAVVEGAEARVALCRRYLHDLAFWETLRLWAAVVEDRNPAHLAAVLENLIEGDADGFWLAGVMFADGLGAGHFEAWCARLSAHFHVHEQVRGFAAARAWAASRQEGRRQRLAAAWPEVASQARWLPGVIAASWWQEARLGREEAEPPAMSRLLSAAGEGQGVARGRALGGSSPVWPGDPPELSLLHLWPGPRGPAAARLQTLISLGGKREHLGRAARRALVPEREERDLARYMARYLARSWAKEAAHDDWVRTWALDLARDWAMDLSRSWAREWARDFALDLARYWARYLARYWTRDLARDWAFDLSRYWARDWAQDWVLDMAWVWAHELELPEEPWTLDFAAAELAGIGRAGTRAVLAFSEPKDPLLRLFHEACRLSLRPRSESMPFRRALAELPEGIDPLWPALARHVARMSTPEDRKLLCELAERPESREKPLSWGLRYYVRGDLVLDDGTEVELDELCDEAGIARLPWLVDMPDELDVEFD
;
A
#
# COMPACT_ATOMS: atom_id res chain seq x y z
N MET A 1 -38.84 -7.93 40.80
CA MET A 1 -39.44 -6.57 40.89
C MET A 1 -38.30 -5.58 40.98
N SER A 2 -37.94 -4.94 39.86
CA SER A 2 -36.84 -3.98 39.76
C SER A 2 -37.15 -2.71 40.56
N PHE A 3 -36.30 -2.39 41.53
CA PHE A 3 -36.36 -1.11 42.25
C PHE A 3 -35.83 0.04 41.37
N PRO A 4 -36.24 1.30 41.61
CA PRO A 4 -35.67 2.46 40.91
C PRO A 4 -34.16 2.57 41.17
N LEU A 5 -33.37 2.91 40.15
CA LEU A 5 -31.94 3.16 40.24
C LEU A 5 -31.67 4.66 40.33
N LEU A 6 -30.93 5.10 41.34
CA LEU A 6 -30.47 6.49 41.44
C LEU A 6 -29.06 6.63 40.83
N VAL A 7 -28.95 7.40 39.76
CA VAL A 7 -27.68 7.76 39.09
C VAL A 7 -27.25 9.16 39.53
N LEU A 8 -26.02 9.30 40.00
CA LEU A 8 -25.37 10.58 40.28
C LEU A 8 -24.50 10.96 39.08
N HIS A 9 -24.85 12.04 38.39
CA HIS A 9 -24.08 12.57 37.26
C HIS A 9 -23.35 13.87 37.66
N LEU A 10 -22.04 13.87 37.46
CA LEU A 10 -21.11 14.98 37.71
C LEU A 10 -20.39 15.34 36.40
N SER A 11 -20.02 16.61 36.21
CA SER A 11 -19.22 17.09 35.08
C SER A 11 -18.40 18.32 35.49
N ASP A 12 -17.33 18.60 34.75
CA ASP A 12 -16.61 19.88 34.74
C ASP A 12 -16.11 20.30 36.14
N LEU A 13 -15.40 19.37 36.79
CA LEU A 13 -14.92 19.53 38.17
C LEU A 13 -13.67 20.40 38.25
N HIS A 14 -12.78 20.32 37.25
CA HIS A 14 -11.53 21.07 37.13
C HIS A 14 -10.71 21.13 38.44
N PHE A 15 -10.16 19.99 38.86
CA PHE A 15 -9.16 19.99 39.92
C PHE A 15 -7.89 20.69 39.41
N GLY A 16 -7.54 21.83 39.99
CA GLY A 16 -6.36 22.61 39.61
C GLY A 16 -6.26 23.94 40.36
N PRO A 17 -5.13 24.65 40.23
CA PRO A 17 -4.85 25.87 41.01
C PRO A 17 -5.78 27.05 40.67
N HIS A 18 -6.37 27.10 39.47
CA HIS A 18 -7.34 28.12 39.07
C HIS A 18 -8.77 27.55 38.98
N GLY A 19 -8.94 26.24 39.13
CA GLY A 19 -10.22 25.56 39.24
C GLY A 19 -10.97 25.83 40.56
N ARG A 20 -12.28 25.55 40.56
CA ARG A 20 -13.20 25.86 41.69
C ARG A 20 -12.77 25.24 43.02
N PHE A 21 -12.10 24.09 42.95
CA PHE A 21 -11.66 23.32 44.12
C PHE A 21 -10.18 23.48 44.43
N GLY A 22 -9.48 24.41 43.77
CA GLY A 22 -8.07 24.71 44.00
C GLY A 22 -7.75 25.00 45.47
N GLY A 23 -6.84 24.21 46.04
CA GLY A 23 -6.41 24.35 47.44
C GLY A 23 -7.42 23.88 48.49
N GLN A 24 -8.56 23.29 48.10
CA GLN A 24 -9.50 22.67 49.05
C GLN A 24 -9.05 21.26 49.43
N ASP A 25 -9.32 20.88 50.68
CA ASP A 25 -9.09 19.52 51.16
C ASP A 25 -10.10 18.55 50.55
N GLY A 26 -9.61 17.49 49.89
CA GLY A 26 -10.43 16.56 49.11
C GLY A 26 -11.41 15.74 49.97
N GLU A 27 -11.01 15.36 51.19
CA GLU A 27 -11.87 14.64 52.13
C GLU A 27 -13.04 15.52 52.58
N ARG A 28 -12.75 16.76 53.00
CA ARG A 28 -13.79 17.72 53.39
C ARG A 28 -14.72 18.06 52.24
N LEU A 29 -14.19 18.19 51.02
CA LEU A 29 -15.00 18.43 49.83
C LEU A 29 -15.93 17.25 49.53
N ALA A 30 -15.43 16.01 49.60
CA ALA A 30 -16.22 14.80 49.42
C ALA A 30 -17.33 14.66 50.48
N ALA A 31 -17.01 14.92 51.75
CA ALA A 31 -17.98 14.94 52.85
C ALA A 31 -19.16 15.90 52.58
N ARG A 32 -18.87 17.06 51.99
CA ARG A 32 -19.89 18.07 51.67
C ARG A 32 -20.76 17.65 50.48
N PHE A 33 -20.16 17.05 49.45
CA PHE A 33 -20.92 16.49 48.32
C PHE A 33 -21.84 15.37 48.79
N ALA A 34 -21.34 14.42 49.59
CA ALA A 34 -22.13 13.32 50.11
C ALA A 34 -23.30 13.81 51.00
N ALA A 35 -23.02 14.70 51.96
CA ALA A 35 -24.05 15.26 52.84
C ALA A 35 -25.16 15.98 52.07
N ALA A 36 -24.80 16.68 50.99
CA ALA A 36 -25.77 17.38 50.17
C ALA A 36 -26.61 16.46 49.28
N ILE A 37 -26.01 15.39 48.76
CA ILE A 37 -26.72 14.35 48.02
C ILE A 37 -27.73 13.66 48.95
N ASP A 38 -27.32 13.33 50.18
CA ASP A 38 -28.20 12.73 51.18
C ASP A 38 -29.34 13.66 51.58
N ALA A 39 -29.05 14.94 51.83
CA ALA A 39 -30.08 15.94 52.11
C ALA A 39 -31.09 16.07 50.95
N ALA A 40 -30.63 16.06 49.69
CA ALA A 40 -31.50 16.11 48.53
C ALA A 40 -32.36 14.84 48.39
N ARG A 41 -31.82 13.66 48.72
CA ARG A 41 -32.57 12.39 48.73
C ARG A 41 -33.67 12.41 49.79
N GLU A 42 -33.36 12.87 51.00
CA GLU A 42 -34.33 13.00 52.10
C GLU A 42 -35.44 13.99 51.76
N GLU A 43 -35.10 15.18 51.23
CA GLU A 43 -36.05 16.20 50.79
C GLU A 43 -37.04 15.67 49.75
N LEU A 44 -36.56 14.85 48.81
CA LEU A 44 -37.34 14.35 47.68
C LEU A 44 -38.03 13.00 47.95
N GLY A 45 -37.84 12.43 49.15
CA GLY A 45 -38.39 11.15 49.56
C GLY A 45 -37.76 9.93 48.86
N ILE A 46 -36.56 10.07 48.31
CA ILE A 46 -35.83 9.01 47.61
C ILE A 46 -35.18 8.09 48.65
N ARG A 47 -35.72 6.88 48.79
CA ARG A 47 -35.25 5.92 49.82
C ARG A 47 -34.02 5.12 49.39
N GLN A 48 -33.78 5.03 48.08
CA GLN A 48 -32.67 4.27 47.51
C GLN A 48 -31.36 5.05 47.68
N GLY A 49 -30.27 4.33 47.95
CA GLY A 49 -28.91 4.87 47.86
C GLY A 49 -28.54 5.24 46.44
N VAL A 50 -27.48 6.04 46.27
CA VAL A 50 -26.87 6.22 44.95
C VAL A 50 -26.41 4.85 44.46
N GLY A 51 -26.86 4.46 43.27
CA GLY A 51 -26.60 3.14 42.70
C GLY A 51 -25.59 3.16 41.55
N LEU A 52 -25.26 4.33 41.01
CA LEU A 52 -24.28 4.53 39.94
C LEU A 52 -23.76 5.98 39.99
N VAL A 53 -22.46 6.19 39.76
CA VAL A 53 -21.87 7.52 39.62
C VAL A 53 -21.26 7.64 38.22
N VAL A 54 -21.68 8.65 37.44
CA VAL A 54 -21.16 8.94 36.09
C VAL A 54 -20.50 10.32 36.11
N VAL A 55 -19.26 10.40 35.64
CA VAL A 55 -18.47 11.64 35.60
C VAL A 55 -18.10 11.95 34.15
N THR A 56 -18.69 13.00 33.57
CA THR A 56 -18.54 13.34 32.14
C THR A 56 -17.45 14.38 31.88
N GLY A 57 -16.18 14.01 32.05
CA GLY A 57 -15.02 14.81 31.63
C GLY A 57 -14.68 16.00 32.50
N ASP A 58 -13.58 16.64 32.11
CA ASP A 58 -12.97 17.80 32.77
C ASP A 58 -12.73 17.59 34.26
N ILE A 59 -12.11 16.44 34.55
CA ILE A 59 -11.68 16.10 35.90
C ILE A 59 -10.51 17.00 36.29
N ALA A 60 -9.48 17.09 35.46
CA ALA A 60 -8.34 17.97 35.68
C ALA A 60 -8.53 19.36 35.04
N GLU A 61 -7.77 20.35 35.47
CA GLU A 61 -7.74 21.69 34.84
C GLU A 61 -6.80 21.73 33.63
N ALA A 62 -5.67 21.01 33.68
CA ALA A 62 -4.66 21.02 32.61
C ALA A 62 -3.93 19.67 32.50
N ALA A 63 -4.65 18.57 32.77
CA ALA A 63 -4.14 17.21 32.79
C ALA A 63 -2.80 17.04 33.55
N ARG A 64 -2.63 17.68 34.71
CA ARG A 64 -1.40 17.57 35.51
C ARG A 64 -1.49 16.46 36.56
N LYS A 65 -0.34 15.90 36.95
CA LYS A 65 -0.29 14.79 37.91
C LYS A 65 -0.91 15.15 39.27
N ASN A 66 -0.55 16.30 39.83
CA ASN A 66 -1.05 16.80 41.12
C ASN A 66 -2.56 17.09 41.10
N GLU A 67 -3.12 17.42 39.94
CA GLU A 67 -4.56 17.64 39.74
C GLU A 67 -5.33 16.33 39.87
N TYR A 68 -4.85 15.28 39.22
CA TYR A 68 -5.41 13.93 39.35
C TYR A 68 -5.19 13.30 40.74
N GLU A 69 -4.11 13.63 41.44
CA GLU A 69 -3.92 13.23 42.85
C GLU A 69 -4.99 13.86 43.76
N ALA A 70 -5.32 15.14 43.55
CA ALA A 70 -6.41 15.80 44.26
C ALA A 70 -7.78 15.19 43.92
N ALA A 71 -8.04 14.90 42.64
CA ALA A 71 -9.24 14.22 42.20
C ALA A 71 -9.37 12.82 42.81
N LEU A 72 -8.28 12.05 42.86
CA LEU A 72 -8.24 10.72 43.47
C LEU A 72 -8.55 10.78 44.97
N GLY A 73 -7.99 11.79 45.66
CA GLY A 73 -8.32 12.09 47.05
C GLY A 73 -9.81 12.39 47.24
N PHE A 74 -10.41 13.22 46.39
CA PHE A 74 -11.84 13.52 46.46
C PHE A 74 -12.73 12.29 46.21
N PHE A 75 -12.56 11.61 45.07
CA PHE A 75 -13.40 10.47 44.70
C PHE A 75 -13.23 9.28 45.64
N GLY A 76 -12.01 9.05 46.15
CA GLY A 76 -11.71 7.98 47.10
C GLY A 76 -12.25 8.20 48.52
N HIS A 77 -12.73 9.40 48.84
CA HIS A 77 -13.56 9.63 50.04
C HIS A 77 -15.05 9.64 49.69
N LEU A 78 -15.42 10.09 48.48
CA LEU A 78 -16.81 10.16 48.04
C LEU A 78 -17.45 8.78 47.89
N ASP A 79 -16.72 7.79 47.37
CA ASP A 79 -17.19 6.39 47.27
C ASP A 79 -17.56 5.79 48.64
N ALA A 80 -16.71 6.02 49.65
CA ALA A 80 -16.89 5.55 51.02
C ALA A 80 -18.09 6.23 51.69
N LEU A 81 -18.23 7.54 51.52
CA LEU A 81 -19.32 8.33 52.10
C LEU A 81 -20.68 7.99 51.48
N LEU A 82 -20.75 7.87 50.15
CA LEU A 82 -21.97 7.47 49.45
C LEU A 82 -22.25 5.96 49.54
N ARG A 83 -21.29 5.17 50.02
CA ARG A 83 -21.33 3.70 50.08
C ARG A 83 -21.54 3.07 48.71
N VAL A 84 -20.95 3.66 47.68
CA VAL A 84 -21.01 3.19 46.29
C VAL A 84 -19.75 2.40 45.99
N PRO A 85 -19.84 1.13 45.58
CA PRO A 85 -18.68 0.36 45.13
C PRO A 85 -17.94 1.06 43.99
N ARG A 86 -16.60 1.01 44.00
CA ARG A 86 -15.77 1.70 43.01
C ARG A 86 -16.03 1.25 41.57
N ASP A 87 -16.44 0.00 41.35
CA ASP A 87 -16.81 -0.51 40.02
C ASP A 87 -18.08 0.13 39.44
N ARG A 88 -18.83 0.88 40.26
CA ARG A 88 -20.01 1.67 39.87
C ARG A 88 -19.71 3.14 39.62
N PHE A 89 -18.43 3.52 39.53
CA PHE A 89 -18.01 4.81 39.01
C PHE A 89 -17.65 4.66 37.53
N VAL A 90 -18.19 5.54 36.70
CA VAL A 90 -17.92 5.58 35.26
C VAL A 90 -17.31 6.94 34.94
N PHE A 91 -16.05 6.96 34.53
CA PHE A 91 -15.33 8.17 34.18
C PHE A 91 -15.20 8.29 32.66
N VAL A 92 -15.55 9.47 32.15
CA VAL A 92 -15.42 9.87 30.75
C VAL A 92 -14.36 10.97 30.68
N PRO A 93 -13.45 10.99 29.68
CA PRO A 93 -12.47 12.06 29.54
C PRO A 93 -13.08 13.33 28.92
N GLY A 94 -12.65 14.51 29.38
CA GLY A 94 -12.93 15.81 28.75
C GLY A 94 -11.72 16.41 28.04
N ASN A 95 -11.89 17.58 27.44
CA ASN A 95 -10.83 18.26 26.70
C ASN A 95 -9.70 18.76 27.62
N HIS A 96 -10.01 19.14 28.87
CA HIS A 96 -9.01 19.49 29.89
C HIS A 96 -8.26 18.28 30.46
N ASP A 97 -8.75 17.06 30.19
CA ASP A 97 -8.05 15.82 30.52
C ASP A 97 -7.02 15.42 29.46
N VAL A 98 -6.99 16.08 28.29
CA VAL A 98 -6.00 15.87 27.24
C VAL A 98 -4.69 16.58 27.60
N SER A 99 -3.57 15.84 27.56
CA SER A 99 -2.26 16.43 27.84
C SER A 99 -1.68 17.21 26.65
N TRP A 100 -2.00 18.51 26.56
CA TRP A 100 -1.50 19.38 25.49
C TRP A 100 0.03 19.47 25.47
N ALA A 101 0.67 19.44 26.64
CA ALA A 101 2.12 19.47 26.75
C ALA A 101 2.79 18.21 26.16
N GLU A 102 2.24 17.02 26.42
CA GLU A 102 2.82 15.77 25.89
C GLU A 102 2.48 15.59 24.41
N THR A 103 1.28 15.96 23.96
CA THR A 103 0.95 15.93 22.52
C THR A 103 1.81 16.90 21.70
N ARG A 104 2.20 18.05 22.27
CA ARG A 104 3.16 18.97 21.63
C ARG A 104 4.55 18.37 21.50
N LYS A 105 5.03 17.62 22.50
CA LYS A 105 6.33 16.96 22.43
C LYS A 105 6.37 15.92 21.32
N VAL A 106 5.33 15.10 21.17
CA VAL A 106 5.25 14.09 20.10
C VAL A 106 5.30 14.75 18.72
N GLN A 107 4.71 15.93 18.56
CA GLN A 107 4.79 16.66 17.29
C GLN A 107 6.20 17.26 17.04
N ILE A 108 6.89 17.72 18.08
CA ILE A 108 8.31 18.09 17.98
C ILE A 108 9.17 16.86 17.64
N GLU A 109 8.90 15.70 18.24
CA GLU A 109 9.57 14.44 17.91
C GLU A 109 9.31 14.00 16.46
N GLN A 110 8.14 14.32 15.88
CA GLN A 110 7.89 14.08 14.45
C GLN A 110 8.79 14.95 13.58
N GLU A 111 8.96 16.21 13.95
CA GLU A 111 9.87 17.15 13.28
C GLU A 111 11.34 16.70 13.42
N ASP A 112 11.72 16.14 14.59
CA ASP A 112 13.09 15.70 14.90
C ASP A 112 13.45 14.30 14.36
N GLU A 113 12.54 13.32 14.46
CA GLU A 113 12.76 11.91 14.08
C GLU A 113 12.23 11.56 12.69
N GLY A 114 11.40 12.41 12.09
CA GLY A 114 10.92 12.30 10.71
C GLY A 114 9.99 11.11 10.45
N PHE A 115 9.21 10.67 11.44
CA PHE A 115 8.23 9.60 11.25
C PHE A 115 6.95 10.08 10.56
N ASP A 116 6.25 9.17 9.87
CA ASP A 116 5.06 9.48 9.08
C ASP A 116 3.84 9.85 9.93
N ASP A 117 2.80 10.41 9.28
CA ASP A 117 1.56 10.81 9.96
C ASP A 117 0.84 9.62 10.64
N ALA A 118 1.05 8.41 10.12
CA ALA A 118 0.51 7.20 10.73
C ALA A 118 1.19 6.88 12.06
N GLU A 119 2.51 7.06 12.17
CA GLU A 119 3.27 6.96 13.42
C GLU A 119 2.97 8.12 14.37
N LEU A 120 2.79 9.34 13.85
CA LEU A 120 2.33 10.48 14.66
C LEU A 120 1.03 10.18 15.36
N GLU A 121 0.01 9.69 14.65
CA GLU A 121 -1.27 9.39 15.28
C GLU A 121 -1.14 8.24 16.30
N ARG A 122 -0.31 7.22 16.01
CA ARG A 122 -0.02 6.15 16.98
C ARG A 122 0.59 6.70 18.27
N ARG A 123 1.59 7.58 18.19
CA ARG A 123 2.26 8.17 19.37
C ARG A 123 1.36 9.16 20.10
N LEU A 124 0.60 9.99 19.38
CA LEU A 124 -0.39 10.89 19.98
C LEU A 124 -1.44 10.10 20.78
N ALA A 125 -1.95 8.99 20.23
CA ALA A 125 -2.90 8.12 20.92
C ALA A 125 -2.36 7.55 22.25
N LEU A 126 -1.05 7.33 22.37
CA LEU A 126 -0.42 6.83 23.60
C LEU A 126 -0.33 7.90 24.70
N VAL A 127 -0.10 9.17 24.35
CA VAL A 127 0.16 10.23 25.34
C VAL A 127 -1.06 11.08 25.68
N ARG A 128 -2.02 11.20 24.75
CA ARG A 128 -3.17 12.13 24.82
C ARG A 128 -3.92 12.05 26.15
N LEU A 129 -4.34 10.85 26.55
CA LEU A 129 -5.13 10.59 27.76
C LEU A 129 -4.39 9.75 28.81
N ALA A 130 -3.07 9.58 28.68
CA ALA A 130 -2.29 8.68 29.56
C ALA A 130 -2.46 8.98 31.05
N ARG A 131 -2.54 10.27 31.43
CA ARG A 131 -2.71 10.70 32.83
C ARG A 131 -4.13 10.47 33.35
N PHE A 132 -5.14 10.66 32.51
CA PHE A 132 -6.52 10.31 32.81
C PHE A 132 -6.65 8.79 33.02
N GLU A 133 -6.08 7.96 32.14
CA GLU A 133 -6.10 6.50 32.31
C GLU A 133 -5.37 6.06 33.59
N ALA A 134 -4.27 6.71 33.94
CA ALA A 134 -3.55 6.46 35.18
C ALA A 134 -4.41 6.79 36.42
N PHE A 135 -5.17 7.90 36.38
CA PHE A 135 -6.14 8.25 37.43
C PHE A 135 -7.26 7.20 37.55
N VAL A 136 -7.89 6.82 36.45
CA VAL A 136 -8.97 5.81 36.44
C VAL A 136 -8.44 4.47 36.97
N THR A 137 -7.24 4.07 36.55
CA THR A 137 -6.54 2.87 37.03
C THR A 137 -6.27 2.94 38.53
N ALA A 138 -5.76 4.08 39.03
CA ALA A 138 -5.48 4.26 40.45
C ALA A 138 -6.76 4.23 41.30
N PHE A 139 -7.88 4.78 40.79
CA PHE A 139 -9.16 4.75 41.49
C PHE A 139 -9.72 3.32 41.58
N HIS A 140 -9.82 2.60 40.47
CA HIS A 140 -10.37 1.24 40.45
C HIS A 140 -9.38 0.16 40.95
N GLY A 141 -8.10 0.51 41.07
CA GLY A 141 -7.01 -0.41 41.43
C GLY A 141 -6.54 -1.32 40.28
N ARG A 142 -7.10 -1.17 39.08
CA ARG A 142 -6.68 -1.87 37.84
C ARG A 142 -7.14 -1.08 36.60
N PRO A 143 -6.53 -1.30 35.43
CA PRO A 143 -6.96 -0.66 34.19
C PRO A 143 -8.43 -0.94 33.87
N ARG A 144 -9.14 0.05 33.32
CA ARG A 144 -10.57 -0.08 33.03
C ARG A 144 -10.91 -1.22 32.07
N ALA A 145 -10.01 -1.57 31.14
CA ALA A 145 -10.18 -2.70 30.23
C ALA A 145 -10.07 -4.08 30.92
N GLU A 146 -9.49 -4.14 32.13
CA GLU A 146 -9.34 -5.37 32.92
C GLU A 146 -10.44 -5.49 34.00
N LEU A 147 -11.38 -4.55 34.05
CA LEU A 147 -12.52 -4.64 34.94
C LEU A 147 -13.49 -5.73 34.43
N PRO A 148 -13.92 -6.68 35.29
CA PRO A 148 -14.74 -7.82 34.86
C PRO A 148 -16.07 -7.45 34.21
N THR A 149 -16.58 -6.26 34.51
CA THR A 149 -17.85 -5.72 34.03
C THR A 149 -17.68 -4.74 32.87
N VAL A 150 -16.47 -4.57 32.32
CA VAL A 150 -16.18 -3.55 31.31
C VAL A 150 -15.71 -4.19 30.01
N THR A 151 -16.27 -3.73 28.90
CA THR A 151 -15.83 -4.10 27.55
C THR A 151 -15.21 -2.88 26.89
N SER A 152 -13.98 -3.00 26.38
CA SER A 152 -13.39 -1.95 25.55
C SER A 152 -13.98 -2.01 24.15
N ILE A 153 -14.40 -0.85 23.65
CA ILE A 153 -14.84 -0.69 22.25
C ILE A 153 -13.76 0.01 21.41
N GLY A 154 -12.53 0.12 21.90
CA GLY A 154 -11.42 0.83 21.25
C GLY A 154 -11.55 2.35 21.30
N HIS A 155 -10.56 3.07 20.74
CA HIS A 155 -10.53 4.54 20.65
C HIS A 155 -10.65 5.27 22.01
N GLY A 156 -10.25 4.62 23.11
CA GLY A 156 -10.38 5.18 24.45
C GLY A 156 -11.81 5.18 25.02
N ALA A 157 -12.75 4.44 24.39
CA ALA A 157 -14.10 4.26 24.88
C ALA A 157 -14.34 2.84 25.44
N VAL A 158 -15.23 2.75 26.44
CA VAL A 158 -15.55 1.50 27.14
C VAL A 158 -17.03 1.42 27.50
N VAL A 159 -17.55 0.21 27.68
CA VAL A 159 -18.93 -0.05 28.11
C VAL A 159 -18.94 -0.83 29.42
N HIS A 160 -19.49 -0.24 30.48
CA HIS A 160 -19.70 -0.87 31.78
C HIS A 160 -21.03 -1.62 31.82
N HIS A 161 -21.04 -2.83 32.39
CA HIS A 161 -22.18 -3.72 32.44
C HIS A 161 -22.61 -3.99 33.88
N PHE A 162 -23.78 -3.48 34.25
CA PHE A 162 -24.34 -3.62 35.59
C PHE A 162 -25.53 -4.58 35.56
N ALA A 163 -25.31 -5.82 36.02
CA ALA A 163 -26.38 -6.79 36.17
C ALA A 163 -27.39 -6.37 37.25
N MET A 164 -28.68 -6.56 36.97
CA MET A 164 -29.81 -6.28 37.86
C MET A 164 -30.68 -7.53 38.00
N PRO A 165 -31.52 -7.66 39.05
CA PRO A 165 -32.31 -8.88 39.27
C PRO A 165 -33.23 -9.29 38.10
N ASP A 166 -33.75 -8.31 37.36
CA ASP A 166 -34.72 -8.53 36.27
C ASP A 166 -34.14 -8.12 34.88
N GLY A 167 -32.82 -7.93 34.75
CA GLY A 167 -32.18 -7.39 33.54
C GLY A 167 -30.77 -6.84 33.76
N GLY A 168 -30.36 -5.83 32.98
CA GLY A 168 -29.09 -5.14 33.19
C GLY A 168 -29.05 -3.72 32.64
N ILE A 169 -28.06 -2.94 33.04
CA ILE A 169 -27.81 -1.58 32.52
C ILE A 169 -26.38 -1.54 31.97
N ALA A 170 -26.25 -1.18 30.71
CA ALA A 170 -24.99 -0.89 30.06
C ALA A 170 -24.74 0.62 30.06
N VAL A 171 -23.56 1.07 30.49
CA VAL A 171 -23.16 2.48 30.51
C VAL A 171 -21.91 2.65 29.66
N ALA A 172 -22.02 3.30 28.50
CA ALA A 172 -20.90 3.54 27.62
C ALA A 172 -20.22 4.88 27.94
N ALA A 173 -18.95 4.83 28.34
CA ALA A 173 -18.08 5.99 28.49
C ALA A 173 -17.37 6.28 27.17
N LEU A 174 -17.82 7.32 26.46
CA LEU A 174 -17.37 7.65 25.10
C LEU A 174 -16.23 8.66 25.11
N ASN A 175 -15.27 8.49 24.21
CA ASN A 175 -14.17 9.42 24.06
C ASN A 175 -14.48 10.43 22.95
N SER A 176 -15.08 11.56 23.31
CA SER A 176 -15.27 12.69 22.39
C SER A 176 -14.00 13.51 22.16
N CYS A 177 -12.87 13.14 22.76
CA CYS A 177 -11.60 13.85 22.66
C CYS A 177 -10.63 13.07 21.76
N GLU A 178 -11.15 12.13 20.94
CA GLU A 178 -10.37 11.14 20.18
C GLU A 178 -9.28 11.78 19.33
N ARG A 179 -9.58 12.90 18.65
CA ARG A 179 -8.63 13.61 17.77
C ARG A 179 -8.08 14.90 18.38
N GLU A 180 -8.41 15.18 19.64
CA GLU A 180 -8.06 16.44 20.28
C GLU A 180 -6.58 16.48 20.67
N SER A 181 -5.94 17.62 20.46
CA SER A 181 -4.52 17.84 20.76
C SER A 181 -4.23 19.32 20.90
N HIS A 182 -2.97 19.66 21.22
CA HIS A 182 -2.54 21.07 21.21
C HIS A 182 -2.72 21.77 19.84
N ALA A 183 -2.80 21.03 18.73
CA ALA A 183 -2.94 21.55 17.37
C ALA A 183 -4.38 21.46 16.82
N ARG A 184 -5.24 20.62 17.42
CA ARG A 184 -6.63 20.42 17.01
C ARG A 184 -7.54 20.53 18.22
N GLN A 185 -8.30 21.60 18.30
CA GLN A 185 -9.30 21.86 19.35
C GLN A 185 -10.71 21.59 18.82
N GLY A 186 -11.63 21.27 19.73
CA GLY A 186 -13.00 20.89 19.40
C GLY A 186 -13.13 19.38 19.33
N GLY A 187 -14.06 18.84 20.11
CA GLY A 187 -14.26 17.40 20.24
C GLY A 187 -14.52 16.71 18.90
N SER A 188 -14.25 15.41 18.86
CA SER A 188 -14.52 14.53 17.75
C SER A 188 -15.01 13.16 18.21
N PHE A 189 -16.03 12.62 17.55
CA PHE A 189 -16.53 11.27 17.72
C PHE A 189 -16.47 10.53 16.37
N GLY A 190 -15.46 9.69 16.18
CA GLY A 190 -15.19 9.06 14.89
C GLY A 190 -16.17 7.93 14.53
N GLU A 191 -16.33 7.68 13.24
CA GLU A 191 -17.17 6.60 12.68
C GLU A 191 -16.78 5.21 13.23
N ALA A 192 -15.48 4.93 13.38
CA ALA A 192 -15.00 3.66 13.93
C ALA A 192 -15.45 3.44 15.39
N GLN A 193 -15.39 4.49 16.22
CA GLN A 193 -15.88 4.44 17.60
C GLN A 193 -17.41 4.27 17.63
N ALA A 194 -18.13 4.97 16.75
CA ALA A 194 -19.57 4.88 16.63
C ALA A 194 -20.05 3.50 16.19
N GLN A 195 -19.39 2.90 15.18
CA GLN A 195 -19.74 1.58 14.67
C GLN A 195 -19.52 0.51 15.73
N ARG A 196 -18.36 0.50 16.41
CA ARG A 196 -18.08 -0.46 17.49
C ARG A 196 -19.04 -0.31 18.67
N LEU A 197 -19.42 0.92 19.02
CA LEU A 197 -20.45 1.19 20.02
C LEU A 197 -21.81 0.63 19.58
N LEU A 198 -22.21 0.88 18.34
CA LEU A 198 -23.48 0.38 17.78
C LEU A 198 -23.54 -1.14 17.81
N ASP A 199 -22.48 -1.80 17.37
CA ASP A 199 -22.37 -3.26 17.34
C ASP A 199 -22.45 -3.86 18.74
N HIS A 200 -21.71 -3.26 19.69
CA HIS A 200 -21.73 -3.68 21.09
C HIS A 200 -23.14 -3.55 21.70
N LEU A 201 -23.79 -2.41 21.50
CA LEU A 201 -25.13 -2.18 22.05
C LEU A 201 -26.21 -3.06 21.40
N ARG A 202 -26.09 -3.37 20.10
CA ARG A 202 -26.99 -4.31 19.41
C ARG A 202 -26.83 -5.74 19.93
N GLY A 203 -25.64 -6.11 20.39
CA GLY A 203 -25.35 -7.40 21.01
C GLY A 203 -25.86 -7.56 22.44
N LEU A 204 -26.32 -6.49 23.09
CA LEU A 204 -26.85 -6.58 24.45
C LEU A 204 -28.14 -7.41 24.49
N PRO A 205 -28.35 -8.23 25.52
CA PRO A 205 -29.59 -9.00 25.64
C PRO A 205 -30.82 -8.06 25.68
N PRO A 206 -31.99 -8.48 25.17
CA PRO A 206 -33.21 -7.66 25.17
C PRO A 206 -33.66 -7.20 26.57
N SER A 207 -33.15 -7.85 27.61
CA SER A 207 -33.34 -7.49 29.01
C SER A 207 -32.37 -6.42 29.53
N TRP A 208 -31.61 -5.75 28.67
CA TRP A 208 -30.64 -4.72 29.03
C TRP A 208 -31.02 -3.35 28.50
N MET A 209 -30.84 -2.32 29.33
CA MET A 209 -31.02 -0.90 28.99
C MET A 209 -29.65 -0.24 28.79
N SER A 210 -29.54 0.77 27.92
CA SER A 210 -28.27 1.48 27.67
C SER A 210 -28.32 2.97 28.03
N ILE A 211 -27.22 3.44 28.63
CA ILE A 211 -26.90 4.84 28.93
C ILE A 211 -25.60 5.17 28.19
N LEU A 212 -25.58 6.24 27.40
CA LEU A 212 -24.33 6.78 26.83
C LEU A 212 -23.86 7.95 27.68
N ALA A 213 -22.56 8.09 27.88
CA ALA A 213 -21.94 9.20 28.59
C ALA A 213 -20.82 9.79 27.73
N VAL A 214 -20.89 11.08 27.44
CA VAL A 214 -19.95 11.81 26.57
C VAL A 214 -19.61 13.16 27.20
N HIS A 215 -18.44 13.74 26.94
CA HIS A 215 -18.12 15.05 27.52
C HIS A 215 -18.71 16.19 26.67
N HIS A 216 -18.35 16.29 25.38
CA HIS A 216 -18.79 17.41 24.54
C HIS A 216 -20.31 17.41 24.28
N ASN A 217 -20.89 18.60 24.18
CA ASN A 217 -22.33 18.79 23.98
C ASN A 217 -22.84 18.26 22.62
N PRO A 218 -23.74 17.25 22.60
CA PRO A 218 -24.31 16.70 21.37
C PRO A 218 -25.48 17.52 20.79
N ILE A 219 -25.97 18.53 21.52
CA ILE A 219 -27.10 19.38 21.15
C ILE A 219 -26.57 20.79 20.85
N THR A 220 -26.15 21.04 19.61
CA THR A 220 -25.68 22.39 19.21
C THR A 220 -26.53 23.04 18.12
N PRO A 221 -26.65 24.39 18.15
CA PRO A 221 -27.34 25.13 17.11
C PRO A 221 -26.62 25.02 15.75
N VAL A 222 -27.36 25.32 14.70
CA VAL A 222 -26.92 25.30 13.29
C VAL A 222 -25.63 26.12 13.11
N PRO A 223 -24.64 25.68 12.31
CA PRO A 223 -23.35 26.36 12.13
C PRO A 223 -23.46 27.87 11.82
N GLU A 224 -24.53 28.29 11.14
CA GLU A 224 -24.79 29.70 10.82
C GLU A 224 -25.00 30.58 12.07
N ALA A 225 -25.48 30.01 13.19
CA ALA A 225 -25.66 30.72 14.46
C ALA A 225 -24.34 30.96 15.19
N VAL A 226 -23.43 29.98 15.16
CA VAL A 226 -22.08 30.09 15.74
C VAL A 226 -21.26 31.12 14.94
N GLU A 227 -21.37 31.09 13.61
CA GLU A 227 -20.72 32.08 12.75
C GLU A 227 -21.24 33.50 13.00
N SER A 228 -22.55 33.67 13.16
CA SER A 228 -23.19 34.94 13.54
C SER A 228 -22.68 35.47 14.89
N TRP A 229 -22.52 34.60 15.89
CA TRP A 229 -21.98 34.99 17.20
C TRP A 229 -20.49 35.34 17.16
N VAL A 230 -19.68 34.60 16.39
CA VAL A 230 -18.25 34.91 16.18
C VAL A 230 -18.09 36.26 15.49
N GLN A 231 -18.91 36.54 14.47
CA GLN A 231 -18.93 37.85 13.80
C GLN A 231 -19.39 38.97 14.75
N TRP A 232 -20.38 38.70 15.60
CA TRP A 232 -20.83 39.65 16.62
C TRP A 232 -19.75 39.95 17.68
N LEU A 233 -19.07 38.92 18.20
CA LEU A 233 -17.98 39.04 19.18
C LEU A 233 -16.75 39.74 18.60
N ARG A 234 -16.38 39.44 17.33
CA ARG A 234 -15.31 40.15 16.61
C ARG A 234 -15.67 41.61 16.31
N GLY A 235 -16.96 41.92 16.21
CA GLY A 235 -17.48 43.27 15.96
C GLY A 235 -17.71 44.14 17.20
N HIS A 236 -17.65 43.58 18.42
CA HIS A 236 -17.81 44.33 19.66
C HIS A 236 -16.45 44.57 20.34
N PRO A 237 -16.10 45.82 20.72
CA PRO A 237 -14.83 46.12 21.38
C PRO A 237 -14.87 45.69 22.84
N GLY A 238 -14.70 44.38 23.07
CA GLY A 238 -14.52 43.75 24.38
C GLY A 238 -13.07 43.30 24.62
N PRO A 239 -12.71 42.89 25.86
CA PRO A 239 -11.34 42.52 26.24
C PRO A 239 -10.91 41.12 25.78
N LEU A 240 -11.69 40.44 24.92
CA LEU A 240 -11.44 39.06 24.52
C LEU A 240 -10.41 39.02 23.37
N LYS A 241 -9.35 38.22 23.53
CA LYS A 241 -8.36 38.02 22.48
C LYS A 241 -8.94 37.19 21.34
N PRO A 242 -8.44 37.31 20.10
CA PRO A 242 -8.88 36.51 18.96
C PRO A 242 -8.87 35.00 19.26
N GLU A 243 -7.82 34.52 19.94
CA GLU A 243 -7.70 33.10 20.34
C GLU A 243 -8.83 32.67 21.29
N THR A 244 -9.30 33.56 22.17
CA THR A 244 -10.40 33.28 23.10
C THR A 244 -11.76 33.22 22.40
N ILE A 245 -11.93 34.01 21.34
CA ILE A 245 -13.16 33.99 20.51
C ILE A 245 -13.20 32.71 19.68
N GLU A 246 -12.06 32.26 19.16
CA GLU A 246 -11.95 31.01 18.41
C GLU A 246 -12.12 29.78 19.31
N HIS A 247 -11.58 29.80 20.53
CA HIS A 247 -11.83 28.77 21.54
C HIS A 247 -13.32 28.69 21.90
N PHE A 248 -13.95 29.83 22.16
CA PHE A 248 -15.40 29.90 22.39
C PHE A 248 -16.23 29.38 21.20
N ALA A 249 -15.78 29.63 19.97
CA ALA A 249 -16.45 29.14 18.76
C ALA A 249 -16.36 27.62 18.63
N ALA A 250 -15.21 27.03 18.96
CA ALA A 250 -15.01 25.59 18.98
C ALA A 250 -15.90 24.92 20.05
N ASP A 251 -15.96 25.49 21.25
CA ASP A 251 -16.82 25.01 22.35
C ASP A 251 -18.32 25.12 22.00
N ALA A 252 -18.73 26.22 21.36
CA ALA A 252 -20.11 26.46 20.97
C ALA A 252 -20.61 25.56 19.82
N ALA A 253 -19.71 25.02 18.99
CA ALA A 253 -20.04 24.14 17.87
C ALA A 253 -20.35 22.70 18.30
N GLY A 254 -19.93 22.29 19.51
CA GLY A 254 -20.13 20.94 20.06
C GLY A 254 -18.96 20.04 19.69
N PHE A 255 -19.21 18.94 18.98
CA PHE A 255 -18.17 18.06 18.45
C PHE A 255 -18.48 17.56 17.02
N GLU A 256 -17.43 17.26 16.26
CA GLU A 256 -17.48 16.63 14.93
C GLU A 256 -17.93 15.17 15.06
N GLY A 257 -18.89 14.71 14.25
CA GLY A 257 -19.41 13.33 14.34
C GLY A 257 -20.66 13.16 15.20
N LYS A 258 -21.33 14.24 15.62
CA LYS A 258 -22.58 14.20 16.42
C LYS A 258 -23.72 13.46 15.73
N GLU A 259 -23.75 13.45 14.41
CA GLU A 259 -24.67 12.67 13.58
C GLU A 259 -24.47 11.17 13.74
N HIS A 260 -23.23 10.72 13.96
CA HIS A 260 -22.95 9.32 14.27
C HIS A 260 -23.50 8.96 15.64
N LEU A 261 -23.32 9.81 16.66
CA LEU A 261 -23.92 9.58 17.98
C LEU A 261 -25.44 9.50 17.88
N ARG A 262 -26.06 10.40 17.10
CA ARG A 262 -27.50 10.36 16.84
C ARG A 262 -27.92 9.05 16.17
N ALA A 263 -27.22 8.63 15.12
CA ALA A 263 -27.49 7.37 14.43
C ALA A 263 -27.39 6.17 15.39
N VAL A 264 -26.36 6.14 16.25
CA VAL A 264 -26.21 5.09 17.28
C VAL A 264 -27.41 5.09 18.23
N THR A 265 -27.82 6.27 18.72
CA THR A 265 -28.96 6.37 19.64
C THR A 265 -30.27 5.91 19.01
N GLU A 266 -30.48 6.25 17.73
CA GLU A 266 -31.66 5.85 16.96
C GLU A 266 -31.68 4.34 16.68
N ASP A 267 -30.55 3.77 16.25
CA ASP A 267 -30.48 2.38 15.82
C ASP A 267 -30.37 1.39 16.99
N ALA A 268 -29.58 1.71 18.02
CA ALA A 268 -29.40 0.85 19.20
C ALA A 268 -30.50 1.05 20.26
N ARG A 269 -31.42 2.00 20.03
CA ARG A 269 -32.51 2.35 20.95
C ARG A 269 -32.02 2.70 22.36
N VAL A 270 -31.09 3.66 22.40
CA VAL A 270 -30.50 4.14 23.66
C VAL A 270 -31.56 4.82 24.53
N SER A 271 -31.55 4.54 25.83
CA SER A 271 -32.52 5.11 26.76
C SER A 271 -32.15 6.52 27.22
N VAL A 272 -30.87 6.73 27.57
CA VAL A 272 -30.36 8.01 28.10
C VAL A 272 -28.98 8.33 27.51
N VAL A 273 -28.75 9.59 27.17
CA VAL A 273 -27.43 10.17 26.87
C VAL A 273 -27.13 11.22 27.94
N LEU A 274 -26.04 11.05 28.68
CA LEU A 274 -25.51 11.99 29.65
C LEU A 274 -24.35 12.76 29.00
N HIS A 275 -24.35 14.09 29.12
CA HIS A 275 -23.24 14.88 28.60
C HIS A 275 -22.77 16.05 29.50
N GLY A 276 -21.51 16.43 29.30
CA GLY A 276 -20.86 17.61 29.90
C GLY A 276 -20.84 18.83 28.98
N HIS A 277 -19.92 19.77 29.26
CA HIS A 277 -19.56 20.92 28.42
C HIS A 277 -20.75 21.70 27.84
N HIS A 278 -21.76 22.00 28.65
CA HIS A 278 -22.98 22.68 28.20
C HIS A 278 -23.43 23.80 29.14
N HIS A 279 -23.86 24.92 28.57
CA HIS A 279 -24.21 26.16 29.27
C HIS A 279 -25.72 26.30 29.60
N GLY A 280 -26.38 25.22 30.02
CA GLY A 280 -27.79 25.22 30.40
C GLY A 280 -28.27 23.88 30.97
N ALA A 281 -29.40 23.88 31.68
CA ALA A 281 -30.12 22.66 32.02
C ALA A 281 -31.02 22.31 30.84
N ASP A 282 -30.76 21.19 30.17
CA ASP A 282 -31.52 20.77 29.00
C ASP A 282 -32.01 19.32 29.12
N ALA A 283 -33.23 19.09 28.68
CA ALA A 283 -33.91 17.80 28.66
C ALA A 283 -34.57 17.65 27.29
N HIS A 284 -33.74 17.46 26.27
CA HIS A 284 -34.20 17.23 24.90
C HIS A 284 -34.37 15.75 24.61
N ALA A 285 -35.39 15.43 23.81
CA ALA A 285 -35.70 14.08 23.37
C ALA A 285 -35.43 13.96 21.87
N PHE A 286 -34.62 12.99 21.45
CA PHE A 286 -34.48 12.67 20.03
C PHE A 286 -35.76 11.99 19.51
N PRO A 287 -36.41 12.52 18.45
CA PRO A 287 -37.60 11.90 17.90
C PRO A 287 -37.22 10.64 17.13
N PHE A 288 -37.80 9.48 17.48
CA PHE A 288 -37.73 8.31 16.62
C PHE A 288 -38.50 8.54 15.30
N ARG A 289 -38.14 7.76 14.28
CA ARG A 289 -38.80 7.69 12.98
C ARG A 289 -40.33 7.87 13.09
N ARG A 290 -40.92 8.63 12.16
CA ARG A 290 -42.39 8.73 12.01
C ARG A 290 -42.99 7.33 11.91
N GLY A 291 -43.66 6.84 12.96
CA GLY A 291 -44.48 5.62 12.89
C GLY A 291 -44.54 4.75 14.14
N GLU A 292 -43.52 4.72 15.00
CA GLU A 292 -43.52 3.85 16.20
C GLU A 292 -42.89 4.55 17.41
N LYS A 293 -43.48 4.42 18.61
CA LYS A 293 -43.12 5.18 19.82
C LYS A 293 -41.78 4.73 20.44
N GLY A 294 -40.83 5.66 20.58
CA GLY A 294 -39.63 5.63 21.45
C GLY A 294 -38.94 7.00 21.43
N HIS A 295 -38.25 7.43 22.49
CA HIS A 295 -37.37 8.62 22.47
C HIS A 295 -36.18 8.41 23.42
N THR A 296 -35.02 8.94 23.03
CA THR A 296 -33.81 8.94 23.87
C THR A 296 -33.75 10.25 24.65
N LEU A 297 -33.59 10.18 25.97
CA LEU A 297 -33.41 11.36 26.81
C LEU A 297 -31.96 11.84 26.75
N VAL A 298 -31.73 13.09 26.35
CA VAL A 298 -30.41 13.72 26.39
C VAL A 298 -30.39 14.70 27.55
N LEU A 299 -29.47 14.48 28.49
CA LEU A 299 -29.43 15.14 29.79
C LEU A 299 -28.02 15.65 30.08
N SER A 300 -27.94 16.85 30.67
CA SER A 300 -26.67 17.43 31.12
C SER A 300 -26.70 17.79 32.59
N SER A 301 -25.56 17.66 33.26
CA SER A 301 -25.33 18.26 34.57
C SER A 301 -24.96 19.75 34.47
N GLY A 302 -24.62 20.26 33.27
CA GLY A 302 -24.33 21.66 32.91
C GLY A 302 -23.02 22.29 33.45
N SER A 303 -22.64 23.46 32.90
CA SER A 303 -21.43 24.24 33.25
C SER A 303 -21.55 25.78 33.25
N TRP A 304 -22.51 26.46 32.59
CA TRP A 304 -22.77 27.89 32.87
C TRP A 304 -24.10 28.45 32.35
N GLY A 305 -24.81 29.30 33.09
CA GLY A 305 -25.85 30.19 32.55
C GLY A 305 -25.59 31.62 33.04
N LEU A 306 -25.42 32.57 32.12
CA LEU A 306 -25.20 33.99 32.41
C LEU A 306 -26.40 34.60 33.16
N SER A 307 -26.29 34.78 34.47
CA SER A 307 -27.01 35.86 35.14
C SER A 307 -26.24 37.16 34.91
N PRO A 308 -26.89 38.26 34.48
CA PRO A 308 -26.23 39.56 34.36
C PRO A 308 -25.69 39.98 35.73
N GLY A 309 -24.37 39.89 35.95
CA GLY A 309 -23.72 40.31 37.20
C GLY A 309 -22.85 39.28 37.92
N LYS A 310 -22.59 38.08 37.36
CA LYS A 310 -21.69 37.08 37.98
C LYS A 310 -20.49 36.74 37.09
N LEU A 311 -19.27 37.05 37.58
CA LEU A 311 -17.97 36.76 36.96
C LEU A 311 -17.62 35.24 36.96
N PRO A 312 -16.65 34.77 36.15
CA PRO A 312 -16.23 33.35 36.09
C PRO A 312 -15.90 32.71 37.45
N GLU A 313 -15.45 33.47 38.43
CA GLU A 313 -15.20 32.99 39.81
C GLU A 313 -16.49 32.75 40.63
N SER A 314 -17.68 32.93 40.04
CA SER A 314 -18.97 32.85 40.72
C SER A 314 -19.96 31.85 40.12
N GLN A 315 -19.46 30.95 39.25
CA GLN A 315 -20.25 29.87 38.68
C GLN A 315 -20.51 28.77 39.72
N PRO A 316 -21.73 28.22 39.83
CA PRO A 316 -22.01 27.12 40.75
C PRO A 316 -21.62 25.75 40.18
N ALA A 317 -21.16 24.82 41.03
CA ALA A 317 -21.00 23.42 40.64
C ALA A 317 -22.36 22.76 40.64
N MET A 318 -22.77 22.11 39.55
CA MET A 318 -24.06 21.45 39.49
C MET A 318 -23.90 19.94 39.70
N VAL A 319 -24.87 19.36 40.42
CA VAL A 319 -24.99 17.93 40.63
C VAL A 319 -26.33 17.48 40.07
N HIS A 320 -26.30 16.41 39.28
CA HIS A 320 -27.50 15.85 38.67
C HIS A 320 -27.84 14.50 39.30
N LEU A 321 -28.97 14.43 40.00
CA LEU A 321 -29.56 13.20 40.50
C LEU A 321 -30.62 12.72 39.52
N LEU A 322 -30.42 11.55 38.93
CA LEU A 322 -31.31 10.94 37.95
C LEU A 322 -31.87 9.63 38.50
N GLU A 323 -33.14 9.62 38.89
CA GLU A 323 -33.84 8.40 39.34
C GLU A 323 -34.49 7.72 38.14
N LEU A 324 -34.03 6.52 37.78
CA LEU A 324 -34.56 5.71 36.69
C LEU A 324 -35.49 4.63 37.25
N ASP A 325 -36.75 4.59 36.80
CA ASP A 325 -37.75 3.58 37.15
C ASP A 325 -38.18 2.82 35.87
N PRO A 326 -37.46 1.74 35.50
CA PRO A 326 -37.78 0.94 34.33
C PRO A 326 -39.17 0.27 34.40
N ALA A 327 -39.63 -0.06 35.61
CA ALA A 327 -40.94 -0.68 35.82
C ALA A 327 -42.08 0.29 35.50
N ARG A 328 -41.93 1.58 35.87
CA ARG A 328 -42.88 2.64 35.51
C ARG A 328 -42.60 3.29 34.16
N ARG A 329 -41.48 2.98 33.51
CA ARG A 329 -40.98 3.66 32.30
C ARG A 329 -40.87 5.17 32.51
N GLN A 330 -40.36 5.57 33.67
CA GLN A 330 -40.19 6.96 34.06
C GLN A 330 -38.76 7.24 34.51
N ALA A 331 -38.29 8.46 34.25
CA ALA A 331 -37.05 8.99 34.78
C ALA A 331 -37.33 10.33 35.48
N ARG A 332 -36.73 10.57 36.65
CA ARG A 332 -36.85 11.83 37.38
C ARG A 332 -35.50 12.55 37.39
N SER A 333 -35.44 13.69 36.71
CA SER A 333 -34.24 14.53 36.56
C SER A 333 -34.23 15.64 37.60
N ILE A 334 -33.23 15.65 38.50
CA ILE A 334 -33.13 16.59 39.63
C ILE A 334 -31.77 17.27 39.63
N LEU A 335 -31.74 18.58 39.41
CA LEU A 335 -30.51 19.38 39.46
C LEU A 335 -30.36 20.10 40.81
N ARG A 336 -29.11 20.18 41.30
CA ARG A 336 -28.73 20.88 42.54
C ARG A 336 -27.51 21.77 42.27
N ILE A 337 -27.54 22.99 42.81
CA ILE A 337 -26.56 24.05 42.57
C ILE A 337 -25.69 24.24 43.81
N TYR A 338 -24.39 24.06 43.71
CA TYR A 338 -23.43 24.31 44.78
C TYR A 338 -23.16 25.80 44.92
N ALA A 339 -23.55 26.38 46.07
CA ALA A 339 -23.33 27.77 46.41
C ALA A 339 -22.14 27.89 47.39
N PRO A 340 -20.93 28.26 46.93
CA PRO A 340 -19.71 28.22 47.77
C PRO A 340 -19.69 29.22 48.94
N ARG A 341 -20.60 30.20 48.97
CA ARG A 341 -20.63 31.28 49.98
C ARG A 341 -21.83 31.22 50.94
N VAL A 342 -22.72 30.25 50.81
CA VAL A 342 -23.92 30.12 51.67
C VAL A 342 -23.64 29.16 52.82
N ARG A 343 -23.91 29.56 54.06
CA ARG A 343 -23.77 28.71 55.25
C ARG A 343 -25.01 27.83 55.40
N ALA A 344 -24.82 26.56 55.73
CA ALA A 344 -25.93 25.68 56.11
C ALA A 344 -26.52 26.11 57.46
N GLU A 345 -27.82 25.92 57.65
CA GLU A 345 -28.50 26.25 58.91
C GLU A 345 -27.90 25.39 60.04
N GLY A 346 -27.26 26.04 61.02
CA GLY A 346 -26.61 25.37 62.17
C GLY A 346 -25.12 25.05 62.04
N GLN A 347 -24.44 25.35 60.92
CA GLN A 347 -22.97 25.15 60.79
C GLN A 347 -22.26 26.33 60.08
N VAL A 348 -21.06 26.69 60.56
CA VAL A 348 -20.29 27.88 60.15
C VAL A 348 -19.29 27.59 59.02
N GLU A 349 -19.61 26.66 58.11
CA GLU A 349 -18.72 26.27 57.01
C GLU A 349 -19.09 26.96 55.68
N PRO A 350 -18.11 27.30 54.81
CA PRO A 350 -18.37 27.99 53.56
C PRO A 350 -18.90 27.06 52.46
N GLY A 351 -20.22 27.04 52.24
CA GLY A 351 -20.91 26.61 51.01
C GLY A 351 -21.85 25.39 51.15
N THR A 352 -23.02 25.43 50.52
CA THR A 352 -24.04 24.35 50.52
C THR A 352 -24.70 24.21 49.15
N PHE A 353 -25.33 23.06 48.87
CA PHE A 353 -26.16 22.90 47.69
C PHE A 353 -27.55 23.51 47.91
N ALA A 354 -27.97 24.39 47.00
CA ALA A 354 -29.30 24.94 46.94
C ALA A 354 -30.12 24.26 45.83
N VAL A 355 -31.43 24.20 46.03
CA VAL A 355 -32.39 23.77 45.01
C VAL A 355 -32.31 24.71 43.82
N ASP A 356 -32.21 24.17 42.60
CA ASP A 356 -32.31 24.96 41.39
C ASP A 356 -33.71 25.61 41.31
N PRO A 357 -33.81 26.96 41.33
CA PRO A 357 -35.10 27.65 41.30
C PRO A 357 -35.91 27.40 40.01
N ALA A 358 -35.28 26.92 38.92
CA ALA A 358 -35.98 26.62 37.67
C ALA A 358 -36.77 25.30 37.71
N SER A 359 -36.34 24.31 38.52
CA SER A 359 -37.00 22.99 38.62
C SER A 359 -36.90 22.39 40.03
N PRO A 360 -37.59 22.98 41.03
CA PRO A 360 -37.34 22.67 42.44
C PRO A 360 -37.68 21.24 42.88
N ARG A 361 -38.58 20.56 42.16
CA ARG A 361 -39.01 19.17 42.44
C ARG A 361 -38.45 18.14 41.45
N GLY A 362 -37.66 18.58 40.45
CA GLY A 362 -37.20 17.78 39.32
C GLY A 362 -38.27 17.54 38.25
N ALA A 363 -37.84 17.29 37.01
CA ALA A 363 -38.71 16.97 35.89
C ALA A 363 -38.93 15.44 35.80
N THR A 364 -40.19 15.01 35.67
CA THR A 364 -40.51 13.60 35.34
C THR A 364 -40.56 13.46 33.82
N LEU A 365 -39.76 12.55 33.29
CA LEU A 365 -39.55 12.30 31.88
C LEU A 365 -39.95 10.85 31.56
N ASP A 366 -40.42 10.63 30.34
CA ASP A 366 -40.76 9.29 29.86
C ASP A 366 -39.46 8.53 29.55
N LEU A 367 -39.30 7.33 30.09
CA LEU A 367 -38.09 6.51 29.91
C LEU A 367 -38.35 5.41 28.89
N TYR A 368 -37.54 5.35 27.85
CA TYR A 368 -37.54 4.21 26.94
C TYR A 368 -36.98 2.95 27.63
N VAL A 369 -37.71 1.83 27.56
CA VAL A 369 -37.30 0.52 28.10
C VAL A 369 -37.42 -0.54 26.99
N PRO A 370 -36.35 -1.28 26.66
CA PRO A 370 -36.36 -2.32 25.64
C PRO A 370 -37.39 -3.44 25.87
N LYS A 371 -37.88 -4.05 24.78
CA LYS A 371 -38.80 -5.20 24.84
C LYS A 371 -38.04 -6.45 25.28
N GLY A 372 -38.40 -7.04 26.42
CA GLY A 372 -37.73 -8.22 27.00
C GLY A 372 -37.08 -7.96 28.38
N PHE A 373 -37.05 -6.71 28.84
CA PHE A 373 -36.67 -6.37 30.22
C PHE A 373 -37.70 -6.94 31.21
N GLY A 374 -37.31 -7.99 31.95
CA GLY A 374 -38.13 -8.65 32.97
C GLY A 374 -38.86 -9.95 32.58
N GLU A 375 -38.53 -10.62 31.47
CA GLU A 375 -39.14 -11.92 31.09
C GLU A 375 -38.25 -13.14 31.47
N GLU A 376 -38.74 -14.05 32.33
CA GLU A 376 -38.03 -15.26 32.79
C GLU A 376 -38.00 -16.39 31.73
N LYS A 377 -36.84 -17.04 31.52
CA LYS A 377 -36.68 -18.28 30.70
C LYS A 377 -36.56 -19.54 31.58
N GLN A 378 -37.24 -20.62 31.18
CA GLN A 378 -37.29 -21.93 31.86
C GLN A 378 -36.00 -22.76 31.72
N ILE A 379 -35.71 -23.57 32.75
CA ILE A 379 -34.56 -24.49 32.85
C ILE A 379 -34.94 -25.89 32.34
N VAL A 380 -34.06 -26.48 31.52
CA VAL A 380 -34.18 -27.82 30.87
C VAL A 380 -34.08 -28.97 31.90
N THR A 381 -34.80 -30.08 31.67
CA THR A 381 -34.83 -31.24 32.59
C THR A 381 -33.82 -32.35 32.24
N PRO A 382 -33.37 -33.18 33.21
CA PRO A 382 -32.33 -34.22 33.00
C PRO A 382 -32.67 -35.32 31.97
N SER A 383 -33.95 -35.49 31.62
CA SER A 383 -34.42 -36.49 30.64
C SER A 383 -34.04 -36.15 29.20
N GLU A 384 -33.85 -34.86 28.88
CA GLU A 384 -33.69 -34.37 27.51
C GLU A 384 -32.21 -34.47 27.04
N ALA A 385 -31.25 -34.43 27.97
CA ALA A 385 -29.82 -34.55 27.69
C ALA A 385 -29.40 -35.93 27.14
N VAL A 386 -30.05 -37.01 27.58
CA VAL A 386 -29.78 -38.38 27.10
C VAL A 386 -30.20 -38.55 25.64
N GLU A 387 -31.29 -37.89 25.23
CA GLU A 387 -31.81 -37.99 23.86
C GLU A 387 -30.92 -37.23 22.85
N VAL A 388 -30.35 -36.08 23.25
CA VAL A 388 -29.39 -35.32 22.43
C VAL A 388 -28.11 -36.13 22.16
N SER A 389 -27.57 -36.83 23.17
CA SER A 389 -26.35 -37.63 23.00
C SER A 389 -26.53 -38.76 21.97
N ALA A 390 -27.66 -39.48 22.03
CA ALA A 390 -27.99 -40.54 21.06
C ALA A 390 -28.19 -39.99 19.63
N PHE A 391 -28.75 -38.79 19.50
CA PHE A 391 -28.90 -38.11 18.23
C PHE A 391 -27.53 -37.79 17.58
N VAL A 392 -26.59 -37.23 18.34
CA VAL A 392 -25.26 -36.84 17.84
C VAL A 392 -24.47 -38.05 17.33
N GLU A 393 -24.52 -39.18 18.03
CA GLU A 393 -23.84 -40.41 17.58
C GLU A 393 -24.43 -40.96 16.27
N ALA A 394 -25.76 -40.96 16.14
CA ALA A 394 -26.43 -41.40 14.92
C ALA A 394 -26.08 -40.49 13.72
N TYR A 395 -26.03 -39.18 13.94
CA TYR A 395 -25.65 -38.18 12.95
C TYR A 395 -24.21 -38.38 12.44
N ARG A 396 -23.24 -38.50 13.37
CA ARG A 396 -21.82 -38.73 13.04
C ARG A 396 -21.63 -40.01 12.21
N ARG A 397 -22.29 -41.11 12.59
CA ARG A 397 -22.22 -42.38 11.85
C ARG A 397 -22.78 -42.28 10.43
N ARG A 398 -23.88 -41.55 10.22
CA ARG A 398 -24.53 -41.44 8.91
C ARG A 398 -23.71 -40.60 7.94
N PHE A 399 -23.20 -39.45 8.40
CA PHE A 399 -22.52 -38.49 7.52
C PHE A 399 -21.00 -38.64 7.49
N GLY A 400 -20.40 -39.49 8.33
CA GLY A 400 -18.94 -39.70 8.41
C GLY A 400 -18.26 -40.12 7.10
N ALA A 401 -18.99 -40.76 6.19
CA ALA A 401 -18.48 -41.15 4.87
C ALA A 401 -18.64 -40.07 3.78
N ARG A 402 -19.32 -38.95 4.05
CA ARG A 402 -19.54 -37.88 3.06
C ARG A 402 -18.22 -37.12 2.82
N TYR A 403 -17.99 -36.75 1.56
CA TYR A 403 -16.81 -36.02 1.08
C TYR A 403 -15.44 -36.71 1.32
N VAL A 404 -15.40 -38.00 1.69
CA VAL A 404 -14.13 -38.74 1.87
C VAL A 404 -13.29 -38.73 0.59
N ARG A 405 -13.94 -38.98 -0.55
CA ARG A 405 -13.30 -39.00 -1.86
C ARG A 405 -13.22 -37.58 -2.40
N TRP A 406 -12.06 -37.23 -2.93
CA TRP A 406 -11.90 -35.99 -3.68
C TRP A 406 -12.36 -36.20 -5.12
N ASP A 407 -13.55 -35.71 -5.45
CA ASP A 407 -14.12 -35.82 -6.79
C ASP A 407 -13.70 -34.61 -7.64
N LEU A 408 -12.91 -34.90 -8.68
CA LEU A 408 -12.41 -33.92 -9.64
C LEU A 408 -13.22 -33.90 -10.94
N GLY A 409 -14.26 -34.73 -11.06
CA GLY A 409 -15.14 -34.77 -12.22
C GLY A 409 -15.80 -33.41 -12.53
N GLY A 410 -16.07 -32.61 -11.49
CA GLY A 410 -16.60 -31.25 -11.61
C GLY A 410 -15.58 -30.17 -12.03
N VAL A 411 -14.28 -30.46 -11.99
CA VAL A 411 -13.23 -29.55 -12.51
C VAL A 411 -13.22 -29.55 -14.03
N GLY A 412 -13.95 -30.45 -14.69
CA GLY A 412 -14.27 -30.37 -16.12
C GLY A 412 -13.08 -30.53 -17.06
N VAL A 413 -11.88 -30.84 -16.54
CA VAL A 413 -10.74 -31.19 -17.36
C VAL A 413 -11.06 -32.57 -17.92
N THR A 414 -11.61 -32.59 -19.13
CA THR A 414 -11.65 -33.81 -19.93
C THR A 414 -10.22 -34.31 -19.96
N GLN A 415 -9.98 -35.48 -19.36
CA GLN A 415 -8.69 -36.12 -19.55
C GLN A 415 -8.52 -36.23 -21.06
N PRO A 416 -7.43 -35.67 -21.64
CA PRO A 416 -7.17 -35.84 -23.06
C PRO A 416 -7.25 -37.34 -23.33
N SER A 417 -7.90 -37.76 -24.41
CA SER A 417 -7.99 -39.17 -24.80
C SER A 417 -6.60 -39.81 -24.76
N GLY A 418 -6.30 -40.56 -23.69
CA GLY A 418 -4.95 -41.04 -23.34
C GLY A 418 -4.47 -40.77 -21.91
N GLY A 419 -5.18 -39.93 -21.13
CA GLY A 419 -4.87 -39.69 -19.70
C GLY A 419 -5.01 -40.97 -18.87
N GLY A 420 -3.97 -41.31 -18.11
CA GLY A 420 -3.97 -42.49 -17.24
C GLY A 420 -5.14 -42.50 -16.24
N PRO A 421 -5.35 -43.60 -15.49
CA PRO A 421 -6.54 -43.82 -14.67
C PRO A 421 -6.86 -42.62 -13.74
N PRO A 422 -8.14 -42.42 -13.38
CA PRO A 422 -8.53 -41.40 -12.41
C PRO A 422 -7.64 -41.50 -11.17
N VAL A 423 -7.35 -40.36 -10.53
CA VAL A 423 -6.53 -40.33 -9.30
C VAL A 423 -7.49 -40.44 -8.11
N PRO A 424 -7.81 -41.65 -7.59
CA PRO A 424 -8.68 -41.78 -6.43
C PRO A 424 -7.92 -41.30 -5.19
N SER A 425 -8.13 -40.06 -4.80
CA SER A 425 -7.54 -39.48 -3.58
C SER A 425 -8.60 -39.26 -2.52
N ARG A 426 -8.19 -39.31 -1.25
CA ARG A 426 -9.01 -38.77 -0.17
C ARG A 426 -8.84 -37.26 -0.13
N LEU A 427 -9.90 -36.53 0.22
CA LEU A 427 -9.83 -35.07 0.34
C LEU A 427 -8.74 -34.65 1.33
N ASP A 428 -8.66 -35.34 2.47
CA ASP A 428 -7.73 -35.01 3.56
C ASP A 428 -6.25 -35.20 3.16
N GLU A 429 -5.96 -36.10 2.22
CA GLU A 429 -4.60 -36.34 1.70
C GLU A 429 -4.15 -35.24 0.73
N MET A 430 -5.10 -34.66 -0.02
CA MET A 430 -4.83 -33.66 -1.05
C MET A 430 -5.00 -32.22 -0.57
N PHE A 431 -5.77 -32.00 0.51
CA PHE A 431 -6.14 -30.67 0.99
C PHE A 431 -4.96 -29.90 1.60
N VAL A 432 -4.47 -28.89 0.89
CA VAL A 432 -3.55 -27.89 1.44
C VAL A 432 -4.40 -26.76 2.04
N PRO A 433 -4.31 -26.49 3.36
CA PRO A 433 -5.11 -25.45 4.00
C PRO A 433 -4.72 -24.07 3.47
N PRO A 434 -5.63 -23.34 2.78
CA PRO A 434 -5.31 -22.01 2.29
C PRO A 434 -5.32 -20.99 3.43
N ARG A 435 -4.47 -19.97 3.33
CA ARG A 435 -4.49 -18.83 4.26
C ARG A 435 -5.76 -18.00 4.12
N LEU A 436 -6.27 -17.54 5.26
CA LEU A 436 -7.37 -16.58 5.38
C LEU A 436 -6.84 -15.30 6.04
N GLY A 437 -7.12 -14.15 5.45
CA GLY A 437 -6.69 -12.82 5.94
C GLY A 437 -7.87 -11.83 5.97
N THR A 438 -7.70 -10.66 6.58
CA THR A 438 -8.79 -9.66 6.68
C THR A 438 -9.01 -8.88 5.39
N ASN A 439 -8.01 -8.84 4.51
CA ASN A 439 -8.06 -8.29 3.16
C ASN A 439 -7.22 -9.18 2.22
N THR A 440 -7.44 -9.06 0.92
CA THR A 440 -6.56 -9.67 -0.10
C THR A 440 -5.67 -8.61 -0.73
N ASP A 441 -4.36 -8.78 -0.60
CA ASP A 441 -3.34 -8.04 -1.32
C ASP A 441 -2.55 -9.02 -2.20
N ALA A 442 -2.57 -8.81 -3.53
CA ALA A 442 -1.93 -9.70 -4.48
C ALA A 442 -0.40 -9.70 -4.37
N ASP A 443 0.18 -8.63 -3.82
CA ASP A 443 1.62 -8.44 -3.69
C ASP A 443 2.15 -8.94 -2.33
N ARG A 444 1.26 -9.26 -1.38
CA ARG A 444 1.61 -9.79 -0.05
C ARG A 444 1.17 -11.23 0.10
N LEU A 445 2.03 -12.14 -0.36
CA LEU A 445 1.75 -13.58 -0.36
C LEU A 445 1.88 -14.23 1.03
N ASP A 446 2.45 -13.55 2.02
CA ASP A 446 2.68 -14.11 3.36
C ASP A 446 1.59 -13.75 4.39
N ASP A 447 0.57 -12.98 3.98
CA ASP A 447 -0.50 -12.55 4.88
C ASP A 447 -1.54 -13.66 5.14
N GLY A 448 -2.17 -13.59 6.30
CA GLY A 448 -3.20 -14.52 6.76
C GLY A 448 -2.70 -15.84 7.38
N ALA A 449 -3.64 -16.65 7.86
CA ALA A 449 -3.36 -17.93 8.50
C ALA A 449 -4.39 -18.99 8.07
N PRO A 450 -4.02 -20.28 8.02
CA PRO A 450 -4.97 -21.34 7.70
C PRO A 450 -6.05 -21.47 8.78
N LEU A 451 -7.28 -21.78 8.36
CA LEU A 451 -8.37 -22.06 9.29
C LEU A 451 -8.22 -23.45 9.88
N GLU A 452 -7.83 -23.51 11.15
CA GLU A 452 -7.83 -24.76 11.92
C GLU A 452 -9.27 -25.20 12.25
N PRO A 453 -9.76 -26.34 11.75
CA PRO A 453 -11.17 -26.74 11.93
C PRO A 453 -11.61 -26.78 13.39
N PHE A 454 -10.76 -27.26 14.30
CA PHE A 454 -11.10 -27.37 15.72
C PHE A 454 -11.19 -26.02 16.45
N ALA A 455 -10.55 -24.97 15.93
CA ALA A 455 -10.69 -23.63 16.48
C ALA A 455 -12.13 -23.12 16.36
N LEU A 456 -12.92 -23.63 15.40
CA LEU A 456 -14.35 -23.32 15.27
C LEU A 456 -15.16 -23.78 16.48
N ALA A 457 -14.73 -24.80 17.23
CA ALA A 457 -15.48 -25.25 18.40
C ALA A 457 -15.49 -24.20 19.53
N THR A 458 -14.40 -23.44 19.68
CA THR A 458 -14.20 -22.46 20.75
C THR A 458 -14.34 -21.01 20.28
N ARG A 459 -14.51 -20.78 18.98
CA ARG A 459 -14.61 -19.44 18.39
C ARG A 459 -15.86 -18.69 18.81
N GLU A 460 -15.75 -17.44 19.24
CA GLU A 460 -16.91 -16.68 19.75
C GLU A 460 -17.79 -16.10 18.63
N THR A 461 -17.17 -15.58 17.57
CA THR A 461 -17.85 -14.87 16.48
C THR A 461 -18.15 -15.76 15.26
N PRO A 462 -19.34 -15.66 14.66
CA PRO A 462 -19.61 -16.19 13.32
C PRO A 462 -18.56 -15.71 12.30
N LEU A 463 -18.39 -16.46 11.21
CA LEU A 463 -17.34 -16.22 10.22
C LEU A 463 -17.91 -16.20 8.81
N VAL A 464 -17.55 -15.21 8.01
CA VAL A 464 -17.73 -15.18 6.55
C VAL A 464 -16.37 -15.40 5.90
N ILE A 465 -16.26 -16.46 5.10
CA ILE A 465 -15.10 -16.75 4.25
C ILE A 465 -15.43 -16.29 2.82
N ARG A 466 -14.74 -15.26 2.38
CA ARG A 466 -14.88 -14.63 1.07
C ARG A 466 -13.76 -15.06 0.13
N GLY A 467 -13.98 -14.88 -1.15
CA GLY A 467 -12.92 -15.01 -2.15
C GLY A 467 -13.47 -15.24 -3.56
N PRO A 468 -12.65 -15.02 -4.59
CA PRO A 468 -13.09 -15.12 -5.99
C PRO A 468 -13.51 -16.55 -6.37
N ALA A 469 -14.05 -16.70 -7.58
CA ALA A 469 -14.36 -18.02 -8.13
C ALA A 469 -13.11 -18.91 -8.19
N GLY A 470 -13.22 -20.16 -7.73
CA GLY A 470 -12.13 -21.14 -7.87
C GLY A 470 -11.02 -21.08 -6.80
N CYS A 471 -11.09 -20.17 -5.81
CA CYS A 471 -10.09 -20.10 -4.72
C CYS A 471 -10.18 -21.24 -3.67
N GLY A 472 -11.28 -22.02 -3.65
CA GLY A 472 -11.38 -23.21 -2.79
C GLY A 472 -12.32 -23.13 -1.58
N LYS A 473 -13.14 -22.07 -1.44
CA LYS A 473 -14.13 -21.89 -0.34
C LYS A 473 -14.93 -23.15 0.01
N THR A 474 -15.61 -23.75 -0.95
CA THR A 474 -16.39 -25.00 -0.75
C THR A 474 -15.51 -26.15 -0.27
N THR A 475 -14.27 -26.24 -0.76
CA THR A 475 -13.31 -27.27 -0.34
C THR A 475 -12.91 -27.08 1.12
N ILE A 476 -12.73 -25.83 1.59
CA ILE A 476 -12.45 -25.50 3.00
C ILE A 476 -13.60 -25.98 3.89
N LEU A 477 -14.85 -25.66 3.57
CA LEU A 477 -16.01 -26.08 4.36
C LEU A 477 -16.18 -27.60 4.38
N ARG A 478 -15.99 -28.28 3.24
CA ARG A 478 -16.03 -29.75 3.17
C ARG A 478 -14.93 -30.39 4.04
N HIS A 479 -13.73 -29.82 4.04
CA HIS A 479 -12.65 -30.28 4.91
C HIS A 479 -12.98 -30.06 6.40
N CYS A 480 -13.44 -28.87 6.77
CA CYS A 480 -13.86 -28.55 8.15
C CYS A 480 -14.98 -29.50 8.62
N PHE A 481 -15.99 -29.72 7.79
CA PHE A 481 -17.08 -30.65 8.08
C PHE A 481 -16.54 -32.05 8.40
N ARG A 482 -15.65 -32.58 7.56
CA ARG A 482 -15.05 -33.91 7.77
C ARG A 482 -14.25 -33.99 9.07
N LYS A 483 -13.36 -33.02 9.30
CA LYS A 483 -12.49 -32.99 10.48
C LYS A 483 -13.32 -32.90 11.77
N LEU A 484 -14.26 -31.97 11.84
CA LEU A 484 -15.15 -31.84 12.99
C LEU A 484 -16.02 -33.08 13.22
N LEU A 485 -16.48 -33.74 12.15
CA LEU A 485 -17.34 -34.91 12.24
C LEU A 485 -16.59 -36.20 12.62
N ALA A 486 -15.35 -36.36 12.17
CA ALA A 486 -14.52 -37.53 12.48
C ALA A 486 -13.76 -37.39 13.80
N GLU A 487 -13.24 -36.21 14.09
CA GLU A 487 -12.23 -35.97 15.14
C GLU A 487 -12.71 -34.96 16.22
N GLY A 488 -13.81 -34.24 16.03
CA GLY A 488 -14.27 -33.15 16.92
C GLY A 488 -14.85 -33.56 18.29
N GLU A 489 -14.62 -34.81 18.73
CA GLU A 489 -15.06 -35.38 20.00
C GLU A 489 -16.55 -35.14 20.37
N LYS A 490 -16.90 -35.18 21.67
CA LYS A 490 -18.25 -34.87 22.19
C LYS A 490 -18.49 -33.37 22.37
N ASN A 491 -17.63 -32.49 21.83
CA ASN A 491 -17.63 -31.06 22.15
C ASN A 491 -18.32 -30.19 21.09
N CYS A 492 -18.52 -30.70 19.87
CA CYS A 492 -19.20 -29.99 18.79
C CYS A 492 -20.04 -30.89 17.88
N VAL A 493 -20.89 -30.31 17.02
CA VAL A 493 -21.63 -31.02 15.95
C VAL A 493 -21.66 -30.13 14.70
N PRO A 494 -20.98 -30.49 13.60
CA PRO A 494 -21.01 -29.70 12.37
C PRO A 494 -22.22 -30.05 11.49
N PHE A 495 -22.93 -29.05 10.97
CA PHE A 495 -24.01 -29.18 10.00
C PHE A 495 -23.63 -28.47 8.70
N LEU A 496 -23.40 -29.22 7.62
CA LEU A 496 -23.14 -28.63 6.31
C LEU A 496 -24.47 -28.32 5.60
N ILE A 497 -24.68 -27.05 5.29
CA ILE A 497 -25.83 -26.52 4.56
C ILE A 497 -25.32 -26.00 3.23
N GLU A 498 -25.49 -26.78 2.17
CA GLU A 498 -25.26 -26.29 0.81
C GLU A 498 -26.48 -25.45 0.39
N LEU A 499 -26.30 -24.16 0.18
CA LEU A 499 -27.42 -23.24 -0.02
C LEU A 499 -28.23 -23.51 -1.29
N ARG A 500 -27.60 -24.09 -2.32
CA ARG A 500 -28.29 -24.64 -3.50
C ARG A 500 -29.31 -25.75 -3.15
N GLU A 501 -28.98 -26.64 -2.20
CA GLU A 501 -29.90 -27.70 -1.74
C GLU A 501 -31.04 -27.07 -0.91
N LEU A 502 -30.71 -26.12 -0.04
CA LEU A 502 -31.67 -25.38 0.78
C LEU A 502 -32.70 -24.64 -0.08
N GLY A 503 -32.25 -23.88 -1.08
CA GLY A 503 -33.13 -23.13 -1.97
C GLY A 503 -34.15 -24.04 -2.68
N ARG A 504 -33.70 -25.20 -3.19
CA ARG A 504 -34.58 -26.21 -3.82
C ARG A 504 -35.61 -26.78 -2.86
N ALA A 505 -35.23 -26.99 -1.60
CA ALA A 505 -36.14 -27.46 -0.57
C ALA A 505 -37.19 -26.39 -0.23
N TRP A 506 -36.78 -25.14 -0.07
CA TRP A 506 -37.67 -24.03 0.29
C TRP A 506 -38.68 -23.68 -0.81
N GLU A 507 -38.35 -23.88 -2.08
CA GLU A 507 -39.34 -23.76 -3.17
C GLU A 507 -40.53 -24.69 -3.02
N ARG A 508 -40.29 -25.90 -2.51
CA ARG A 508 -41.33 -26.91 -2.31
C ARG A 508 -42.03 -26.77 -0.97
N ALA A 509 -41.44 -26.01 -0.05
CA ALA A 509 -41.96 -25.78 1.29
C ALA A 509 -42.91 -24.58 1.31
N VAL A 510 -43.95 -24.68 2.15
CA VAL A 510 -44.80 -23.53 2.47
C VAL A 510 -44.01 -22.48 3.27
N PRO A 511 -44.31 -21.17 3.18
CA PRO A 511 -43.51 -20.12 3.84
C PRO A 511 -43.29 -20.33 5.34
N SER A 512 -44.27 -20.90 6.05
CA SER A 512 -44.16 -21.20 7.49
C SER A 512 -43.16 -22.33 7.82
N GLU A 513 -42.74 -23.12 6.85
CA GLU A 513 -41.76 -24.21 7.00
C GLU A 513 -40.38 -23.85 6.44
N ARG A 514 -40.20 -22.64 5.89
CA ARG A 514 -38.91 -22.13 5.40
C ARG A 514 -38.06 -21.63 6.57
N THR A 515 -37.61 -22.55 7.41
CA THR A 515 -36.62 -22.25 8.46
C THR A 515 -35.44 -23.21 8.39
N LEU A 516 -34.30 -22.80 8.93
CA LEU A 516 -33.09 -23.63 8.94
C LEU A 516 -33.28 -24.85 9.84
N GLU A 517 -33.98 -24.70 10.95
CA GLU A 517 -34.33 -25.78 11.88
C GLU A 517 -35.24 -26.80 11.23
N ALA A 518 -36.26 -26.38 10.47
CA ALA A 518 -37.14 -27.27 9.73
C ALA A 518 -36.39 -28.02 8.61
N TYR A 519 -35.51 -27.32 7.89
CA TYR A 519 -34.65 -27.94 6.87
C TYR A 519 -33.71 -28.98 7.48
N LEU A 520 -33.00 -28.62 8.56
CA LEU A 520 -32.12 -29.53 9.29
C LEU A 520 -32.91 -30.71 9.84
N ALA A 521 -34.06 -30.48 10.49
CA ALA A 521 -34.92 -31.54 11.01
C ALA A 521 -35.39 -32.50 9.92
N GLY A 522 -35.77 -32.00 8.75
CA GLY A 522 -36.13 -32.82 7.59
C GLY A 522 -34.97 -33.70 7.12
N ARG A 523 -33.77 -33.12 6.99
CA ARG A 523 -32.54 -33.85 6.63
C ARG A 523 -32.14 -34.89 7.68
N LEU A 524 -32.44 -34.63 8.94
CA LEU A 524 -32.15 -35.52 10.06
C LEU A 524 -33.21 -36.60 10.23
N ALA A 525 -34.46 -36.33 9.88
CA ALA A 525 -35.53 -37.30 9.85
C ALA A 525 -35.22 -38.44 8.85
N GLU A 526 -34.52 -38.15 7.75
CA GLU A 526 -34.00 -39.18 6.83
C GLU A 526 -33.00 -40.16 7.51
N VAL A 527 -32.43 -39.78 8.66
CA VAL A 527 -31.44 -40.60 9.38
C VAL A 527 -32.10 -41.56 10.38
N ARG A 528 -33.10 -41.08 11.14
CA ARG A 528 -33.74 -41.85 12.23
C ARG A 528 -35.22 -42.18 12.00
N GLY A 529 -35.83 -41.67 10.94
CA GLY A 529 -37.23 -41.94 10.58
C GLY A 529 -38.27 -41.27 11.48
N ARG A 530 -37.91 -40.20 12.21
CA ARG A 530 -38.79 -39.43 13.11
C ARG A 530 -38.48 -37.94 13.05
N ASP A 531 -39.42 -37.09 13.49
CA ASP A 531 -39.22 -35.65 13.55
C ASP A 531 -38.26 -35.28 14.70
N GLU A 532 -37.12 -34.65 14.36
CA GLU A 532 -36.05 -34.30 15.31
C GLU A 532 -36.09 -32.80 15.70
N ARG A 533 -37.13 -32.03 15.34
CA ARG A 533 -37.23 -30.58 15.67
C ARG A 533 -37.02 -30.29 17.16
N LYS A 534 -37.62 -31.10 18.04
CA LYS A 534 -37.47 -30.96 19.50
C LYS A 534 -36.03 -31.21 19.95
N THR A 535 -35.41 -32.27 19.46
CA THR A 535 -34.03 -32.63 19.81
C THR A 535 -33.03 -31.61 19.26
N LEU A 536 -33.27 -31.07 18.07
CA LEU A 536 -32.51 -29.94 17.51
C LEU A 536 -32.62 -28.69 18.38
N ALA A 537 -33.83 -28.31 18.81
CA ALA A 537 -34.02 -27.15 19.69
C ALA A 537 -33.26 -27.33 21.02
N VAL A 538 -33.37 -28.50 21.65
CA VAL A 538 -32.61 -28.80 22.88
C VAL A 538 -31.09 -28.75 22.62
N LEU A 539 -30.61 -29.32 21.51
CA LEU A 539 -29.19 -29.24 21.13
C LEU A 539 -28.72 -27.79 20.91
N PHE A 540 -29.56 -26.94 20.32
CA PHE A 540 -29.24 -25.55 20.05
C PHE A 540 -29.27 -24.66 21.29
N ASP A 541 -30.00 -25.06 22.33
CA ASP A 541 -30.19 -24.25 23.53
C ASP A 541 -29.46 -24.77 24.79
N ASP A 542 -29.06 -26.06 24.85
CA ASP A 542 -28.40 -26.66 26.03
C ASP A 542 -26.97 -26.12 26.25
N PRO A 543 -26.68 -25.29 27.27
CA PRO A 543 -25.36 -24.71 27.46
C PRO A 543 -24.26 -25.74 27.76
N THR A 544 -24.62 -26.96 28.17
CA THR A 544 -23.68 -28.02 28.59
C THR A 544 -23.43 -29.08 27.52
N GLY A 545 -24.22 -29.11 26.44
CA GLY A 545 -24.10 -30.08 25.35
C GLY A 545 -22.97 -29.77 24.35
N PRO A 546 -22.81 -30.56 23.27
CA PRO A 546 -21.87 -30.24 22.19
C PRO A 546 -22.31 -28.99 21.42
N ARG A 547 -21.36 -28.12 21.05
CA ARG A 547 -21.64 -26.90 20.31
C ARG A 547 -22.08 -27.15 18.85
N PRO A 548 -23.23 -26.63 18.39
CA PRO A 548 -23.62 -26.71 16.99
C PRO A 548 -22.79 -25.74 16.12
N ILE A 549 -22.29 -26.21 14.98
CA ILE A 549 -21.55 -25.40 14.00
C ILE A 549 -22.23 -25.54 12.63
N LEU A 550 -22.84 -24.48 12.12
CA LEU A 550 -23.44 -24.42 10.80
C LEU A 550 -22.40 -24.00 9.77
N LEU A 551 -22.06 -24.91 8.86
CA LEU A 551 -21.16 -24.67 7.73
C LEU A 551 -22.03 -24.39 6.50
N VAL A 552 -22.20 -23.11 6.15
CA VAL A 552 -23.13 -22.64 5.11
C VAL A 552 -22.36 -22.33 3.82
N ASP A 553 -22.53 -23.16 2.80
CA ASP A 553 -21.77 -23.11 1.55
C ASP A 553 -22.52 -22.41 0.41
N GLY A 554 -21.88 -21.42 -0.21
CA GLY A 554 -22.29 -20.84 -1.49
C GLY A 554 -23.40 -19.79 -1.40
N TRP A 555 -23.21 -18.72 -0.62
CA TRP A 555 -24.23 -17.67 -0.46
C TRP A 555 -24.58 -16.96 -1.79
N ASP A 556 -23.61 -16.85 -2.69
CA ASP A 556 -23.79 -16.29 -4.03
C ASP A 556 -24.71 -17.14 -4.94
N GLU A 557 -25.13 -18.33 -4.51
CA GLU A 557 -25.94 -19.26 -5.33
C GLU A 557 -27.45 -19.23 -5.03
N LEU A 558 -27.90 -18.32 -4.14
CA LEU A 558 -29.30 -18.24 -3.71
C LEU A 558 -30.19 -17.32 -4.58
N GLY A 559 -29.61 -16.36 -5.30
CA GLY A 559 -30.38 -15.30 -5.97
C GLY A 559 -31.32 -14.58 -5.00
N ASP A 560 -32.54 -14.29 -5.44
CA ASP A 560 -33.57 -13.55 -4.68
C ASP A 560 -33.94 -14.16 -3.31
N LEU A 561 -33.60 -15.43 -3.05
CA LEU A 561 -33.82 -16.07 -1.75
C LEU A 561 -32.77 -15.67 -0.69
N GLY A 562 -31.73 -14.93 -1.07
CA GLY A 562 -30.63 -14.54 -0.19
C GLY A 562 -31.10 -13.80 1.07
N ASP A 563 -31.98 -12.81 0.91
CA ASP A 563 -32.52 -12.02 2.03
C ASP A 563 -33.37 -12.85 2.98
N GLU A 564 -34.23 -13.74 2.45
CA GLU A 564 -35.06 -14.63 3.27
C GLU A 564 -34.16 -15.56 4.08
N VAL A 565 -33.14 -16.16 3.47
CA VAL A 565 -32.19 -17.04 4.17
C VAL A 565 -31.37 -16.26 5.21
N ARG A 566 -30.95 -15.03 4.91
CA ARG A 566 -30.25 -14.15 5.84
C ARG A 566 -31.10 -13.84 7.07
N GLU A 567 -32.35 -13.42 6.87
CA GLU A 567 -33.29 -13.14 7.96
C GLU A 567 -33.46 -14.36 8.87
N LYS A 568 -33.66 -15.55 8.30
CA LYS A 568 -33.82 -16.78 9.08
C LYS A 568 -32.53 -17.21 9.78
N LEU A 569 -31.37 -17.03 9.16
CA LEU A 569 -30.08 -17.31 9.80
C LEU A 569 -29.86 -16.39 11.00
N MET A 570 -30.09 -15.08 10.84
CA MET A 570 -29.94 -14.11 11.91
C MET A 570 -30.94 -14.36 13.04
N GLY A 571 -32.19 -14.70 12.70
CA GLY A 571 -33.21 -15.10 13.69
C GLY A 571 -32.78 -16.32 14.51
N LEU A 572 -32.20 -17.33 13.88
CA LEU A 572 -31.66 -18.51 14.55
C LEU A 572 -30.48 -18.16 15.47
N LEU A 573 -29.48 -17.41 14.97
CA LEU A 573 -28.30 -17.02 15.76
C LEU A 573 -28.67 -16.14 16.97
N GLY A 574 -29.67 -15.27 16.84
CA GLY A 574 -30.18 -14.48 17.95
C GLY A 574 -30.97 -15.30 18.98
N THR A 575 -31.66 -16.36 18.55
CA THR A 575 -32.45 -17.23 19.44
C THR A 575 -31.57 -18.22 20.20
N SER A 576 -30.51 -18.73 19.55
CA SER A 576 -29.61 -19.76 20.07
C SER A 576 -28.13 -19.31 19.98
N PRO A 577 -27.64 -18.47 20.91
CA PRO A 577 -26.33 -17.79 20.80
C PRO A 577 -25.10 -18.70 20.76
N ARG A 578 -25.24 -19.96 21.17
CA ARG A 578 -24.15 -20.95 21.13
C ARG A 578 -23.88 -21.50 19.72
N VAL A 579 -24.85 -21.38 18.81
CA VAL A 579 -24.73 -21.85 17.43
C VAL A 579 -23.71 -20.97 16.71
N LEU A 580 -22.66 -21.58 16.17
CA LEU A 580 -21.68 -20.87 15.34
C LEU A 580 -22.04 -21.02 13.87
N ALA A 581 -22.07 -19.94 13.10
CA ALA A 581 -22.20 -20.00 11.65
C ALA A 581 -20.87 -19.68 10.96
N VAL A 582 -20.48 -20.51 9.99
CA VAL A 582 -19.40 -20.24 9.03
C VAL A 582 -20.00 -20.21 7.64
N VAL A 583 -20.02 -19.04 7.02
CA VAL A 583 -20.63 -18.78 5.73
C VAL A 583 -19.55 -18.63 4.67
N THR A 584 -19.74 -19.17 3.47
CA THR A 584 -18.90 -18.82 2.32
C THR A 584 -19.67 -18.01 1.30
N SER A 585 -19.01 -17.01 0.72
CA SER A 585 -19.60 -16.17 -0.33
C SER A 585 -18.51 -15.63 -1.26
N ARG A 586 -18.90 -15.07 -2.41
CA ARG A 586 -18.01 -14.22 -3.20
C ARG A 586 -17.88 -12.84 -2.56
N PRO A 587 -16.84 -12.06 -2.88
CA PRO A 587 -16.62 -10.76 -2.27
C PRO A 587 -17.84 -9.81 -2.35
N TYR A 588 -18.69 -9.91 -3.38
CA TYR A 588 -19.84 -9.03 -3.59
C TYR A 588 -21.18 -9.77 -3.75
N GLY A 589 -21.33 -10.97 -3.16
CA GLY A 589 -22.64 -11.64 -3.13
C GLY A 589 -23.68 -10.79 -2.39
N GLU A 590 -24.78 -10.45 -3.06
CA GLU A 590 -25.92 -9.73 -2.47
C GLU A 590 -26.48 -10.50 -1.26
N SER A 591 -27.03 -9.74 -0.30
CA SER A 591 -27.81 -10.29 0.81
C SER A 591 -27.09 -11.30 1.73
N ARG A 592 -25.75 -11.32 1.73
CA ARG A 592 -24.97 -12.14 2.66
C ARG A 592 -24.84 -11.50 4.05
N PRO A 593 -24.60 -12.30 5.11
CA PRO A 593 -24.23 -11.77 6.42
C PRO A 593 -22.94 -10.95 6.35
N SER A 594 -22.84 -9.91 7.17
CA SER A 594 -21.74 -8.94 7.15
C SER A 594 -21.11 -8.71 8.53
N GLY A 595 -20.01 -7.95 8.57
CA GLY A 595 -19.40 -7.48 9.83
C GLY A 595 -20.39 -6.74 10.74
N ALA A 596 -21.31 -5.97 10.16
CA ALA A 596 -22.36 -5.27 10.88
C ALA A 596 -23.38 -6.20 11.57
N GLU A 597 -23.35 -7.49 11.25
CA GLU A 597 -24.18 -8.55 11.86
C GLU A 597 -23.38 -9.45 12.79
N GLY A 598 -22.17 -9.03 13.18
CA GLY A 598 -21.31 -9.74 14.13
C GLY A 598 -20.51 -10.89 13.52
N PHE A 599 -20.44 -10.98 12.19
CA PHE A 599 -19.56 -11.94 11.52
C PHE A 599 -18.17 -11.35 11.31
N ASP A 600 -17.13 -12.05 11.72
CA ASP A 600 -15.80 -11.74 11.21
C ASP A 600 -15.75 -12.08 9.72
N VAL A 601 -15.07 -11.26 8.94
CA VAL A 601 -14.97 -11.44 7.50
C VAL A 601 -13.52 -11.68 7.14
N LEU A 602 -13.24 -12.86 6.57
CA LEU A 602 -11.91 -13.24 6.11
C LEU A 602 -11.94 -13.57 4.62
N ASP A 603 -10.95 -13.10 3.88
CA ASP A 603 -10.72 -13.41 2.47
C ASP A 603 -9.73 -14.57 2.32
N VAL A 604 -10.05 -15.51 1.43
CA VAL A 604 -9.11 -16.55 0.97
C VAL A 604 -7.99 -15.87 0.20
N GLN A 605 -6.76 -16.03 0.70
CA GLN A 605 -5.57 -15.45 0.10
C GLN A 605 -5.14 -16.21 -1.17
N PRO A 606 -4.42 -15.55 -2.10
CA PRO A 606 -3.74 -16.23 -3.20
C PRO A 606 -2.77 -17.29 -2.66
N LEU A 607 -2.63 -18.42 -3.37
CA LEU A 607 -1.74 -19.49 -2.93
C LEU A 607 -0.28 -19.04 -2.90
N SER A 608 0.45 -19.25 -1.81
CA SER A 608 1.89 -18.98 -1.75
C SER A 608 2.70 -20.01 -2.55
N ASP A 609 3.98 -19.74 -2.76
CA ASP A 609 4.89 -20.69 -3.42
C ASP A 609 5.00 -22.01 -2.65
N GLU A 610 4.97 -21.91 -1.32
CA GLU A 610 5.00 -23.06 -0.45
C GLU A 610 3.72 -23.92 -0.61
N GLU A 611 2.54 -23.28 -0.66
CA GLU A 611 1.27 -24.00 -0.86
C GLU A 611 1.19 -24.63 -2.27
N ILE A 612 1.64 -23.92 -3.30
CA ILE A 612 1.73 -24.45 -4.68
C ILE A 612 2.64 -25.69 -4.71
N ARG A 613 3.83 -25.60 -4.10
CA ARG A 613 4.79 -26.71 -4.04
C ARG A 613 4.25 -27.88 -3.24
N ALA A 614 3.61 -27.62 -2.09
CA ALA A 614 2.98 -28.64 -1.26
C ALA A 614 1.87 -29.37 -2.03
N PHE A 615 1.02 -28.63 -2.75
CA PHE A 615 -0.05 -29.20 -3.54
C PHE A 615 0.48 -30.05 -4.70
N ALA A 616 1.47 -29.54 -5.45
CA ALA A 616 2.11 -30.26 -6.55
C ALA A 616 2.77 -31.57 -6.06
N THR A 617 3.45 -31.53 -4.92
CA THR A 617 4.09 -32.70 -4.30
C THR A 617 3.06 -33.78 -3.95
N ARG A 618 1.95 -33.41 -3.30
CA ARG A 618 0.86 -34.34 -2.96
C ARG A 618 0.21 -34.93 -4.21
N PHE A 619 -0.01 -34.10 -5.23
CA PHE A 619 -0.61 -34.53 -6.48
C PHE A 619 0.27 -35.56 -7.21
N HIS A 620 1.55 -35.27 -7.43
CA HIS A 620 2.45 -36.20 -8.12
C HIS A 620 2.76 -37.44 -7.29
N GLY A 621 2.90 -37.32 -5.97
CA GLY A 621 3.02 -38.50 -5.09
C GLY A 621 1.85 -39.46 -5.27
N ARG A 622 0.63 -38.94 -5.42
CA ARG A 622 -0.54 -39.78 -5.67
C ARG A 622 -0.58 -40.37 -7.08
N VAL A 623 -0.15 -39.61 -8.09
CA VAL A 623 -0.12 -40.04 -9.49
C VAL A 623 0.93 -41.14 -9.72
N HIS A 624 2.10 -41.02 -9.09
CA HIS A 624 3.23 -41.95 -9.26
C HIS A 624 3.27 -43.08 -8.22
N GLY A 625 2.51 -43.00 -7.14
CA GLY A 625 2.41 -44.07 -6.15
C GLY A 625 3.69 -44.22 -5.32
N GLU A 626 4.25 -45.44 -5.27
CA GLU A 626 5.47 -45.76 -4.49
C GLU A 626 6.77 -45.25 -5.15
N ASP A 627 6.71 -44.76 -6.40
CA ASP A 627 7.89 -44.18 -7.08
C ASP A 627 8.10 -42.71 -6.66
N GLU A 628 8.68 -42.53 -5.48
CA GLU A 628 8.99 -41.22 -4.90
C GLU A 628 9.95 -40.41 -5.77
N ALA A 629 10.91 -41.06 -6.45
CA ALA A 629 11.88 -40.38 -7.30
C ALA A 629 11.22 -39.75 -8.52
N SER A 630 10.32 -40.47 -9.20
CA SER A 630 9.54 -39.92 -10.30
C SER A 630 8.56 -38.83 -9.84
N ALA A 631 7.93 -39.01 -8.68
CA ALA A 631 7.03 -38.01 -8.10
C ALA A 631 7.73 -36.68 -7.77
N HIS A 632 8.91 -36.76 -7.16
CA HIS A 632 9.74 -35.61 -6.84
C HIS A 632 10.23 -34.93 -8.12
N ALA A 633 10.75 -35.71 -9.08
CA ALA A 633 11.22 -35.17 -10.36
C ALA A 633 10.10 -34.51 -11.19
N ALA A 634 8.86 -35.01 -11.12
CA ALA A 634 7.70 -34.39 -11.77
C ALA A 634 7.29 -33.08 -11.06
N SER A 635 7.31 -33.05 -9.74
CA SER A 635 7.02 -31.84 -8.95
C SER A 635 8.05 -30.73 -9.19
N GLU A 636 9.34 -31.05 -9.15
CA GLU A 636 10.41 -30.08 -9.44
C GLU A 636 10.31 -29.54 -10.87
N ARG A 637 10.01 -30.42 -11.84
CA ARG A 637 9.77 -29.99 -13.24
C ARG A 637 8.57 -29.05 -13.35
N PHE A 638 7.47 -29.32 -12.64
CA PHE A 638 6.30 -28.46 -12.64
C PHE A 638 6.58 -27.10 -12.00
N VAL A 639 7.21 -27.07 -10.82
CA VAL A 639 7.52 -25.83 -10.09
C VAL A 639 8.55 -24.99 -10.84
N SER A 640 9.61 -25.61 -11.36
CA SER A 640 10.58 -24.93 -12.23
C SER A 640 9.90 -24.38 -13.48
N ALA A 641 8.91 -25.10 -14.02
CA ALA A 641 8.16 -24.64 -15.16
C ALA A 641 7.25 -23.44 -14.88
N LEU A 642 6.68 -23.34 -13.68
CA LEU A 642 5.91 -22.18 -13.24
C LEU A 642 6.82 -20.96 -13.04
N ALA A 643 7.92 -21.12 -12.32
CA ALA A 643 8.85 -20.04 -11.97
C ALA A 643 9.51 -19.38 -13.21
N SER A 644 9.48 -20.03 -14.37
CA SER A 644 9.95 -19.44 -15.63
C SER A 644 9.00 -18.41 -16.25
N SER A 645 7.77 -18.23 -15.74
CA SER A 645 6.81 -17.25 -16.27
C SER A 645 5.94 -16.67 -15.16
N ALA A 646 6.08 -15.36 -14.92
CA ALA A 646 5.28 -14.63 -13.95
C ALA A 646 3.76 -14.75 -14.21
N GLU A 647 3.34 -14.79 -15.48
CA GLU A 647 1.92 -14.98 -15.84
C GLU A 647 1.40 -16.38 -15.46
N ALA A 648 2.20 -17.42 -15.70
CA ALA A 648 1.83 -18.79 -15.32
C ALA A 648 1.78 -18.94 -13.80
N GLU A 649 2.72 -18.32 -13.10
CA GLU A 649 2.75 -18.25 -11.64
C GLU A 649 1.51 -17.54 -11.08
N ALA A 650 1.15 -16.37 -11.62
CA ALA A 650 -0.05 -15.63 -11.23
C ALA A 650 -1.35 -16.43 -11.41
N LEU A 651 -1.45 -17.25 -12.47
CA LEU A 651 -2.57 -18.18 -12.65
C LEU A 651 -2.56 -19.30 -11.60
N ALA A 652 -1.40 -19.88 -11.30
CA ALA A 652 -1.24 -20.94 -10.30
C ALA A 652 -1.58 -20.48 -8.87
N ARG A 653 -1.62 -19.17 -8.61
CA ARG A 653 -2.11 -18.60 -7.34
C ARG A 653 -3.59 -18.90 -7.07
N THR A 654 -4.39 -19.24 -8.08
CA THR A 654 -5.79 -19.65 -7.90
C THR A 654 -5.89 -21.18 -7.89
N ALA A 655 -6.41 -21.76 -6.80
CA ALA A 655 -6.47 -23.22 -6.59
C ALA A 655 -7.08 -24.01 -7.75
N LEU A 656 -8.19 -23.55 -8.32
CA LEU A 656 -8.81 -24.18 -9.50
C LEU A 656 -7.85 -24.25 -10.69
N LEU A 657 -7.17 -23.16 -10.99
CA LEU A 657 -6.25 -23.07 -12.12
C LEU A 657 -4.98 -23.90 -11.88
N LEU A 658 -4.45 -23.91 -10.65
CA LEU A 658 -3.36 -24.80 -10.26
C LEU A 658 -3.71 -26.27 -10.51
N VAL A 659 -4.91 -26.70 -10.09
CA VAL A 659 -5.38 -28.07 -10.33
C VAL A 659 -5.46 -28.37 -11.83
N MET A 660 -6.01 -27.45 -12.63
CA MET A 660 -6.10 -27.61 -14.08
C MET A 660 -4.71 -27.71 -14.73
N MET A 661 -3.76 -26.87 -14.30
CA MET A 661 -2.37 -26.88 -14.74
C MET A 661 -1.68 -28.21 -14.41
N LEU A 662 -1.87 -28.76 -13.21
CA LEU A 662 -1.32 -30.06 -12.81
C LEU A 662 -1.90 -31.23 -13.64
N PHE A 663 -3.19 -31.18 -13.97
CA PHE A 663 -3.80 -32.18 -14.86
C PHE A 663 -3.30 -32.09 -16.30
N VAL A 664 -3.09 -30.87 -16.82
CA VAL A 664 -2.45 -30.67 -18.12
C VAL A 664 -1.02 -31.23 -18.09
N HIS A 665 -0.26 -30.92 -17.03
CA HIS A 665 1.12 -31.36 -16.82
C HIS A 665 1.27 -32.89 -16.74
N ARG A 666 0.25 -33.60 -16.22
CA ARG A 666 0.25 -35.06 -16.17
C ARG A 666 0.30 -35.70 -17.56
N SER A 667 -0.30 -35.06 -18.56
CA SER A 667 -0.52 -35.64 -19.89
C SER A 667 0.58 -35.25 -20.89
N ARG A 668 1.27 -34.16 -20.60
CA ARG A 668 2.29 -33.50 -21.42
C ARG A 668 3.06 -32.52 -20.52
N PRO A 669 4.31 -32.17 -20.82
CA PRO A 669 4.95 -31.01 -20.18
C PRO A 669 3.97 -29.83 -20.17
N LEU A 670 3.98 -29.00 -19.12
CA LEU A 670 3.21 -27.76 -19.14
C LEU A 670 3.55 -27.08 -20.46
N PRO A 671 2.55 -26.71 -21.29
CA PRO A 671 2.85 -26.31 -22.66
C PRO A 671 3.95 -25.25 -22.65
N ASP A 672 5.05 -25.48 -23.38
CA ASP A 672 6.01 -24.40 -23.66
C ASP A 672 5.27 -23.21 -24.34
N LYS A 673 4.13 -23.54 -24.97
CA LYS A 673 3.13 -22.68 -25.59
C LYS A 673 2.07 -22.19 -24.59
N ARG A 674 2.35 -21.08 -23.90
CA ARG A 674 1.45 -20.44 -22.89
C ARG A 674 0.02 -20.24 -23.40
N HIS A 675 -0.18 -19.93 -24.68
CA HIS A 675 -1.50 -19.76 -25.29
C HIS A 675 -2.35 -21.05 -25.28
N GLU A 676 -1.75 -22.24 -25.37
CA GLU A 676 -2.49 -23.50 -25.24
C GLU A 676 -3.04 -23.69 -23.83
N LEU A 677 -2.24 -23.35 -22.82
CA LEU A 677 -2.67 -23.40 -21.43
C LEU A 677 -3.89 -22.49 -21.21
N TYR A 678 -3.79 -21.24 -21.67
CA TYR A 678 -4.88 -20.26 -21.54
C TYR A 678 -6.14 -20.72 -22.26
N ARG A 679 -6.00 -21.29 -23.47
CA ARG A 679 -7.12 -21.89 -24.20
C ARG A 679 -7.83 -22.98 -23.40
N ILE A 680 -7.08 -23.93 -22.83
CA ILE A 680 -7.65 -25.05 -22.07
C ILE A 680 -8.39 -24.53 -20.83
N CYS A 681 -7.79 -23.55 -20.14
CA CYS A 681 -8.41 -22.92 -18.99
C CYS A 681 -9.73 -22.23 -19.37
N LEU A 682 -9.73 -21.41 -20.42
CA LEU A 682 -10.92 -20.71 -20.87
C LEU A 682 -12.00 -21.66 -21.41
N ASP A 683 -11.65 -22.67 -22.20
CA ASP A 683 -12.61 -23.66 -22.71
C ASP A 683 -13.34 -24.37 -21.56
N ASN A 684 -12.60 -24.69 -20.50
CA ASN A 684 -13.14 -25.30 -19.29
C ASN A 684 -14.04 -24.33 -18.49
N LEU A 685 -13.57 -23.11 -18.22
CA LEU A 685 -14.31 -22.07 -17.51
C LEU A 685 -15.60 -21.69 -18.23
N LEU A 686 -15.58 -21.67 -19.57
CA LEU A 686 -16.74 -21.34 -20.38
C LEU A 686 -17.70 -22.52 -20.55
N SER A 687 -17.25 -23.78 -20.47
CA SER A 687 -18.08 -24.94 -20.81
C SER A 687 -18.29 -25.91 -19.67
N ALA A 688 -17.24 -26.61 -19.26
CA ALA A 688 -17.36 -27.75 -18.36
C ALA A 688 -17.77 -27.35 -16.94
N ARG A 689 -17.21 -26.24 -16.43
CA ARG A 689 -17.51 -25.72 -15.10
C ARG A 689 -18.98 -25.23 -14.95
N PRO A 690 -19.52 -24.38 -15.86
CA PRO A 690 -20.94 -24.00 -15.81
C PRO A 690 -21.89 -25.20 -15.89
N ARG A 691 -21.62 -26.18 -16.77
CA ARG A 691 -22.45 -27.40 -16.89
C ARG A 691 -22.46 -28.22 -15.59
N ALA A 692 -21.32 -28.33 -14.92
CA ALA A 692 -21.25 -29.01 -13.62
C ALA A 692 -22.11 -28.29 -12.56
N LYS A 693 -22.00 -26.96 -12.46
CA LYS A 693 -22.82 -26.16 -11.54
C LYS A 693 -24.33 -26.26 -11.83
N GLU A 694 -24.72 -26.24 -13.11
CA GLU A 694 -26.12 -26.42 -13.55
C GLU A 694 -26.65 -27.82 -13.17
N ALA A 695 -25.86 -28.88 -13.41
CA ALA A 695 -26.22 -30.24 -13.05
C ALA A 695 -26.35 -30.45 -11.51
N GLU A 696 -25.48 -29.79 -10.75
CA GLU A 696 -25.48 -29.79 -9.27
C GLU A 696 -26.61 -28.92 -8.68
N GLY A 697 -27.16 -27.99 -9.47
CA GLY A 697 -28.36 -27.24 -9.11
C GLY A 697 -28.19 -25.81 -8.65
N ALA A 698 -27.07 -25.17 -8.99
CA ALA A 698 -26.91 -23.74 -8.79
C ALA A 698 -28.04 -22.95 -9.48
N ARG A 699 -28.58 -21.94 -8.79
CA ARG A 699 -29.53 -21.00 -9.39
C ARG A 699 -28.78 -19.88 -10.08
N ALA A 700 -29.14 -19.63 -11.32
CA ALA A 700 -28.80 -18.38 -11.97
C ALA A 700 -29.70 -17.26 -11.40
N PRO A 701 -29.19 -16.02 -11.25
CA PRO A 701 -30.04 -14.83 -11.13
C PRO A 701 -31.14 -14.81 -12.20
N SER A 702 -32.22 -14.08 -11.94
CA SER A 702 -33.46 -14.09 -12.73
C SER A 702 -33.34 -13.70 -14.21
N ALA A 703 -32.16 -13.26 -14.67
CA ALA A 703 -31.85 -12.99 -16.08
C ALA A 703 -30.38 -13.35 -16.44
N VAL A 704 -30.06 -14.63 -16.65
CA VAL A 704 -28.72 -15.04 -17.14
C VAL A 704 -28.82 -15.55 -18.58
N PHE A 705 -28.06 -14.94 -19.49
CA PHE A 705 -28.01 -15.28 -20.92
C PHE A 705 -26.61 -15.76 -21.31
N ARG A 706 -26.53 -16.76 -22.18
CA ARG A 706 -25.30 -17.13 -22.88
C ARG A 706 -25.60 -17.70 -24.26
N PRO A 707 -24.73 -17.49 -25.26
CA PRO A 707 -24.81 -18.26 -26.49
C PRO A 707 -24.72 -19.77 -26.22
N GLU A 708 -25.51 -20.59 -26.92
CA GLU A 708 -25.50 -22.05 -26.73
C GLU A 708 -24.24 -22.70 -27.33
N ASP A 709 -23.79 -22.18 -28.47
CA ASP A 709 -22.59 -22.68 -29.13
C ASP A 709 -21.32 -22.25 -28.37
N ALA A 710 -20.42 -23.21 -28.13
CA ALA A 710 -19.18 -22.95 -27.41
C ALA A 710 -18.22 -22.04 -28.19
N ALA A 711 -18.18 -22.19 -29.52
CA ALA A 711 -17.33 -21.34 -30.36
C ALA A 711 -17.88 -19.91 -30.45
N GLU A 712 -19.20 -19.74 -30.49
CA GLU A 712 -19.84 -18.43 -30.39
C GLU A 712 -19.57 -17.75 -29.04
N ARG A 713 -19.65 -18.48 -27.92
CA ARG A 713 -19.29 -17.94 -26.60
C ARG A 713 -17.85 -17.42 -26.56
N MET A 714 -16.90 -18.21 -27.05
CA MET A 714 -15.50 -17.81 -27.15
C MET A 714 -15.34 -16.57 -28.03
N ARG A 715 -15.98 -16.53 -29.21
CA ARG A 715 -15.90 -15.39 -30.14
C ARG A 715 -16.41 -14.08 -29.53
N VAL A 716 -17.59 -14.11 -28.89
CA VAL A 716 -18.18 -12.91 -28.27
C VAL A 716 -17.30 -12.41 -27.14
N LEU A 717 -16.79 -13.31 -26.28
CA LEU A 717 -15.90 -12.94 -25.20
C LEU A 717 -14.56 -12.39 -25.71
N ALA A 718 -14.01 -12.98 -26.78
CA ALA A 718 -12.79 -12.54 -27.42
C ALA A 718 -12.93 -11.13 -28.04
N GLU A 719 -14.07 -10.85 -28.67
CA GLU A 719 -14.41 -9.52 -29.17
C GLU A 719 -14.57 -8.50 -28.03
N LEU A 720 -15.20 -8.88 -26.91
CA LEU A 720 -15.29 -8.03 -25.72
C LEU A 720 -13.90 -7.68 -25.18
N ALA A 721 -13.03 -8.68 -24.99
CA ALA A 721 -11.67 -8.50 -24.49
C ALA A 721 -10.87 -7.54 -25.38
N ASP A 722 -10.97 -7.70 -26.70
CA ASP A 722 -10.30 -6.86 -27.67
C ASP A 722 -10.75 -5.39 -27.58
N ARG A 723 -12.07 -5.14 -27.48
CA ARG A 723 -12.60 -3.79 -27.31
C ARG A 723 -12.16 -3.15 -25.99
N VAL A 724 -12.28 -3.90 -24.89
CA VAL A 724 -11.83 -3.46 -23.55
C VAL A 724 -10.35 -3.09 -23.56
N GLN A 725 -9.50 -3.92 -24.17
CA GLN A 725 -8.06 -3.69 -24.21
C GLN A 725 -7.66 -2.51 -25.08
N ARG A 726 -8.24 -2.36 -26.27
CA ARG A 726 -7.94 -1.23 -27.16
C ARG A 726 -8.28 0.11 -26.54
N ASP A 727 -9.36 0.17 -25.78
CA ASP A 727 -9.79 1.41 -25.13
C ASP A 727 -9.00 1.67 -23.84
N GLY A 728 -8.61 0.63 -23.08
CA GLY A 728 -7.92 0.80 -21.79
C GLY A 728 -6.39 0.96 -21.86
N TYR A 729 -5.67 0.22 -22.71
CA TYR A 729 -4.19 0.32 -22.81
C TYR A 729 -3.71 1.66 -23.38
N ARG A 730 -4.60 2.46 -23.98
CA ARG A 730 -4.28 3.82 -24.46
C ARG A 730 -4.25 4.87 -23.36
N GLU A 731 -4.88 4.60 -22.22
CA GLU A 731 -5.02 5.53 -21.08
C GLU A 731 -4.22 5.09 -19.84
N GLN A 732 -3.73 3.83 -19.81
CA GLN A 732 -3.05 3.21 -18.68
C GLN A 732 -1.89 2.30 -19.15
N SER A 733 -0.92 2.05 -18.26
CA SER A 733 0.10 1.00 -18.44
C SER A 733 -0.53 -0.41 -18.49
N ARG A 734 0.24 -1.46 -18.85
CA ARG A 734 -0.21 -2.88 -18.85
C ARG A 734 -0.71 -3.29 -17.44
N SER A 735 -2.01 -3.14 -17.19
CA SER A 735 -2.67 -3.42 -15.92
C SER A 735 -4.07 -4.03 -16.14
N PRO A 736 -4.72 -4.59 -15.10
CA PRO A 736 -6.11 -5.01 -15.17
C PRO A 736 -7.03 -3.83 -15.50
N ILE A 737 -7.81 -3.95 -16.58
CA ILE A 737 -8.72 -2.89 -17.04
C ILE A 737 -10.04 -3.03 -16.30
N VAL A 738 -10.45 -1.94 -15.66
CA VAL A 738 -11.65 -1.85 -14.84
C VAL A 738 -12.73 -1.06 -15.59
N ARG A 739 -13.96 -1.59 -15.65
CA ARG A 739 -15.10 -1.02 -16.38
C ARG A 739 -16.40 -1.19 -15.62
N THR A 740 -17.36 -0.29 -15.77
CA THR A 740 -18.71 -0.48 -15.20
C THR A 740 -19.52 -1.52 -15.98
N GLU A 741 -20.63 -2.02 -15.42
CA GLU A 741 -21.54 -2.94 -16.13
C GLU A 741 -22.05 -2.32 -17.44
N ASP A 742 -22.44 -1.04 -17.40
CA ASP A 742 -22.97 -0.30 -18.54
C ASP A 742 -21.94 -0.18 -19.67
N GLU A 743 -20.69 0.09 -19.34
CA GLU A 743 -19.58 0.14 -20.30
C GLU A 743 -19.37 -1.23 -20.96
N LEU A 744 -19.31 -2.31 -20.19
CA LEU A 744 -19.16 -3.67 -20.75
C LEU A 744 -20.35 -4.05 -21.64
N CYS A 745 -21.58 -3.69 -21.25
CA CYS A 745 -22.77 -3.90 -22.05
C CYS A 745 -22.75 -3.10 -23.36
N ALA A 746 -22.17 -1.90 -23.37
CA ALA A 746 -22.00 -1.11 -24.59
C ALA A 746 -21.01 -1.75 -25.57
N LEU A 747 -20.02 -2.50 -25.07
CA LEU A 747 -18.99 -3.17 -25.88
C LEU A 747 -19.44 -4.52 -26.46
N LEU A 748 -20.46 -5.16 -25.90
CA LEU A 748 -21.01 -6.42 -26.40
C LEU A 748 -21.78 -6.25 -27.73
N PRO A 749 -21.92 -7.32 -28.55
CA PRO A 749 -22.55 -7.23 -29.86
C PRO A 749 -23.95 -6.61 -29.87
N SER A 750 -24.20 -5.69 -30.81
CA SER A 750 -25.45 -4.95 -30.89
C SER A 750 -26.69 -5.82 -31.15
N ARG A 751 -26.49 -7.02 -31.71
CA ARG A 751 -27.51 -8.04 -31.95
C ARG A 751 -28.13 -8.61 -30.67
N PHE A 752 -27.45 -8.50 -29.52
CA PHE A 752 -28.02 -8.84 -28.22
C PHE A 752 -28.80 -7.65 -27.68
N SER A 753 -30.00 -7.93 -27.15
CA SER A 753 -30.76 -6.97 -26.36
C SER A 753 -30.00 -6.55 -25.11
N TYR A 754 -30.38 -5.43 -24.50
CA TYR A 754 -29.73 -4.93 -23.28
C TYR A 754 -29.76 -5.98 -22.15
N GLU A 755 -30.91 -6.63 -21.96
CA GLU A 755 -31.08 -7.69 -20.96
C GLU A 755 -30.19 -8.92 -21.24
N GLU A 756 -30.03 -9.32 -22.51
CA GLU A 756 -29.12 -10.41 -22.86
C GLU A 756 -27.65 -10.04 -22.60
N ARG A 757 -27.26 -8.78 -22.82
CA ARG A 757 -25.88 -8.33 -22.54
C ARG A 757 -25.60 -8.33 -21.05
N ARG A 758 -26.48 -7.76 -20.23
CA ARG A 758 -26.39 -7.83 -18.76
C ARG A 758 -26.37 -9.29 -18.28
N GLY A 759 -27.25 -10.11 -18.83
CA GLY A 759 -27.29 -11.54 -18.52
C GLY A 759 -26.01 -12.29 -18.90
N PHE A 760 -25.31 -11.88 -19.97
CA PHE A 760 -24.02 -12.47 -20.34
C PHE A 760 -22.88 -12.02 -19.42
N ILE A 761 -22.84 -10.74 -19.04
CA ILE A 761 -21.88 -10.24 -18.03
C ILE A 761 -22.09 -10.96 -16.70
N ALA A 762 -23.33 -11.03 -16.23
CA ALA A 762 -23.70 -11.78 -15.02
C ALA A 762 -23.29 -13.26 -15.10
N TRP A 763 -23.43 -13.91 -16.27
CA TRP A 763 -22.95 -15.28 -16.48
C TRP A 763 -21.42 -15.41 -16.40
N LEU A 764 -20.69 -14.46 -17.01
CA LEU A 764 -19.23 -14.44 -17.03
C LEU A 764 -18.64 -14.25 -15.64
N VAL A 765 -19.28 -13.44 -14.80
CA VAL A 765 -18.92 -13.24 -13.39
C VAL A 765 -19.31 -14.48 -12.56
N SER A 766 -20.57 -14.88 -12.61
CA SER A 766 -21.10 -15.96 -11.76
C SER A 766 -20.59 -17.35 -12.19
N SER A 767 -21.12 -17.89 -13.28
CA SER A 767 -20.97 -19.30 -13.64
C SER A 767 -19.63 -19.60 -14.29
N ALA A 768 -19.15 -18.73 -15.17
CA ALA A 768 -17.87 -18.91 -15.85
C ALA A 768 -16.69 -18.52 -14.94
N GLY A 769 -16.78 -17.38 -14.24
CA GLY A 769 -15.71 -16.86 -13.39
C GLY A 769 -14.53 -16.29 -14.19
N VAL A 770 -14.79 -15.80 -15.40
CA VAL A 770 -13.77 -15.17 -16.26
C VAL A 770 -13.70 -13.65 -16.02
N LEU A 771 -14.79 -13.07 -15.55
CA LEU A 771 -14.84 -11.71 -15.00
C LEU A 771 -14.96 -11.76 -13.48
N VAL A 772 -14.44 -10.73 -12.83
CA VAL A 772 -14.61 -10.47 -11.40
C VAL A 772 -15.24 -9.09 -11.21
N ASP A 773 -16.19 -9.03 -10.30
CA ASP A 773 -16.79 -7.82 -9.75
C ASP A 773 -15.87 -7.18 -8.69
N ARG A 774 -16.06 -5.89 -8.44
CA ARG A 774 -15.27 -5.05 -7.51
C ARG A 774 -16.20 -4.25 -6.59
N ALA A 775 -15.62 -3.68 -5.51
CA ALA A 775 -16.38 -3.02 -4.43
C ALA A 775 -17.09 -1.73 -4.85
N ASP A 776 -16.62 -1.14 -5.95
CA ASP A 776 -17.07 0.10 -6.55
C ASP A 776 -18.02 -0.14 -7.74
N GLU A 777 -18.69 -1.29 -7.81
CA GLU A 777 -19.63 -1.67 -8.87
C GLU A 777 -18.99 -1.78 -10.26
N THR A 778 -17.67 -1.98 -10.31
CA THR A 778 -16.92 -2.19 -11.54
C THR A 778 -16.49 -3.64 -11.73
N PHE A 779 -16.03 -3.97 -12.93
CA PHE A 779 -15.70 -5.31 -13.38
C PHE A 779 -14.33 -5.31 -14.08
N SER A 780 -13.63 -6.44 -13.98
CA SER A 780 -12.38 -6.69 -14.69
C SER A 780 -12.25 -8.16 -15.06
N PHE A 781 -11.35 -8.49 -15.99
CA PHE A 781 -11.00 -9.89 -16.24
C PHE A 781 -10.30 -10.48 -15.01
N ALA A 782 -10.65 -11.72 -14.67
CA ALA A 782 -10.09 -12.42 -13.51
C ALA A 782 -8.55 -12.55 -13.58
N HIS A 783 -8.02 -12.64 -14.80
CA HIS A 783 -6.58 -12.65 -15.08
C HIS A 783 -6.28 -11.87 -16.37
N LEU A 784 -5.26 -11.00 -16.33
CA LEU A 784 -4.82 -10.23 -17.49
C LEU A 784 -4.42 -11.14 -18.67
N SER A 785 -3.75 -12.26 -18.39
CA SER A 785 -3.34 -13.22 -19.42
C SER A 785 -4.52 -13.86 -20.17
N PHE A 786 -5.69 -13.98 -19.52
CA PHE A 786 -6.90 -14.41 -20.22
C PHE A 786 -7.42 -13.33 -21.16
N GLN A 787 -7.41 -12.06 -20.73
CA GLN A 787 -7.76 -10.94 -21.60
C GLN A 787 -6.84 -10.89 -22.81
N GLU A 788 -5.51 -10.87 -22.60
CA GLU A 788 -4.49 -10.80 -23.66
C GLU A 788 -4.63 -11.98 -24.65
N TYR A 789 -4.84 -13.20 -24.14
CA TYR A 789 -5.08 -14.37 -24.99
C TYR A 789 -6.39 -14.27 -25.78
N LEU A 790 -7.47 -13.78 -25.17
CA LEU A 790 -8.75 -13.58 -25.84
C LEU A 790 -8.63 -12.56 -26.97
N VAL A 791 -7.88 -11.47 -26.78
CA VAL A 791 -7.56 -10.50 -27.85
C VAL A 791 -6.76 -11.16 -28.96
N ALA A 792 -5.71 -11.91 -28.62
CA ALA A 792 -4.91 -12.67 -29.58
C ALA A 792 -5.77 -13.66 -30.39
N HIS A 793 -6.70 -14.35 -29.73
CA HIS A 793 -7.64 -15.27 -30.36
C HIS A 793 -8.60 -14.54 -31.31
N HIS A 794 -9.11 -13.38 -30.92
CA HIS A 794 -9.95 -12.52 -31.76
C HIS A 794 -9.19 -12.09 -33.02
N TRP A 795 -7.99 -11.53 -32.88
CA TRP A 795 -7.17 -11.09 -34.01
C TRP A 795 -6.81 -12.22 -34.96
N ALA A 796 -6.47 -13.40 -34.44
CA ALA A 796 -6.20 -14.56 -35.28
C ALA A 796 -7.44 -15.01 -36.07
N ALA A 797 -8.66 -14.73 -35.58
CA ALA A 797 -9.91 -15.07 -36.25
C ALA A 797 -10.33 -14.02 -37.29
N VAL A 798 -10.05 -12.72 -37.07
CA VAL A 798 -10.55 -11.63 -37.95
C VAL A 798 -9.50 -11.06 -38.91
N VAL A 799 -8.21 -11.29 -38.67
CA VAL A 799 -7.11 -10.76 -39.50
C VAL A 799 -6.63 -11.84 -40.49
N GLU A 800 -7.03 -11.68 -41.75
CA GLU A 800 -6.69 -12.59 -42.85
C GLU A 800 -5.73 -11.96 -43.85
N GLY A 801 -4.79 -12.76 -44.38
CA GLY A 801 -3.79 -12.32 -45.37
C GLY A 801 -2.50 -11.76 -44.76
N ALA A 802 -1.39 -11.88 -45.50
CA ALA A 802 -0.07 -11.46 -45.01
C ALA A 802 0.02 -9.94 -44.74
N GLU A 803 -0.52 -9.13 -45.64
CA GLU A 803 -0.50 -7.65 -45.51
C GLU A 803 -1.24 -7.16 -44.26
N ALA A 804 -2.43 -7.71 -43.99
CA ALA A 804 -3.22 -7.32 -42.83
C ALA A 804 -2.55 -7.72 -41.50
N ARG A 805 -1.87 -8.88 -41.47
CA ARG A 805 -1.09 -9.33 -40.31
C ARG A 805 0.11 -8.44 -40.05
N VAL A 806 0.84 -8.06 -41.09
CA VAL A 806 1.93 -7.08 -40.99
C VAL A 806 1.41 -5.73 -40.49
N ALA A 807 0.30 -5.25 -41.04
CA ALA A 807 -0.33 -3.99 -40.62
C ALA A 807 -0.78 -4.01 -39.15
N LEU A 808 -1.29 -5.15 -38.66
CA LEU A 808 -1.62 -5.33 -37.24
C LEU A 808 -0.39 -5.19 -36.34
N CYS A 809 0.71 -5.88 -36.67
CA CYS A 809 1.96 -5.77 -35.92
C CYS A 809 2.46 -4.32 -35.90
N ARG A 810 2.58 -3.66 -37.07
CA ARG A 810 3.04 -2.27 -37.17
C ARG A 810 2.20 -1.30 -36.36
N ARG A 811 0.88 -1.51 -36.31
CA ARG A 811 -0.05 -0.64 -35.56
C ARG A 811 0.26 -0.61 -34.06
N TYR A 812 0.69 -1.74 -33.50
CA TYR A 812 0.92 -1.90 -32.06
C TYR A 812 2.41 -2.09 -31.71
N LEU A 813 3.30 -1.91 -32.69
CA LEU A 813 4.71 -2.26 -32.57
C LEU A 813 5.42 -1.45 -31.48
N HIS A 814 5.18 -0.14 -31.48
CA HIS A 814 5.85 0.80 -30.58
C HIS A 814 5.28 0.81 -29.16
N ASP A 815 4.16 0.10 -28.94
CA ASP A 815 3.47 0.01 -27.66
C ASP A 815 3.83 -1.31 -26.95
N LEU A 816 4.75 -1.22 -26.00
CA LEU A 816 5.24 -2.35 -25.21
C LEU A 816 4.11 -3.08 -24.45
N ALA A 817 3.00 -2.41 -24.12
CA ALA A 817 1.88 -3.06 -23.44
C ALA A 817 1.20 -4.13 -24.32
N PHE A 818 1.26 -3.96 -25.65
CA PHE A 818 0.69 -4.92 -26.60
C PHE A 818 1.63 -6.07 -26.99
N TRP A 819 2.90 -6.02 -26.60
CA TRP A 819 3.87 -7.05 -27.00
C TRP A 819 3.45 -8.45 -26.54
N GLU A 820 2.93 -8.60 -25.33
CA GLU A 820 2.44 -9.90 -24.86
C GLU A 820 1.25 -10.41 -25.70
N THR A 821 0.34 -9.51 -26.08
CA THR A 821 -0.79 -9.86 -26.96
C THR A 821 -0.30 -10.25 -28.35
N LEU A 822 0.69 -9.55 -28.91
CA LEU A 822 1.29 -9.86 -30.21
C LEU A 822 2.04 -11.21 -30.19
N ARG A 823 2.73 -11.54 -29.09
CA ARG A 823 3.37 -12.87 -28.90
C ARG A 823 2.34 -13.99 -28.89
N LEU A 824 1.28 -13.85 -28.09
CA LEU A 824 0.20 -14.83 -28.02
C LEU A 824 -0.52 -14.97 -29.37
N TRP A 825 -0.75 -13.86 -30.06
CA TRP A 825 -1.34 -13.85 -31.40
C TRP A 825 -0.45 -14.57 -32.42
N ALA A 826 0.85 -14.28 -32.44
CA ALA A 826 1.81 -14.93 -33.33
C ALA A 826 1.85 -16.44 -33.09
N ALA A 827 1.78 -16.87 -31.82
CA ALA A 827 1.73 -18.28 -31.46
C ALA A 827 0.43 -18.97 -31.94
N VAL A 828 -0.73 -18.32 -31.81
CA VAL A 828 -2.01 -18.82 -32.36
C VAL A 828 -1.99 -18.88 -33.89
N VAL A 829 -1.35 -17.92 -34.55
CA VAL A 829 -1.21 -17.90 -36.02
C VAL A 829 -0.28 -19.01 -36.51
N GLU A 830 0.87 -19.20 -35.87
CA GLU A 830 1.84 -20.24 -36.22
C GLU A 830 1.26 -21.65 -36.03
N ASP A 831 0.53 -21.88 -34.93
CA ASP A 831 -0.14 -23.16 -34.67
C ASP A 831 -1.15 -23.54 -35.75
N ARG A 832 -1.82 -22.55 -36.35
CA ARG A 832 -2.76 -22.77 -37.46
C ARG A 832 -2.01 -23.06 -38.76
N ASN A 833 -0.99 -22.26 -39.08
CA ASN A 833 -0.13 -22.46 -40.24
C ASN A 833 1.17 -21.64 -40.08
N PRO A 834 2.34 -22.27 -39.96
CA PRO A 834 3.61 -21.55 -39.79
C PRO A 834 3.94 -20.58 -40.92
N ALA A 835 3.50 -20.86 -42.15
CA ALA A 835 3.71 -19.98 -43.30
C ALA A 835 3.01 -18.61 -43.14
N HIS A 836 1.99 -18.51 -42.28
CA HIS A 836 1.28 -17.27 -42.02
C HIS A 836 2.09 -16.25 -41.22
N LEU A 837 3.09 -16.70 -40.46
CA LEU A 837 3.95 -15.85 -39.64
C LEU A 837 5.23 -15.42 -40.37
N ALA A 838 5.66 -16.15 -41.41
CA ALA A 838 6.89 -15.90 -42.15
C ALA A 838 7.01 -14.45 -42.66
N ALA A 839 5.99 -13.95 -43.38
CA ALA A 839 5.99 -12.58 -43.92
C ALA A 839 5.99 -11.50 -42.81
N VAL A 840 5.43 -11.82 -41.64
CA VAL A 840 5.45 -10.91 -40.49
C VAL A 840 6.86 -10.84 -39.91
N LEU A 841 7.51 -11.99 -39.69
CA LEU A 841 8.88 -12.04 -39.16
C LEU A 841 9.89 -11.42 -40.10
N GLU A 842 9.78 -11.66 -41.42
CA GLU A 842 10.59 -10.96 -42.43
C GLU A 842 10.43 -9.46 -42.29
N ASN A 843 9.18 -8.98 -42.20
CA ASN A 843 8.95 -7.55 -42.06
C ASN A 843 9.44 -6.96 -40.73
N LEU A 844 9.34 -7.71 -39.63
CA LEU A 844 9.83 -7.28 -38.33
C LEU A 844 11.37 -7.23 -38.29
N ILE A 845 12.06 -8.22 -38.86
CA ILE A 845 13.53 -8.26 -38.93
C ILE A 845 14.07 -7.17 -39.86
N GLU A 846 13.40 -6.92 -40.98
CA GLU A 846 13.79 -5.90 -41.96
C GLU A 846 13.30 -4.48 -41.64
N GLY A 847 12.39 -4.36 -40.69
CA GLY A 847 11.78 -3.11 -40.26
C GLY A 847 12.69 -2.27 -39.35
N ASP A 848 12.06 -1.54 -38.44
CA ASP A 848 12.75 -0.75 -37.43
C ASP A 848 13.24 -1.60 -36.24
N ALA A 849 13.92 -0.95 -35.30
CA ALA A 849 14.49 -1.58 -34.12
C ALA A 849 13.43 -2.25 -33.21
N ASP A 850 12.26 -1.65 -33.04
CA ASP A 850 11.18 -2.23 -32.24
C ASP A 850 10.70 -3.54 -32.87
N GLY A 851 10.58 -3.56 -34.20
CA GLY A 851 10.30 -4.74 -35.01
C GLY A 851 11.31 -5.85 -34.75
N PHE A 852 12.59 -5.51 -34.83
CA PHE A 852 13.69 -6.43 -34.60
C PHE A 852 13.62 -7.07 -33.20
N TRP A 853 13.40 -6.26 -32.16
CA TRP A 853 13.34 -6.76 -30.79
C TRP A 853 12.08 -7.57 -30.50
N LEU A 854 10.92 -7.20 -31.05
CA LEU A 854 9.69 -7.99 -30.96
C LEU A 854 9.86 -9.37 -31.62
N ALA A 855 10.51 -9.44 -32.79
CA ALA A 855 10.87 -10.71 -33.42
C ALA A 855 11.79 -11.54 -32.51
N GLY A 856 12.78 -10.90 -31.86
CA GLY A 856 13.64 -11.51 -30.84
C GLY A 856 12.85 -12.16 -29.70
N VAL A 857 11.83 -11.47 -29.18
CA VAL A 857 10.93 -12.01 -28.16
C VAL A 857 10.13 -13.21 -28.68
N MET A 858 9.61 -13.15 -29.91
CA MET A 858 8.91 -14.28 -30.55
C MET A 858 9.83 -15.49 -30.74
N PHE A 859 11.10 -15.28 -31.09
CA PHE A 859 12.09 -16.36 -31.20
C PHE A 859 12.42 -16.98 -29.85
N ALA A 860 12.41 -16.20 -28.77
CA ALA A 860 12.56 -16.70 -27.40
C ALA A 860 11.40 -17.65 -27.02
N ASP A 861 10.18 -17.38 -27.51
CA ASP A 861 9.01 -18.25 -27.35
C ASP A 861 9.03 -19.52 -28.23
N GLY A 862 10.04 -19.67 -29.09
CA GLY A 862 10.19 -20.81 -29.99
C GLY A 862 9.52 -20.64 -31.36
N LEU A 863 8.89 -19.49 -31.63
CA LEU A 863 8.23 -19.21 -32.90
C LEU A 863 9.26 -19.01 -34.02
N GLY A 864 8.85 -19.13 -35.29
CA GLY A 864 9.61 -18.61 -36.43
C GLY A 864 10.89 -19.35 -36.77
N ALA A 865 10.90 -20.69 -36.71
CA ALA A 865 12.13 -21.50 -36.87
C ALA A 865 12.97 -21.20 -38.13
N GLY A 866 12.37 -20.72 -39.22
CA GLY A 866 13.07 -20.39 -40.47
C GLY A 866 13.80 -19.04 -40.48
N HIS A 867 13.55 -18.15 -39.51
CA HIS A 867 13.99 -16.75 -39.55
C HIS A 867 14.94 -16.38 -38.42
N PHE A 868 15.16 -17.28 -37.46
CA PHE A 868 16.02 -17.04 -36.30
C PHE A 868 17.49 -16.75 -36.67
N GLU A 869 18.06 -17.45 -37.65
CA GLU A 869 19.45 -17.19 -38.08
C GLU A 869 19.57 -15.83 -38.79
N ALA A 870 18.54 -15.40 -39.53
CA ALA A 870 18.51 -14.08 -40.15
C ALA A 870 18.47 -12.95 -39.10
N TRP A 871 17.74 -13.17 -38.00
CA TRP A 871 17.75 -12.27 -36.84
C TRP A 871 19.12 -12.25 -36.15
N CYS A 872 19.72 -13.42 -35.88
CA CYS A 872 21.05 -13.52 -35.27
C CYS A 872 22.13 -12.81 -36.08
N ALA A 873 22.09 -12.89 -37.41
CA ALA A 873 23.07 -12.27 -38.30
C ALA A 873 23.05 -10.73 -38.25
N ARG A 874 21.95 -10.13 -37.78
CA ARG A 874 21.80 -8.67 -37.67
C ARG A 874 22.03 -8.15 -36.25
N LEU A 875 22.17 -9.05 -35.27
CA LEU A 875 22.21 -8.70 -33.84
C LEU A 875 23.33 -7.71 -33.48
N SER A 876 24.48 -7.75 -34.15
CA SER A 876 25.60 -6.83 -33.90
C SER A 876 25.34 -5.38 -34.33
N ALA A 877 24.35 -5.14 -35.19
CA ALA A 877 23.95 -3.81 -35.64
C ALA A 877 22.89 -3.16 -34.72
N HIS A 878 22.51 -3.85 -33.64
CA HIS A 878 21.60 -3.36 -32.61
C HIS A 878 22.37 -3.09 -31.31
N PHE A 879 21.68 -2.77 -30.21
CA PHE A 879 22.25 -2.34 -28.91
C PHE A 879 22.56 -0.84 -28.78
N HIS A 880 21.79 0.00 -29.46
CA HIS A 880 21.83 1.44 -29.28
C HIS A 880 21.00 1.90 -28.08
N VAL A 881 21.32 3.09 -27.54
CA VAL A 881 20.64 3.63 -26.34
C VAL A 881 19.13 3.71 -26.48
N HIS A 882 18.64 4.09 -27.65
CA HIS A 882 17.21 4.25 -27.94
C HIS A 882 16.46 2.90 -28.05
N GLU A 883 17.18 1.80 -28.22
CA GLU A 883 16.60 0.46 -28.34
C GLU A 883 16.53 -0.28 -27.00
N GLN A 884 17.20 0.23 -25.95
CA GLN A 884 17.45 -0.52 -24.71
C GLN A 884 16.17 -1.06 -24.06
N VAL A 885 15.10 -0.27 -23.95
CA VAL A 885 13.85 -0.72 -23.30
C VAL A 885 13.31 -1.99 -23.96
N ARG A 886 13.24 -1.97 -25.29
CA ARG A 886 12.76 -3.07 -26.14
C ARG A 886 13.75 -4.23 -26.15
N GLY A 887 15.04 -3.92 -26.24
CA GLY A 887 16.14 -4.87 -26.13
C GLY A 887 16.09 -5.66 -24.82
N PHE A 888 16.01 -4.99 -23.66
CA PHE A 888 15.94 -5.66 -22.36
C PHE A 888 14.63 -6.44 -22.15
N ALA A 889 13.52 -6.01 -22.76
CA ALA A 889 12.31 -6.84 -22.81
C ALA A 889 12.57 -8.17 -23.55
N ALA A 890 13.30 -8.14 -24.67
CA ALA A 890 13.77 -9.34 -25.36
C ALA A 890 14.76 -10.16 -24.51
N ALA A 891 15.70 -9.52 -23.80
CA ALA A 891 16.63 -10.21 -22.92
C ALA A 891 15.90 -11.02 -21.84
N ARG A 892 14.91 -10.41 -21.15
CA ARG A 892 14.09 -11.09 -20.15
C ARG A 892 13.32 -12.28 -20.74
N ALA A 893 12.80 -12.14 -21.96
CA ALA A 893 12.17 -13.26 -22.66
C ALA A 893 13.16 -14.41 -22.92
N TRP A 894 14.41 -14.10 -23.29
CA TRP A 894 15.48 -15.10 -23.47
C TRP A 894 15.96 -15.74 -22.16
N ALA A 895 15.93 -14.99 -21.05
CA ALA A 895 16.24 -15.50 -19.72
C ALA A 895 15.22 -16.56 -19.26
N ALA A 896 13.96 -16.37 -19.63
CA ALA A 896 12.85 -17.30 -19.37
C ALA A 896 12.73 -18.41 -20.44
N SER A 897 13.40 -18.26 -21.59
CA SER A 897 13.25 -19.15 -22.73
C SER A 897 13.77 -20.56 -22.44
N ARG A 898 13.05 -21.56 -22.97
CA ARG A 898 13.46 -22.98 -22.96
C ARG A 898 14.03 -23.46 -24.29
N GLN A 899 14.27 -22.56 -25.23
CA GLN A 899 14.84 -22.87 -26.54
C GLN A 899 16.35 -23.08 -26.44
N GLU A 900 16.78 -24.13 -25.73
CA GLU A 900 18.18 -24.32 -25.33
C GLU A 900 19.15 -24.33 -26.53
N GLY A 901 18.76 -24.94 -27.66
CA GLY A 901 19.57 -24.89 -28.88
C GLY A 901 19.74 -23.46 -29.44
N ARG A 902 18.70 -22.62 -29.40
CA ARG A 902 18.77 -21.22 -29.80
C ARG A 902 19.54 -20.37 -28.79
N ARG A 903 19.40 -20.65 -27.49
CA ARG A 903 20.17 -19.99 -26.42
C ARG A 903 21.66 -20.26 -26.57
N GLN A 904 22.06 -21.51 -26.83
CA GLN A 904 23.45 -21.87 -27.11
C GLN A 904 23.98 -21.15 -28.35
N ARG A 905 23.18 -21.07 -29.41
CA ARG A 905 23.52 -20.34 -30.64
C ARG A 905 23.73 -18.83 -30.39
N LEU A 906 22.92 -18.20 -29.53
CA LEU A 906 23.10 -16.80 -29.12
C LEU A 906 24.31 -16.61 -28.21
N ALA A 907 24.53 -17.49 -27.24
CA ALA A 907 25.72 -17.46 -26.40
C ALA A 907 27.01 -17.57 -27.25
N ALA A 908 26.98 -18.36 -28.32
CA ALA A 908 28.08 -18.48 -29.27
C ALA A 908 28.29 -17.24 -30.16
N ALA A 909 27.30 -16.36 -30.31
CA ALA A 909 27.40 -15.14 -31.12
C ALA A 909 28.15 -14.00 -30.42
N TRP A 910 28.32 -14.06 -29.09
CA TRP A 910 28.94 -12.99 -28.30
C TRP A 910 30.30 -12.49 -28.83
N PRO A 911 31.28 -13.36 -29.18
CA PRO A 911 32.58 -12.88 -29.67
C PRO A 911 32.47 -12.03 -30.94
N GLU A 912 31.57 -12.41 -31.84
CA GLU A 912 31.33 -11.68 -33.08
C GLU A 912 30.70 -10.32 -32.79
N VAL A 913 29.63 -10.29 -32.00
CA VAL A 913 28.93 -9.06 -31.59
C VAL A 913 29.88 -8.11 -30.84
N ALA A 914 30.61 -8.61 -29.84
CA ALA A 914 31.55 -7.81 -29.06
C ALA A 914 32.70 -7.25 -29.92
N SER A 915 33.14 -7.97 -30.96
CA SER A 915 34.23 -7.50 -31.84
C SER A 915 33.79 -6.38 -32.80
N GLN A 916 32.51 -6.37 -33.18
CA GLN A 916 31.94 -5.41 -34.13
C GLN A 916 31.36 -4.16 -33.42
N ALA A 917 30.97 -4.29 -32.16
CA ALA A 917 30.35 -3.21 -31.40
C ALA A 917 31.34 -2.08 -31.05
N ARG A 918 30.84 -0.84 -31.07
CA ARG A 918 31.50 0.33 -30.47
C ARG A 918 31.45 0.23 -28.94
N TRP A 919 32.17 1.09 -28.23
CA TRP A 919 32.32 0.92 -26.78
C TRP A 919 30.98 0.97 -26.03
N LEU A 920 30.09 1.93 -26.36
CA LEU A 920 28.80 2.07 -25.68
C LEU A 920 27.80 0.96 -26.11
N PRO A 921 27.54 0.72 -27.41
CA PRO A 921 26.76 -0.45 -27.83
C PRO A 921 27.31 -1.79 -27.33
N GLY A 922 28.63 -1.94 -27.23
CA GLY A 922 29.27 -3.15 -26.70
C GLY A 922 29.00 -3.34 -25.21
N VAL A 923 28.95 -2.27 -24.43
CA VAL A 923 28.55 -2.32 -23.03
C VAL A 923 27.05 -2.64 -22.89
N ILE A 924 26.20 -2.04 -23.72
CA ILE A 924 24.76 -2.35 -23.76
C ILE A 924 24.53 -3.82 -24.13
N ALA A 925 25.24 -4.33 -25.13
CA ALA A 925 25.22 -5.74 -25.50
C ALA A 925 25.67 -6.63 -24.33
N ALA A 926 26.76 -6.29 -23.63
CA ALA A 926 27.21 -7.07 -22.47
C ALA A 926 26.11 -7.16 -21.38
N SER A 927 25.48 -6.03 -21.06
CA SER A 927 24.36 -5.96 -20.11
C SER A 927 23.15 -6.77 -20.59
N TRP A 928 22.84 -6.72 -21.89
CA TRP A 928 21.77 -7.53 -22.48
C TRP A 928 22.05 -9.03 -22.35
N TRP A 929 23.29 -9.47 -22.62
CA TRP A 929 23.68 -10.89 -22.48
C TRP A 929 23.59 -11.38 -21.03
N GLN A 930 23.93 -10.51 -20.08
CA GLN A 930 23.78 -10.77 -18.65
C GLN A 930 22.30 -10.92 -18.29
N GLU A 931 21.44 -9.97 -18.68
CA GLU A 931 20.01 -10.03 -18.42
C GLU A 931 19.37 -11.26 -19.05
N ALA A 932 19.80 -11.65 -20.26
CA ALA A 932 19.35 -12.84 -20.98
C ALA A 932 19.85 -14.17 -20.38
N ARG A 933 20.73 -14.12 -19.36
CA ARG A 933 21.33 -15.30 -18.70
C ARG A 933 22.00 -16.25 -19.69
N LEU A 934 22.72 -15.71 -20.66
CA LEU A 934 23.42 -16.48 -21.70
C LEU A 934 24.91 -16.77 -21.37
N GLY A 935 25.40 -16.28 -20.21
CA GLY A 935 26.79 -16.42 -19.75
C GLY A 935 27.77 -15.47 -20.45
N ARG A 936 28.99 -15.33 -19.87
CA ARG A 936 30.11 -14.42 -20.23
C ARG A 936 30.04 -12.98 -19.67
N GLU A 937 29.79 -12.87 -18.37
CA GLU A 937 29.62 -11.62 -17.62
C GLU A 937 30.89 -10.76 -17.43
N GLU A 938 32.07 -11.30 -17.78
CA GLU A 938 33.37 -10.76 -17.32
C GLU A 938 34.24 -10.12 -18.43
N ALA A 939 33.90 -10.28 -19.71
CA ALA A 939 34.75 -9.76 -20.79
C ALA A 939 34.38 -8.32 -21.15
N GLU A 940 35.24 -7.38 -20.74
CA GLU A 940 35.20 -6.00 -21.23
C GLU A 940 35.18 -5.96 -22.76
N PRO A 941 34.20 -5.28 -23.40
CA PRO A 941 34.14 -5.18 -24.85
C PRO A 941 35.47 -4.67 -25.43
N PRO A 942 36.02 -5.25 -26.52
CA PRO A 942 37.30 -4.82 -27.08
C PRO A 942 37.41 -3.33 -27.42
N ALA A 943 36.29 -2.69 -27.79
CA ALA A 943 36.25 -1.25 -28.02
C ALA A 943 36.38 -0.43 -26.73
N MET A 944 35.76 -0.89 -25.63
CA MET A 944 35.92 -0.29 -24.30
C MET A 944 37.35 -0.49 -23.77
N SER A 945 37.92 -1.68 -23.97
CA SER A 945 39.30 -1.98 -23.57
C SER A 945 40.33 -1.06 -24.22
N ARG A 946 40.10 -0.66 -25.47
CA ARG A 946 40.94 0.34 -26.16
C ARG A 946 40.87 1.73 -25.53
N LEU A 947 39.75 2.11 -24.94
CA LEU A 947 39.60 3.37 -24.20
C LEU A 947 40.22 3.27 -22.79
N LEU A 948 40.06 2.11 -22.12
CA LEU A 948 40.62 1.86 -20.78
C LEU A 948 42.13 1.60 -20.78
N SER A 949 42.74 1.28 -21.91
CA SER A 949 44.19 1.04 -22.03
C SER A 949 45.01 2.33 -22.23
N ALA A 950 44.40 3.50 -22.03
CA ALA A 950 44.92 4.83 -22.36
C ALA A 950 46.26 5.23 -21.71
N ALA A 951 46.64 4.61 -20.58
CA ALA A 951 47.78 5.06 -19.77
C ALA A 951 49.18 4.71 -20.34
N GLY A 952 49.27 3.85 -21.37
CA GLY A 952 50.55 3.32 -21.88
C GLY A 952 51.03 3.85 -23.24
N GLU A 953 50.16 4.47 -24.04
CA GLU A 953 50.43 4.87 -25.43
C GLU A 953 49.91 6.30 -25.68
N GLY A 954 50.66 7.13 -26.42
CA GLY A 954 50.27 8.53 -26.66
C GLY A 954 48.87 8.68 -27.26
N GLN A 955 48.55 7.94 -28.33
CA GLN A 955 47.20 7.95 -28.92
C GLN A 955 46.13 7.34 -28.00
N GLY A 956 46.53 6.47 -27.06
CA GLY A 956 45.67 5.95 -26.00
C GLY A 956 45.16 7.05 -25.09
N VAL A 957 46.02 8.00 -24.69
CA VAL A 957 45.65 9.18 -23.88
C VAL A 957 44.57 10.01 -24.61
N ALA A 958 44.71 10.19 -25.92
CA ALA A 958 43.73 10.90 -26.74
C ALA A 958 42.38 10.18 -26.76
N ARG A 959 42.37 8.87 -27.05
CA ARG A 959 41.14 8.06 -27.13
C ARG A 959 40.43 7.96 -25.79
N GLY A 960 41.18 7.66 -24.72
CA GLY A 960 40.65 7.49 -23.37
C GLY A 960 39.94 8.72 -22.82
N ARG A 961 40.20 9.92 -23.36
CA ARG A 961 39.52 11.15 -22.93
C ARG A 961 38.01 11.15 -23.18
N ALA A 962 37.52 10.30 -24.09
CA ALA A 962 36.09 10.09 -24.30
C ALA A 962 35.39 9.64 -22.99
N LEU A 963 36.13 8.98 -22.09
CA LEU A 963 35.65 8.55 -20.78
C LEU A 963 35.78 9.64 -19.69
N GLY A 964 36.38 10.79 -20.01
CA GLY A 964 36.54 11.89 -19.04
C GLY A 964 35.22 12.54 -18.62
N GLY A 965 34.14 12.31 -19.37
CA GLY A 965 32.76 12.64 -18.94
C GLY A 965 32.18 11.63 -17.94
N SER A 966 32.63 10.38 -17.99
CA SER A 966 32.22 9.28 -17.11
C SER A 966 33.02 9.22 -15.80
N SER A 967 34.29 9.64 -15.84
CA SER A 967 35.17 9.65 -14.67
C SER A 967 36.04 10.92 -14.67
N PRO A 968 35.80 11.89 -13.76
CA PRO A 968 36.59 13.13 -13.64
C PRO A 968 38.06 12.92 -13.27
N VAL A 969 38.46 11.72 -12.84
CA VAL A 969 39.85 11.40 -12.49
C VAL A 969 40.55 10.54 -13.53
N TRP A 970 39.86 10.11 -14.59
CA TRP A 970 40.41 9.25 -15.65
C TRP A 970 41.52 9.97 -16.45
N PRO A 971 42.68 9.33 -16.73
CA PRO A 971 43.04 7.92 -16.49
C PRO A 971 43.63 7.58 -15.11
N GLY A 972 43.71 8.55 -14.19
CA GLY A 972 44.09 8.35 -12.79
C GLY A 972 45.58 8.07 -12.52
N ASP A 973 46.29 7.53 -13.51
CA ASP A 973 47.71 7.19 -13.45
C ASP A 973 48.36 7.35 -14.85
N PRO A 974 49.48 8.09 -14.97
CA PRO A 974 50.09 8.89 -13.91
C PRO A 974 49.20 10.09 -13.54
N PRO A 975 49.13 10.48 -12.26
CA PRO A 975 48.20 11.50 -11.75
C PRO A 975 48.34 12.85 -12.48
N GLU A 976 49.52 13.15 -13.00
CA GLU A 976 49.83 14.28 -13.87
C GLU A 976 48.86 14.42 -15.05
N LEU A 977 48.46 13.32 -15.70
CA LEU A 977 47.50 13.40 -16.81
C LEU A 977 46.11 13.81 -16.33
N SER A 978 45.68 13.33 -15.17
CA SER A 978 44.37 13.70 -14.59
C SER A 978 44.32 15.16 -14.14
N LEU A 979 45.44 15.71 -13.64
CA LEU A 979 45.55 17.10 -13.22
C LEU A 979 45.42 18.10 -14.37
N LEU A 980 45.74 17.70 -15.60
CA LEU A 980 45.57 18.56 -16.78
C LEU A 980 44.11 18.84 -17.13
N HIS A 981 43.15 18.06 -16.61
CA HIS A 981 41.71 18.39 -16.72
C HIS A 981 41.35 19.69 -15.99
N LEU A 982 42.21 20.16 -15.07
CA LEU A 982 42.06 21.45 -14.38
C LEU A 982 42.48 22.64 -15.24
N TRP A 983 43.06 22.42 -16.41
CA TRP A 983 43.49 23.49 -17.31
C TRP A 983 42.28 24.30 -17.80
N PRO A 984 42.19 25.61 -17.48
CA PRO A 984 41.03 26.40 -17.87
C PRO A 984 41.11 26.79 -19.35
N GLY A 985 40.05 26.47 -20.07
CA GLY A 985 39.93 26.83 -21.47
C GLY A 985 38.82 26.03 -22.17
N PRO A 986 38.35 26.51 -23.32
CA PRO A 986 37.34 25.80 -24.11
C PRO A 986 37.92 24.63 -24.92
N ARG A 987 39.25 24.54 -25.09
CA ARG A 987 39.92 23.55 -25.95
C ARG A 987 39.80 22.11 -25.45
N GLY A 988 40.18 21.84 -24.20
CA GLY A 988 40.03 20.51 -23.59
C GLY A 988 38.58 20.02 -23.64
N PRO A 989 37.59 20.88 -23.30
CA PRO A 989 36.21 20.49 -23.39
C PRO A 989 35.71 20.14 -24.79
N ALA A 990 35.96 21.02 -25.75
CA ALA A 990 35.72 20.81 -27.15
C ALA A 990 36.30 19.48 -27.66
N ALA A 991 37.58 19.24 -27.37
CA ALA A 991 38.30 18.09 -27.86
C ALA A 991 37.78 16.76 -27.31
N ALA A 992 37.35 16.75 -26.05
CA ALA A 992 36.73 15.55 -25.48
C ALA A 992 35.39 15.22 -26.13
N ARG A 993 34.51 16.21 -26.35
CA ARG A 993 33.22 15.97 -27.03
C ARG A 993 33.42 15.39 -28.43
N LEU A 994 34.35 16.00 -29.18
CA LEU A 994 34.69 15.52 -30.52
C LEU A 994 35.33 14.12 -30.49
N GLN A 995 36.09 13.77 -29.45
CA GLN A 995 36.61 12.42 -29.29
C GLN A 995 35.53 11.40 -28.89
N THR A 996 34.57 11.77 -28.05
CA THR A 996 33.38 10.95 -27.77
C THR A 996 32.64 10.66 -29.07
N LEU A 997 32.42 11.67 -29.90
CA LEU A 997 31.79 11.54 -31.21
C LEU A 997 32.56 10.56 -32.12
N ILE A 998 33.90 10.69 -32.21
CA ILE A 998 34.74 9.75 -32.97
C ILE A 998 34.58 8.32 -32.43
N SER A 999 34.63 8.16 -31.10
CA SER A 999 34.62 6.85 -30.44
C SER A 999 33.32 6.05 -30.66
N LEU A 1000 32.23 6.74 -31.04
CA LEU A 1000 30.91 6.16 -31.29
C LEU A 1000 30.61 5.95 -32.78
N GLY A 1001 31.38 6.52 -33.70
CA GLY A 1001 31.18 6.31 -35.15
C GLY A 1001 31.37 7.57 -36.01
N GLY A 1002 31.63 8.71 -35.37
CA GLY A 1002 31.89 9.96 -36.06
C GLY A 1002 33.14 9.94 -36.93
N LYS A 1003 32.97 10.28 -38.22
CA LYS A 1003 34.06 10.39 -39.20
C LYS A 1003 34.58 11.83 -39.29
N ARG A 1004 35.72 12.01 -39.95
CA ARG A 1004 36.34 13.32 -40.22
C ARG A 1004 35.34 14.35 -40.76
N GLU A 1005 34.50 13.95 -41.71
CA GLU A 1005 33.49 14.83 -42.34
C GLU A 1005 32.37 15.28 -41.38
N HIS A 1006 32.14 14.55 -40.29
CA HIS A 1006 31.18 14.91 -39.23
C HIS A 1006 31.78 15.94 -38.27
N LEU A 1007 33.10 15.90 -38.06
CA LEU A 1007 33.79 16.78 -37.11
C LEU A 1007 33.71 18.24 -37.51
N GLY A 1008 33.85 18.57 -38.80
CA GLY A 1008 33.73 19.96 -39.28
C GLY A 1008 32.32 20.55 -39.11
N ARG A 1009 31.27 19.72 -39.26
CA ARG A 1009 29.87 20.12 -39.06
C ARG A 1009 29.54 20.27 -37.57
N ALA A 1010 29.90 19.27 -36.76
CA ALA A 1010 29.73 19.28 -35.31
C ALA A 1010 30.55 20.39 -34.63
N ALA A 1011 31.74 20.70 -35.15
CA ALA A 1011 32.66 21.71 -34.62
C ALA A 1011 32.00 23.08 -34.47
N ARG A 1012 31.16 23.51 -35.41
CA ARG A 1012 30.56 24.86 -35.39
C ARG A 1012 29.68 25.10 -34.16
N ARG A 1013 28.95 24.07 -33.69
CA ARG A 1013 28.05 24.14 -32.54
C ARG A 1013 28.68 23.56 -31.25
N ALA A 1014 29.50 22.51 -31.36
CA ALA A 1014 30.19 21.91 -30.22
C ALA A 1014 31.34 22.77 -29.65
N LEU A 1015 32.00 23.61 -30.48
CA LEU A 1015 33.15 24.46 -30.09
C LEU A 1015 32.72 25.84 -29.54
N VAL A 1016 31.48 26.27 -29.80
CA VAL A 1016 30.93 27.54 -29.31
C VAL A 1016 29.52 27.30 -28.77
N PRO A 1017 29.36 26.84 -27.52
CA PRO A 1017 28.02 26.72 -26.94
C PRO A 1017 27.37 28.11 -26.89
N GLU A 1018 26.10 28.20 -27.25
CA GLU A 1018 25.33 29.45 -27.19
C GLU A 1018 25.24 29.96 -25.74
N ARG A 1019 24.91 31.25 -25.56
CA ARG A 1019 24.92 31.90 -24.24
C ARG A 1019 24.03 31.17 -23.23
N GLU A 1020 22.90 30.62 -23.66
CA GLU A 1020 21.92 29.89 -22.84
C GLU A 1020 22.41 28.48 -22.45
N GLU A 1021 23.02 27.71 -23.35
CA GLU A 1021 23.67 26.42 -23.01
C GLU A 1021 24.84 26.62 -22.03
N ARG A 1022 25.59 27.72 -22.19
CA ARG A 1022 26.62 28.10 -21.22
C ARG A 1022 26.01 28.45 -19.87
N ASP A 1023 24.82 29.03 -19.82
CA ASP A 1023 24.14 29.38 -18.57
C ASP A 1023 23.52 28.16 -17.88
N LEU A 1024 22.97 27.20 -18.63
CA LEU A 1024 22.48 25.92 -18.09
C LEU A 1024 23.64 25.01 -17.64
N ALA A 1025 24.68 24.85 -18.46
CA ALA A 1025 25.87 24.07 -18.09
C ALA A 1025 26.62 24.72 -16.92
N ARG A 1026 26.68 26.07 -16.86
CA ARG A 1026 27.15 26.79 -15.67
C ARG A 1026 26.25 26.58 -14.47
N TYR A 1027 24.93 26.65 -14.64
CA TYR A 1027 23.98 26.46 -13.56
C TYR A 1027 24.09 25.05 -12.96
N MET A 1028 24.13 24.02 -13.79
CA MET A 1028 24.31 22.62 -13.40
C MET A 1028 25.67 22.39 -12.73
N ALA A 1029 26.76 22.90 -13.30
CA ALA A 1029 28.09 22.81 -12.70
C ALA A 1029 28.19 23.60 -11.39
N ARG A 1030 27.50 24.74 -11.27
CA ARG A 1030 27.42 25.56 -10.05
C ARG A 1030 26.59 24.89 -8.96
N TYR A 1031 25.47 24.25 -9.31
CA TYR A 1031 24.58 23.57 -8.39
C TYR A 1031 25.23 22.28 -7.87
N LEU A 1032 25.76 21.43 -8.78
CA LEU A 1032 26.49 20.22 -8.41
C LEU A 1032 27.69 20.56 -7.53
N ALA A 1033 28.54 21.52 -7.90
CA ALA A 1033 29.71 21.89 -7.11
C ALA A 1033 29.39 22.64 -5.80
N ARG A 1034 28.20 23.24 -5.64
CA ARG A 1034 27.74 23.83 -4.36
C ARG A 1034 27.17 22.78 -3.41
N SER A 1035 26.32 21.88 -3.90
CA SER A 1035 25.76 20.79 -3.09
C SER A 1035 26.83 19.81 -2.66
N TRP A 1036 27.71 19.36 -3.57
CA TRP A 1036 28.86 18.52 -3.23
C TRP A 1036 29.72 19.11 -2.09
N ALA A 1037 29.83 20.43 -2.06
CA ALA A 1037 30.78 21.15 -1.23
C ALA A 1037 30.28 21.57 0.14
N LYS A 1038 28.97 21.75 0.31
CA LYS A 1038 28.34 21.84 1.63
C LYS A 1038 28.25 20.48 2.33
N GLU A 1039 28.18 19.40 1.56
CA GLU A 1039 27.73 18.10 2.05
C GLU A 1039 28.88 17.10 2.33
N ALA A 1040 30.05 17.27 1.72
CA ALA A 1040 31.27 16.51 2.07
C ALA A 1040 31.83 16.84 3.49
N ALA A 1041 31.21 17.77 4.22
CA ALA A 1041 31.65 18.22 5.54
C ALA A 1041 30.93 17.57 6.74
N HIS A 1042 29.89 16.74 6.55
CA HIS A 1042 29.08 16.17 7.65
C HIS A 1042 28.83 14.64 7.51
N ASP A 1043 29.12 13.88 8.58
CA ASP A 1043 29.16 12.40 8.59
C ASP A 1043 27.79 11.68 8.54
N ASP A 1044 26.66 12.35 8.74
CA ASP A 1044 25.34 11.69 8.94
C ASP A 1044 24.46 11.58 7.67
N TRP A 1045 25.08 11.72 6.50
CA TRP A 1045 24.39 12.24 5.31
C TRP A 1045 23.59 11.23 4.44
N VAL A 1046 23.73 9.92 4.61
CA VAL A 1046 23.24 8.93 3.60
C VAL A 1046 21.70 8.93 3.42
N ARG A 1047 20.95 9.44 4.40
CA ARG A 1047 19.48 9.39 4.43
C ARG A 1047 18.82 10.69 3.96
N THR A 1048 19.41 11.84 4.29
CA THR A 1048 18.85 13.17 4.02
C THR A 1048 19.21 13.67 2.61
N TRP A 1049 20.45 13.41 2.19
CA TRP A 1049 20.97 13.71 0.85
C TRP A 1049 20.12 13.12 -0.29
N ALA A 1050 19.56 11.93 -0.07
CA ALA A 1050 18.71 11.21 -1.00
C ALA A 1050 17.31 11.81 -1.21
N LEU A 1051 16.79 12.49 -0.18
CA LEU A 1051 15.43 13.00 -0.16
C LEU A 1051 15.35 14.42 -0.74
N ASP A 1052 16.39 15.24 -0.52
CA ASP A 1052 16.43 16.63 -1.01
C ASP A 1052 16.87 16.70 -2.49
N LEU A 1053 17.79 15.83 -2.92
CA LEU A 1053 18.14 15.67 -4.35
C LEU A 1053 16.91 15.27 -5.19
N ALA A 1054 16.04 14.40 -4.67
CA ALA A 1054 14.81 13.98 -5.36
C ALA A 1054 13.73 15.08 -5.42
N ARG A 1055 13.81 16.06 -4.52
CA ARG A 1055 12.83 17.16 -4.41
C ARG A 1055 13.15 18.31 -5.36
N ASP A 1056 14.42 18.66 -5.50
CA ASP A 1056 14.87 19.79 -6.33
C ASP A 1056 15.00 19.42 -7.82
N TRP A 1057 15.44 18.19 -8.14
CA TRP A 1057 15.46 17.69 -9.52
C TRP A 1057 14.05 17.59 -10.14
N ALA A 1058 13.02 17.41 -9.31
CA ALA A 1058 11.61 17.36 -9.72
C ALA A 1058 10.98 18.75 -9.96
N MET A 1059 11.65 19.84 -9.57
CA MET A 1059 11.10 21.21 -9.68
C MET A 1059 11.52 21.95 -10.96
N ASP A 1060 12.69 21.65 -11.55
CA ASP A 1060 13.17 22.33 -12.78
C ASP A 1060 12.86 21.58 -14.09
N LEU A 1061 12.37 20.34 -14.04
CA LEU A 1061 11.85 19.60 -15.20
C LEU A 1061 10.33 19.43 -15.09
N SER A 1062 9.60 20.52 -15.37
CA SER A 1062 8.14 20.50 -15.45
C SER A 1062 7.66 20.44 -16.90
N ARG A 1063 7.49 19.21 -17.42
CA ARG A 1063 6.32 18.77 -18.20
C ARG A 1063 6.33 17.24 -18.39
N SER A 1064 5.50 16.60 -17.56
CA SER A 1064 5.04 15.20 -17.49
C SER A 1064 5.99 14.05 -17.07
N TRP A 1065 5.64 13.52 -15.88
CA TRP A 1065 5.62 12.10 -15.44
C TRP A 1065 6.93 11.28 -15.45
N ALA A 1066 7.76 11.42 -14.40
CA ALA A 1066 8.72 10.40 -13.95
C ALA A 1066 9.29 10.67 -12.52
N ARG A 1067 8.44 10.85 -11.49
CA ARG A 1067 8.90 11.34 -10.16
C ARG A 1067 9.47 10.27 -9.21
N GLU A 1068 9.08 9.00 -9.31
CA GLU A 1068 9.39 8.01 -8.25
C GLU A 1068 10.66 7.19 -8.52
N TRP A 1069 11.02 6.94 -9.78
CA TRP A 1069 12.17 6.09 -10.11
C TRP A 1069 13.51 6.82 -10.13
N ALA A 1070 13.51 8.13 -10.44
CA ALA A 1070 14.70 8.98 -10.39
C ALA A 1070 15.29 9.09 -8.97
N ARG A 1071 14.44 8.93 -7.94
CA ARG A 1071 14.82 8.95 -6.52
C ARG A 1071 15.68 7.73 -6.16
N ASP A 1072 15.23 6.52 -6.50
CA ASP A 1072 15.88 5.27 -6.08
C ASP A 1072 17.20 5.02 -6.83
N PHE A 1073 17.29 5.45 -8.09
CA PHE A 1073 18.53 5.44 -8.88
C PHE A 1073 19.60 6.37 -8.29
N ALA A 1074 19.24 7.59 -7.92
CA ALA A 1074 20.17 8.55 -7.33
C ALA A 1074 20.66 8.12 -5.94
N LEU A 1075 19.77 7.50 -5.17
CA LEU A 1075 19.99 6.89 -3.85
C LEU A 1075 21.07 5.80 -3.84
N ASP A 1076 20.97 4.83 -4.74
CA ASP A 1076 21.90 3.70 -4.80
C ASP A 1076 23.24 4.08 -5.41
N LEU A 1077 23.22 5.01 -6.36
CA LEU A 1077 24.41 5.61 -6.92
C LEU A 1077 25.20 6.22 -5.76
N ALA A 1078 24.80 7.32 -5.11
CA ALA A 1078 25.70 7.98 -4.14
C ALA A 1078 26.01 7.23 -2.86
N ARG A 1079 25.19 6.26 -2.45
CA ARG A 1079 25.55 5.31 -1.37
C ARG A 1079 26.81 4.52 -1.71
N TYR A 1080 27.03 4.23 -3.00
CA TYR A 1080 28.23 3.60 -3.53
C TYR A 1080 29.39 4.63 -3.59
N TRP A 1081 29.14 5.86 -4.07
CA TRP A 1081 30.16 6.93 -4.19
C TRP A 1081 30.78 7.36 -2.86
N ALA A 1082 29.96 7.62 -1.85
CA ALA A 1082 30.41 8.17 -0.57
C ALA A 1082 31.28 7.18 0.24
N ARG A 1083 30.99 5.87 0.13
CA ARG A 1083 31.73 4.83 0.86
C ARG A 1083 33.07 4.44 0.23
N TYR A 1084 33.27 4.67 -1.07
CA TYR A 1084 34.44 4.18 -1.81
C TYR A 1084 35.52 5.25 -2.12
N LEU A 1085 35.15 6.51 -2.39
CA LEU A 1085 36.09 7.58 -2.77
C LEU A 1085 36.84 8.22 -1.60
N ALA A 1086 36.33 8.07 -0.37
CA ALA A 1086 36.91 8.69 0.83
C ALA A 1086 38.29 8.13 1.23
N ARG A 1087 38.89 7.19 0.48
CA ARG A 1087 40.14 6.53 0.91
C ARG A 1087 41.31 6.48 -0.09
N TYR A 1088 41.16 6.51 -1.43
CA TYR A 1088 42.32 6.40 -2.37
C TYR A 1088 42.09 6.96 -3.81
N TRP A 1089 43.13 7.58 -4.42
CA TRP A 1089 43.21 7.98 -5.85
C TRP A 1089 44.15 7.01 -6.59
N THR A 1090 43.63 5.99 -7.30
CA THR A 1090 44.45 4.94 -7.97
C THR A 1090 43.97 4.62 -9.38
N ARG A 1091 44.86 4.08 -10.22
CA ARG A 1091 44.59 3.66 -11.61
C ARG A 1091 43.42 2.68 -11.74
N ASP A 1092 43.45 1.63 -10.94
CA ASP A 1092 42.49 0.53 -11.06
C ASP A 1092 41.08 1.00 -10.67
N LEU A 1093 40.98 1.90 -9.68
CA LEU A 1093 39.72 2.56 -9.32
C LEU A 1093 39.18 3.46 -10.44
N ALA A 1094 40.04 4.27 -11.08
CA ALA A 1094 39.61 5.15 -12.17
C ALA A 1094 39.09 4.33 -13.37
N ARG A 1095 39.70 3.17 -13.63
CA ARG A 1095 39.33 2.21 -14.67
C ARG A 1095 38.00 1.54 -14.38
N ASP A 1096 37.88 0.92 -13.21
CA ASP A 1096 36.67 0.20 -12.80
C ASP A 1096 35.49 1.18 -12.76
N TRP A 1097 35.71 2.41 -12.29
CA TRP A 1097 34.68 3.43 -12.27
C TRP A 1097 34.24 3.89 -13.67
N ALA A 1098 35.18 4.14 -14.60
CA ALA A 1098 34.84 4.50 -15.97
C ALA A 1098 34.05 3.36 -16.65
N PHE A 1099 34.38 2.10 -16.36
CA PHE A 1099 33.68 0.93 -16.88
C PHE A 1099 32.31 0.72 -16.25
N ASP A 1100 32.22 0.68 -14.92
CA ASP A 1100 30.99 0.42 -14.18
C ASP A 1100 29.95 1.51 -14.38
N LEU A 1101 30.35 2.79 -14.40
CA LEU A 1101 29.41 3.87 -14.67
C LEU A 1101 28.87 3.77 -16.10
N SER A 1102 29.69 3.37 -17.07
CA SER A 1102 29.24 3.10 -18.44
C SER A 1102 28.26 1.92 -18.50
N ARG A 1103 28.42 0.89 -17.65
CA ARG A 1103 27.46 -0.22 -17.49
C ARG A 1103 26.14 0.26 -16.86
N TYR A 1104 26.21 1.13 -15.87
CA TYR A 1104 25.02 1.75 -15.25
C TYR A 1104 24.27 2.64 -16.25
N TRP A 1105 24.98 3.46 -17.04
CA TRP A 1105 24.41 4.22 -18.16
C TRP A 1105 23.67 3.30 -19.15
N ALA A 1106 24.23 2.11 -19.41
CA ALA A 1106 23.63 1.14 -20.31
C ALA A 1106 22.43 0.38 -19.73
N ARG A 1107 22.18 0.42 -18.41
CA ARG A 1107 21.12 -0.36 -17.75
C ARG A 1107 19.94 0.50 -17.31
N ASP A 1108 20.20 1.66 -16.72
CA ASP A 1108 19.19 2.39 -15.94
C ASP A 1108 18.73 3.70 -16.62
N TRP A 1109 19.28 4.07 -17.78
CA TRP A 1109 18.96 5.33 -18.50
C TRP A 1109 18.00 5.17 -19.68
N ALA A 1110 17.30 4.03 -19.75
CA ALA A 1110 16.35 3.68 -20.80
C ALA A 1110 15.00 4.46 -20.71
N GLN A 1111 14.99 5.71 -20.21
CA GLN A 1111 13.77 6.49 -20.06
C GLN A 1111 13.55 7.46 -21.23
N ASP A 1112 12.30 7.58 -21.66
CA ASP A 1112 11.89 8.33 -22.87
C ASP A 1112 12.39 9.79 -22.87
N TRP A 1113 12.50 10.45 -21.71
CA TRP A 1113 12.92 11.87 -21.64
C TRP A 1113 14.39 12.13 -22.03
N VAL A 1114 15.31 11.21 -21.71
CA VAL A 1114 16.73 11.34 -22.11
C VAL A 1114 16.87 11.14 -23.61
N LEU A 1115 16.08 10.22 -24.17
CA LEU A 1115 16.02 9.97 -25.61
C LEU A 1115 15.41 11.15 -26.36
N ASP A 1116 14.34 11.74 -25.84
CA ASP A 1116 13.72 12.95 -26.41
C ASP A 1116 14.71 14.12 -26.44
N MET A 1117 15.46 14.34 -25.35
CA MET A 1117 16.52 15.35 -25.32
C MET A 1117 17.67 15.02 -26.27
N ALA A 1118 18.11 13.76 -26.31
CA ALA A 1118 19.17 13.31 -27.21
C ALA A 1118 18.77 13.49 -28.69
N TRP A 1119 17.51 13.27 -29.04
CA TRP A 1119 16.95 13.51 -30.37
C TRP A 1119 16.98 14.99 -30.75
N VAL A 1120 16.51 15.87 -29.86
CA VAL A 1120 16.55 17.32 -30.09
C VAL A 1120 17.99 17.79 -30.30
N TRP A 1121 18.90 17.34 -29.44
CA TRP A 1121 20.29 17.77 -29.47
C TRP A 1121 21.07 17.20 -30.67
N ALA A 1122 20.79 15.95 -31.06
CA ALA A 1122 21.29 15.36 -32.29
C ALA A 1122 20.89 16.15 -33.54
N HIS A 1123 19.62 16.58 -33.61
CA HIS A 1123 19.10 17.40 -34.70
C HIS A 1123 19.75 18.79 -34.70
N GLU A 1124 19.89 19.40 -33.52
CA GLU A 1124 20.58 20.67 -33.37
C GLU A 1124 22.05 20.58 -33.78
N LEU A 1125 22.76 19.48 -33.54
CA LEU A 1125 24.16 19.35 -33.97
C LEU A 1125 24.34 19.06 -35.47
N GLU A 1126 23.25 19.01 -36.25
CA GLU A 1126 23.23 18.69 -37.69
C GLU A 1126 23.99 17.37 -38.00
N LEU A 1127 23.91 16.42 -37.07
CA LEU A 1127 24.49 15.10 -37.21
C LEU A 1127 23.61 14.24 -38.13
N PRO A 1128 24.19 13.26 -38.86
CA PRO A 1128 23.41 12.36 -39.71
C PRO A 1128 22.47 11.50 -38.85
N GLU A 1129 21.33 11.08 -39.42
CA GLU A 1129 20.37 10.16 -38.80
C GLU A 1129 20.93 8.73 -38.78
N GLU A 1130 22.01 8.54 -38.02
CA GLU A 1130 22.68 7.27 -37.82
C GLU A 1130 22.49 6.82 -36.36
N PRO A 1131 22.44 5.51 -36.06
CA PRO A 1131 22.19 5.03 -34.69
C PRO A 1131 23.18 5.56 -33.63
N TRP A 1132 24.45 5.76 -34.01
CA TRP A 1132 25.48 6.29 -33.12
C TRP A 1132 25.29 7.77 -32.75
N THR A 1133 24.48 8.51 -33.51
CA THR A 1133 24.22 9.93 -33.24
C THR A 1133 23.47 10.11 -31.92
N LEU A 1134 22.49 9.25 -31.66
CA LEU A 1134 21.75 9.24 -30.39
C LEU A 1134 22.61 8.70 -29.25
N ASP A 1135 23.43 7.68 -29.52
CA ASP A 1135 24.41 7.18 -28.55
C ASP A 1135 25.37 8.29 -28.10
N PHE A 1136 25.81 9.15 -29.03
CA PHE A 1136 26.66 10.30 -28.73
C PHE A 1136 25.93 11.37 -27.92
N ALA A 1137 24.73 11.76 -28.33
CA ALA A 1137 23.95 12.76 -27.61
C ALA A 1137 23.61 12.27 -26.18
N ALA A 1138 23.24 10.99 -26.02
CA ALA A 1138 23.00 10.39 -24.72
C ALA A 1138 24.27 10.35 -23.86
N ALA A 1139 25.43 9.95 -24.41
CA ALA A 1139 26.69 9.92 -23.68
C ALA A 1139 27.14 11.32 -23.20
N GLU A 1140 26.88 12.36 -24.00
CA GLU A 1140 27.23 13.74 -23.64
C GLU A 1140 26.25 14.36 -22.64
N LEU A 1141 24.95 14.10 -22.77
CA LEU A 1141 23.95 14.48 -21.76
C LEU A 1141 24.19 13.76 -20.42
N ALA A 1142 24.78 12.57 -20.47
CA ALA A 1142 25.11 11.76 -19.30
C ALA A 1142 26.41 12.12 -18.58
N GLY A 1143 27.27 12.95 -19.19
CA GLY A 1143 28.57 13.29 -18.62
C GLY A 1143 28.46 14.21 -17.40
N ILE A 1144 29.22 13.93 -16.34
CA ILE A 1144 29.22 14.70 -15.07
C ILE A 1144 29.83 16.12 -15.25
N GLY A 1145 30.36 16.41 -16.43
CA GLY A 1145 31.06 17.66 -16.71
C GLY A 1145 32.40 17.76 -15.97
N ARG A 1146 33.33 18.52 -16.54
CA ARG A 1146 34.72 18.65 -16.03
C ARG A 1146 34.87 19.44 -14.73
N ALA A 1147 33.79 20.04 -14.22
CA ALA A 1147 33.78 20.62 -12.88
C ALA A 1147 33.98 19.55 -11.78
N GLY A 1148 33.67 18.28 -12.09
CA GLY A 1148 33.86 17.14 -11.21
C GLY A 1148 35.30 16.99 -10.72
N THR A 1149 36.33 17.20 -11.55
CA THR A 1149 37.74 17.01 -11.11
C THR A 1149 38.15 18.04 -10.06
N ARG A 1150 37.76 19.31 -10.23
CA ARG A 1150 37.99 20.39 -9.25
C ARG A 1150 37.28 20.11 -7.93
N ALA A 1151 36.04 19.65 -8.00
CA ALA A 1151 35.26 19.27 -6.83
C ALA A 1151 35.90 18.06 -6.12
N VAL A 1152 36.13 16.95 -6.84
CA VAL A 1152 36.77 15.72 -6.32
C VAL A 1152 38.09 16.04 -5.61
N LEU A 1153 38.95 16.88 -6.21
CA LEU A 1153 40.20 17.27 -5.57
C LEU A 1153 40.00 18.15 -4.34
N ALA A 1154 39.09 19.13 -4.38
CA ALA A 1154 38.81 20.02 -3.25
C ALA A 1154 38.25 19.30 -2.00
N PHE A 1155 37.64 18.12 -2.17
CA PHE A 1155 37.09 17.27 -1.09
C PHE A 1155 37.90 16.01 -0.79
N SER A 1156 38.95 15.73 -1.56
CA SER A 1156 39.86 14.62 -1.27
C SER A 1156 40.87 14.97 -0.17
N GLU A 1157 41.45 13.97 0.51
CA GLU A 1157 42.58 14.14 1.43
C GLU A 1157 43.88 13.53 0.85
N PRO A 1158 44.49 14.15 -0.18
CA PRO A 1158 45.63 13.55 -0.85
C PRO A 1158 46.90 13.59 0.01
N LYS A 1159 47.59 12.43 0.06
CA LYS A 1159 48.89 12.30 0.74
C LYS A 1159 50.07 12.79 -0.10
N ASP A 1160 49.94 12.72 -1.43
CA ASP A 1160 50.96 13.16 -2.38
C ASP A 1160 51.12 14.69 -2.40
N PRO A 1161 52.35 15.25 -2.37
CA PRO A 1161 52.58 16.71 -2.33
C PRO A 1161 52.00 17.47 -3.52
N LEU A 1162 52.03 16.89 -4.72
CA LEU A 1162 51.52 17.53 -5.94
C LEU A 1162 49.99 17.54 -5.95
N LEU A 1163 49.35 16.42 -5.58
CA LEU A 1163 47.88 16.38 -5.42
C LEU A 1163 47.40 17.29 -4.29
N ARG A 1164 48.16 17.41 -3.18
CA ARG A 1164 47.87 18.35 -2.08
C ARG A 1164 47.93 19.81 -2.53
N LEU A 1165 48.90 20.17 -3.37
CA LEU A 1165 48.96 21.50 -3.97
C LEU A 1165 47.67 21.81 -4.75
N PHE A 1166 47.18 20.86 -5.55
CA PHE A 1166 45.97 21.05 -6.35
C PHE A 1166 44.67 20.96 -5.55
N HIS A 1167 44.64 20.19 -4.46
CA HIS A 1167 43.57 20.23 -3.47
C HIS A 1167 43.39 21.66 -2.94
N GLU A 1168 44.47 22.27 -2.43
CA GLU A 1168 44.44 23.65 -1.92
C GLU A 1168 44.13 24.69 -3.00
N ALA A 1169 44.67 24.50 -4.21
CA ALA A 1169 44.38 25.37 -5.35
C ALA A 1169 42.89 25.32 -5.74
N CYS A 1170 42.28 24.12 -5.78
CA CYS A 1170 40.86 23.95 -6.10
C CYS A 1170 39.96 24.53 -5.01
N ARG A 1171 40.32 24.39 -3.72
CA ARG A 1171 39.62 25.04 -2.61
C ARG A 1171 39.61 26.55 -2.74
N LEU A 1172 40.77 27.18 -2.99
CA LEU A 1172 40.84 28.63 -3.24
C LEU A 1172 40.10 29.05 -4.52
N SER A 1173 40.10 28.20 -5.54
CA SER A 1173 39.39 28.43 -6.78
C SER A 1173 37.86 28.51 -6.59
N LEU A 1174 37.33 27.63 -5.74
CA LEU A 1174 35.91 27.49 -5.37
C LEU A 1174 35.50 28.39 -4.17
N ARG A 1175 36.49 28.97 -3.47
CA ARG A 1175 36.36 30.03 -2.46
C ARG A 1175 37.42 31.12 -2.64
N PRO A 1176 37.17 32.09 -3.53
CA PRO A 1176 38.13 33.15 -3.79
C PRO A 1176 38.45 34.04 -2.57
N ARG A 1177 37.60 33.99 -1.52
CA ARG A 1177 37.71 34.79 -0.29
C ARG A 1177 38.41 34.08 0.89
N SER A 1178 38.79 32.81 0.76
CA SER A 1178 39.46 32.05 1.84
C SER A 1178 40.92 32.44 2.04
N GLU A 1179 41.48 32.11 3.22
CA GLU A 1179 42.90 32.34 3.51
C GLU A 1179 43.80 31.54 2.55
N SER A 1180 44.69 32.23 1.84
CA SER A 1180 45.65 31.59 0.92
C SER A 1180 46.83 30.89 1.61
N MET A 1181 46.89 30.89 2.95
CA MET A 1181 48.05 30.39 3.71
C MET A 1181 48.26 28.87 3.55
N PRO A 1182 47.23 28.00 3.59
CA PRO A 1182 47.38 26.56 3.33
C PRO A 1182 47.97 26.27 1.94
N PHE A 1183 47.47 26.95 0.90
CA PHE A 1183 48.03 26.86 -0.46
C PHE A 1183 49.49 27.31 -0.55
N ARG A 1184 49.85 28.44 0.08
CA ARG A 1184 51.25 28.91 0.10
C ARG A 1184 52.17 27.95 0.84
N ARG A 1185 51.68 27.29 1.90
CA ARG A 1185 52.42 26.25 2.62
C ARG A 1185 52.62 25.02 1.73
N ALA A 1186 51.57 24.51 1.10
CA ALA A 1186 51.66 23.39 0.16
C ALA A 1186 52.64 23.68 -1.00
N LEU A 1187 52.65 24.92 -1.51
CA LEU A 1187 53.59 25.38 -2.53
C LEU A 1187 55.05 25.40 -2.06
N ALA A 1188 55.30 25.72 -0.78
CA ALA A 1188 56.63 25.72 -0.20
C ALA A 1188 57.14 24.32 0.20
N GLU A 1189 56.22 23.37 0.40
CA GLU A 1189 56.50 21.97 0.73
C GLU A 1189 56.76 21.08 -0.50
N LEU A 1190 56.67 21.65 -1.71
CA LEU A 1190 56.95 20.92 -2.94
C LEU A 1190 58.42 20.46 -3.02
N PRO A 1191 58.69 19.18 -3.36
CA PRO A 1191 60.04 18.68 -3.61
C PRO A 1191 60.83 19.51 -4.63
N GLU A 1192 62.15 19.62 -4.43
CA GLU A 1192 63.07 20.15 -5.44
C GLU A 1192 63.04 19.27 -6.70
N GLY A 1193 62.96 19.88 -7.89
CA GLY A 1193 62.96 19.17 -9.17
C GLY A 1193 61.57 18.94 -9.82
N ILE A 1194 60.48 19.42 -9.20
CA ILE A 1194 59.14 19.41 -9.82
C ILE A 1194 59.09 20.34 -11.03
N ASP A 1195 58.41 19.91 -12.10
CA ASP A 1195 58.25 20.71 -13.32
C ASP A 1195 57.60 22.08 -13.01
N PRO A 1196 58.17 23.20 -13.50
CA PRO A 1196 57.60 24.54 -13.33
C PRO A 1196 56.15 24.69 -13.80
N LEU A 1197 55.67 23.79 -14.67
CA LEU A 1197 54.26 23.70 -15.07
C LEU A 1197 53.32 23.62 -13.86
N TRP A 1198 53.60 22.75 -12.88
CA TRP A 1198 52.63 22.46 -11.82
C TRP A 1198 52.41 23.63 -10.86
N PRO A 1199 53.47 24.30 -10.35
CA PRO A 1199 53.31 25.53 -9.58
C PRO A 1199 52.59 26.64 -10.35
N ALA A 1200 52.87 26.79 -11.66
CA ALA A 1200 52.23 27.80 -12.50
C ALA A 1200 50.73 27.52 -12.71
N LEU A 1201 50.39 26.27 -13.03
CA LEU A 1201 49.00 25.83 -13.22
C LEU A 1201 48.21 25.91 -11.91
N ALA A 1202 48.78 25.46 -10.78
CA ALA A 1202 48.13 25.55 -9.47
C ALA A 1202 47.88 27.00 -9.04
N ARG A 1203 48.84 27.91 -9.25
CA ARG A 1203 48.63 29.35 -9.03
C ARG A 1203 47.53 29.90 -9.94
N HIS A 1204 47.47 29.45 -11.19
CA HIS A 1204 46.42 29.86 -12.11
C HIS A 1204 45.03 29.39 -11.67
N VAL A 1205 44.88 28.11 -11.29
CA VAL A 1205 43.64 27.54 -10.72
C VAL A 1205 43.21 28.30 -9.46
N ALA A 1206 44.16 28.66 -8.59
CA ALA A 1206 43.95 29.45 -7.38
C ALA A 1206 43.68 30.95 -7.65
N ARG A 1207 43.63 31.40 -8.92
CA ARG A 1207 43.46 32.82 -9.33
C ARG A 1207 44.61 33.74 -8.92
N MET A 1208 45.82 33.19 -8.77
CA MET A 1208 47.04 33.86 -8.29
C MET A 1208 48.21 33.82 -9.30
N SER A 1209 47.98 33.40 -10.55
CA SER A 1209 49.05 33.34 -11.58
C SER A 1209 49.63 34.70 -11.93
N THR A 1210 50.95 34.79 -12.09
CA THR A 1210 51.64 35.98 -12.62
C THR A 1210 51.60 36.03 -14.17
N PRO A 1211 51.98 37.16 -14.80
CA PRO A 1211 52.17 37.21 -16.26
C PRO A 1211 53.16 36.16 -16.78
N GLU A 1212 54.22 35.86 -16.01
CA GLU A 1212 55.22 34.84 -16.33
C GLU A 1212 54.63 33.43 -16.25
N ASP A 1213 53.80 33.13 -15.24
CA ASP A 1213 53.07 31.86 -15.14
C ASP A 1213 52.18 31.66 -16.38
N ARG A 1214 51.41 32.69 -16.76
CA ARG A 1214 50.52 32.63 -17.93
C ARG A 1214 51.28 32.44 -19.23
N LYS A 1215 52.41 33.14 -19.39
CA LYS A 1215 53.27 33.00 -20.56
C LYS A 1215 53.80 31.56 -20.68
N LEU A 1216 54.30 31.00 -19.58
CA LEU A 1216 54.77 29.61 -19.52
C LEU A 1216 53.65 28.63 -19.89
N LEU A 1217 52.46 28.77 -19.32
CA LEU A 1217 51.32 27.89 -19.61
C LEU A 1217 50.91 27.96 -21.09
N CYS A 1218 50.82 29.16 -21.68
CA CYS A 1218 50.53 29.31 -23.11
C CYS A 1218 51.62 28.67 -23.99
N GLU A 1219 52.91 28.86 -23.68
CA GLU A 1219 54.02 28.26 -24.42
C GLU A 1219 53.98 26.72 -24.37
N LEU A 1220 53.64 26.15 -23.21
CA LEU A 1220 53.51 24.70 -23.03
C LEU A 1220 52.29 24.11 -23.76
N ALA A 1221 51.18 24.87 -23.85
CA ALA A 1221 50.00 24.47 -24.61
C ALA A 1221 50.26 24.51 -26.14
N GLU A 1222 51.01 25.50 -26.61
CA GLU A 1222 51.37 25.65 -28.02
C GLU A 1222 52.39 24.58 -28.46
N ARG A 1223 53.39 24.30 -27.60
CA ARG A 1223 54.52 23.39 -27.87
C ARG A 1223 54.56 22.23 -26.86
N PRO A 1224 53.61 21.29 -26.93
CA PRO A 1224 53.54 20.16 -26.00
C PRO A 1224 54.81 19.28 -26.01
N GLU A 1225 55.57 19.26 -27.11
CA GLU A 1225 56.83 18.54 -27.25
C GLU A 1225 57.98 19.11 -26.40
N SER A 1226 57.80 20.27 -25.78
CA SER A 1226 58.77 20.89 -24.87
C SER A 1226 58.92 20.19 -23.51
N ARG A 1227 58.19 19.09 -23.30
CA ARG A 1227 58.23 18.23 -22.10
C ARG A 1227 58.38 16.77 -22.44
N GLU A 1228 58.97 16.01 -21.52
CA GLU A 1228 59.10 14.56 -21.69
C GLU A 1228 57.75 13.86 -21.57
N LYS A 1229 57.69 12.63 -22.09
CA LYS A 1229 56.52 11.76 -21.96
C LYS A 1229 56.43 11.27 -20.51
N PRO A 1230 55.22 11.13 -19.94
CA PRO A 1230 53.90 11.21 -20.60
C PRO A 1230 53.27 12.61 -20.63
N LEU A 1231 53.90 13.63 -20.04
CA LEU A 1231 53.33 14.98 -19.91
C LEU A 1231 53.07 15.65 -21.27
N SER A 1232 53.96 15.46 -22.25
CA SER A 1232 53.74 15.93 -23.62
C SER A 1232 52.49 15.36 -24.28
N TRP A 1233 52.09 14.13 -23.94
CA TRP A 1233 50.83 13.54 -24.43
C TRP A 1233 49.62 14.25 -23.82
N GLY A 1234 49.63 14.50 -22.51
CA GLY A 1234 48.58 15.25 -21.84
C GLY A 1234 48.44 16.69 -22.36
N LEU A 1235 49.56 17.39 -22.52
CA LEU A 1235 49.57 18.75 -23.10
C LEU A 1235 49.02 18.75 -24.53
N ARG A 1236 49.35 17.73 -25.34
CA ARG A 1236 48.83 17.61 -26.71
C ARG A 1236 47.32 17.32 -26.75
N TYR A 1237 46.84 16.33 -26.01
CA TYR A 1237 45.49 15.83 -26.18
C TYR A 1237 44.47 16.44 -25.20
N TYR A 1238 44.85 16.81 -23.97
CA TYR A 1238 43.92 17.41 -22.99
C TYR A 1238 43.95 18.94 -23.01
N VAL A 1239 45.12 19.54 -23.27
CA VAL A 1239 45.28 21.00 -23.26
C VAL A 1239 45.14 21.60 -24.66
N ARG A 1240 45.99 21.18 -25.61
CA ARG A 1240 45.96 21.68 -26.99
C ARG A 1240 44.71 21.21 -27.75
N GLY A 1241 44.27 19.99 -27.45
CA GLY A 1241 42.99 19.44 -27.86
C GLY A 1241 43.05 18.57 -29.12
N ASP A 1242 44.20 18.04 -29.49
CA ASP A 1242 44.35 17.27 -30.73
C ASP A 1242 43.50 16.01 -30.73
N LEU A 1243 42.91 15.64 -31.87
CA LEU A 1243 42.05 14.48 -32.06
C LEU A 1243 42.78 13.30 -32.68
N VAL A 1244 42.35 12.09 -32.32
CA VAL A 1244 42.81 10.85 -32.95
C VAL A 1244 41.60 10.17 -33.58
N LEU A 1245 41.64 10.01 -34.90
CA LEU A 1245 40.63 9.27 -35.66
C LEU A 1245 40.75 7.75 -35.43
N ASP A 1246 39.72 7.01 -35.85
CA ASP A 1246 39.68 5.54 -35.75
C ASP A 1246 40.88 4.87 -36.46
N ASP A 1247 41.33 5.44 -37.58
CA ASP A 1247 42.49 4.96 -38.35
C ASP A 1247 43.86 5.34 -37.76
N GLY A 1248 43.87 6.11 -36.66
CA GLY A 1248 45.08 6.58 -35.99
C GLY A 1248 45.62 7.92 -36.50
N THR A 1249 44.94 8.58 -37.44
CA THR A 1249 45.31 9.91 -37.91
C THR A 1249 45.14 10.95 -36.80
N GLU A 1250 46.17 11.77 -36.60
CA GLU A 1250 46.13 12.92 -35.68
C GLU A 1250 45.62 14.17 -36.40
N VAL A 1251 44.76 14.92 -35.72
CA VAL A 1251 44.13 16.14 -36.22
C VAL A 1251 44.32 17.22 -35.17
N GLU A 1252 44.78 18.41 -35.57
CA GLU A 1252 44.85 19.54 -34.65
C GLU A 1252 43.48 20.24 -34.50
N LEU A 1253 43.15 20.67 -33.28
CA LEU A 1253 41.87 21.36 -33.03
C LEU A 1253 41.76 22.67 -33.81
N ASP A 1254 42.88 23.36 -34.05
CA ASP A 1254 42.90 24.60 -34.84
C ASP A 1254 42.60 24.35 -36.32
N GLU A 1255 43.01 23.21 -36.87
CA GLU A 1255 42.66 22.80 -38.24
C GLU A 1255 41.14 22.69 -38.40
N LEU A 1256 40.46 22.10 -37.40
CA LEU A 1256 39.01 22.03 -37.35
C LEU A 1256 38.33 23.39 -37.15
N CYS A 1257 38.95 24.30 -36.39
CA CYS A 1257 38.44 25.67 -36.23
C CYS A 1257 38.50 26.44 -37.54
N ASP A 1258 39.62 26.32 -38.27
CA ASP A 1258 39.84 26.93 -39.57
C ASP A 1258 38.86 26.36 -40.62
N GLU A 1259 38.63 25.03 -40.62
CA GLU A 1259 37.64 24.36 -41.48
C GLU A 1259 36.19 24.78 -41.17
N ALA A 1260 35.84 24.91 -39.88
CA ALA A 1260 34.51 25.33 -39.44
C ALA A 1260 34.24 26.84 -39.59
N GLY A 1261 35.27 27.62 -39.98
CA GLY A 1261 35.18 29.07 -40.12
C GLY A 1261 34.94 29.80 -38.80
N ILE A 1262 35.46 29.26 -37.69
CA ILE A 1262 35.36 29.86 -36.35
C ILE A 1262 36.73 30.35 -35.88
N ALA A 1263 36.74 31.33 -34.96
CA ALA A 1263 37.98 31.81 -34.38
C ALA A 1263 38.67 30.68 -33.58
N ARG A 1264 39.98 30.53 -33.78
CA ARG A 1264 40.81 29.60 -32.99
C ARG A 1264 40.62 29.86 -31.50
N LEU A 1265 40.47 28.78 -30.74
CA LEU A 1265 40.18 28.83 -29.31
C LEU A 1265 41.42 29.25 -28.49
N PRO A 1266 41.28 30.05 -27.43
CA PRO A 1266 42.41 30.49 -26.62
C PRO A 1266 43.08 29.31 -25.89
N TRP A 1267 44.41 29.37 -25.73
CA TRP A 1267 45.23 28.39 -25.02
C TRP A 1267 45.00 28.35 -23.51
N LEU A 1268 44.69 29.51 -22.93
CA LEU A 1268 44.45 29.70 -21.52
C LEU A 1268 43.42 30.83 -21.36
N VAL A 1269 42.45 30.64 -20.48
CA VAL A 1269 41.47 31.67 -20.10
C VAL A 1269 41.52 31.89 -18.60
N ASP A 1270 41.00 33.03 -18.13
CA ASP A 1270 40.85 33.25 -16.69
C ASP A 1270 39.94 32.17 -16.08
N MET A 1271 40.29 31.73 -14.87
CA MET A 1271 39.39 30.88 -14.09
C MET A 1271 38.04 31.59 -13.95
N PRO A 1272 36.93 30.97 -14.38
CA PRO A 1272 35.63 31.64 -14.40
C PRO A 1272 35.19 32.01 -12.98
N ASP A 1273 34.47 33.12 -12.78
CA ASP A 1273 33.92 33.61 -11.50
C ASP A 1273 32.81 32.74 -10.90
N GLU A 1274 32.90 31.43 -11.14
CA GLU A 1274 31.95 30.44 -10.72
C GLU A 1274 32.31 29.99 -9.31
N LEU A 1275 31.47 30.42 -8.36
CA LEU A 1275 31.23 29.89 -7.00
C LEU A 1275 31.98 30.61 -5.85
N ASP A 1276 31.18 31.23 -4.96
CA ASP A 1276 31.43 31.18 -3.50
C ASP A 1276 30.66 29.94 -3.01
N VAL A 1277 31.36 28.93 -2.48
CA VAL A 1277 30.78 27.85 -1.69
C VAL A 1277 31.20 28.02 -0.23
N GLU A 1278 30.42 27.55 0.76
CA GLU A 1278 30.79 27.42 2.19
C GLU A 1278 31.17 25.93 2.48
N PHE A 1279 32.24 25.66 3.27
CA PHE A 1279 33.07 24.42 3.42
C PHE A 1279 33.35 24.28 4.93
N ASP A 1280 32.74 25.17 5.72
CA ASP A 1280 32.83 25.23 7.17
C ASP A 1280 31.53 24.62 7.71
#